data_AF-A0A399R7U8-F1
#
_entry.id   AF-A0A399R7U8-F1
#
_cell.length_a   1.000
_cell.length_b   1.000
_cell.length_c   1.000
_cell.angle_alpha   90.00
_cell.angle_beta   90.00
_cell.angle_gamma   90.00
#
_symmetry.space_group_name_H-M   'P 1'
#
loop_
_entity.id
_entity.type
_entity.pdbx_description
1 polymer ?
#
loop_
_entity_poly.entity_id
_entity_poly.type
_entity_poly.pdbx_seq_one_letter_code
_entity_poly.pdbx_strand_id
1 'polypeptide(L)'
;MRFIADGPDIPDDLLWAQDEGRVVFFCGAGVSRARADLPDFKRLTTDVLHRLGAKHDSPARRLYEVGQSVEDQHKLSGVVTSDRVFGLLEREFTRTQIEAAVAEALSSVGEVDLGAHRTLLKLSTLLTGQIRIVTTNFDRLFETAGKNLITSTRSNLPHIAFNEADWGIVHLHGVVDKDYRGATQDGFVLSSASFGDAYLAAGWAREFVKNVLDRHVAVFVGYSADDPPIRYLLEGLRQSDASQGRAYAFQDASDPKAIAEWDEKGVDPILYDTHSGCGHRTLWDSLEVWAKRSVNPSKWRSKTLKSAARGPRRLTPAERGAVAHIVRSTAGAKAFAQYSPPLPSEWLCVFDPVIRYGEPAPEDGSYDKTKNINPFDLYKLDSDHPPRKEEQGGMRVGRIPPETWDAFSPTPKDLRSISHDNVTHLRGYYADEVPRLPPRIDYLADWIGRVAYEPACAWWAGQQGNIHRRVMDGVDFSLFRKQEEGTSQAVLDAWRAIREFHSLKADKDKAYALTLHTGNTGWYESLAREYADIFSPCLKLTNYRRRPVPPKLSKKLKTSDLVQVEVDYSEGIRQVAVPDEYLPALLPKLKSSLEFAWDLESRRSSWVDICSIEPDEPNEDEGDSSFHRSYKLSGHVILFTDLFKRMAAISPAQALALLRSWPTGGRMWERLRVWAFGNLDIAPADEFADVLLALSRDAFWPFKGERDLLLGLSRRWNEISIEKRKQIEKRIRAGRAKTKRGTRDDQKAYVAHSVLRRLIWLNTQGCSFTFDLDKELELLRKDAPDWSDTYAQSAASAHDGGGGMVRIDTDFGILKGVESADIIPMLLDMNRRPVGKLVEYQPFSGLSAAEPRRALDALCARLSSGHFEEEFWDKFLRVENRKGDTTAFRKEIIAALCKLSAEQFSSLSHSASFWFESVAPALLSDAPESYQKLWALFVETLKQCNTAGQSAIVDTERKRDWVSAAINSSPGRLAEMLVSVIGDKEFEKGEKLPASWKRSAEQLLALPQDTRAFCICVFCLRIRWFNYVDPSWTQDNLLSVLQDGYDDCRDVEAFWAGVFSSGSIPQIPLYTTLRPHLEAVVRTQEDDENRNSEFLAVFFLSGWKTTIDGKRVVSNEELRSLIIEGSDRFQSNILWRIDRFSRKQEEWSEDLVEFLRNVWPKQKSLRTSKMSARLVELALAQKDKFPEIAEIVATLVTKVGDDRLFIPELRKSDETIAGQHPTAMLTLLYAVLPDDKSRWPYGAETALSVLAEADPSLRSDSRLIELSQRL
;
A
#
# COMPACT_ATOMS: atom_id res chain seq x y z
N MET A 1 11.29 -10.94 17.84
CA MET A 1 10.49 -12.17 18.01
C MET A 1 9.66 -12.08 19.29
N ARG A 2 8.37 -12.42 19.21
CA ARG A 2 7.49 -12.57 20.38
C ARG A 2 7.38 -14.04 20.82
N PHE A 3 7.44 -14.28 22.13
CA PHE A 3 7.26 -15.62 22.70
C PHE A 3 5.80 -16.02 22.89
N ILE A 4 4.90 -15.04 23.06
CA ILE A 4 3.44 -15.18 23.11
C ILE A 4 2.83 -14.08 22.21
N ALA A 5 1.58 -14.25 21.75
CA ALA A 5 0.98 -13.37 20.73
C ALA A 5 1.00 -11.88 21.10
N ASP A 6 0.63 -11.55 22.34
CA ASP A 6 0.51 -10.18 22.86
C ASP A 6 1.70 -9.81 23.78
N GLY A 7 2.83 -10.51 23.65
CA GLY A 7 4.04 -10.27 24.44
C GLY A 7 4.97 -9.21 23.82
N PRO A 8 5.98 -8.75 24.58
CA PRO A 8 7.03 -7.90 24.03
C PRO A 8 7.71 -8.52 22.81
N ASP A 9 8.00 -7.68 21.80
CA ASP A 9 8.81 -8.07 20.66
C ASP A 9 10.30 -7.98 21.02
N ILE A 10 10.90 -9.12 21.38
CA ILE A 10 12.28 -9.16 21.86
C ILE A 10 13.23 -9.15 20.64
N PRO A 11 14.19 -8.21 20.57
CA PRO A 11 15.13 -8.12 19.45
C PRO A 11 15.96 -9.40 19.26
N ASP A 12 16.20 -9.78 18.01
CA ASP A 12 16.98 -10.99 17.70
C ASP A 12 18.42 -10.89 18.20
N ASP A 13 19.01 -9.68 18.15
CA ASP A 13 20.37 -9.44 18.67
C ASP A 13 20.48 -9.68 20.18
N LEU A 14 19.44 -9.36 20.95
CA LEU A 14 19.38 -9.69 22.37
C LEU A 14 19.27 -11.20 22.60
N LEU A 15 18.45 -11.90 21.82
CA LEU A 15 18.29 -13.35 21.92
C LEU A 15 19.57 -14.10 21.57
N TRP A 16 20.30 -13.64 20.54
CA TRP A 16 21.59 -14.22 20.17
C TRP A 16 22.67 -13.91 21.21
N ALA A 17 22.71 -12.67 21.73
CA ALA A 17 23.61 -12.32 22.83
C ALA A 17 23.36 -13.18 24.08
N GLN A 18 22.10 -13.54 24.36
CA GLN A 18 21.77 -14.45 25.44
C GLN A 18 22.27 -15.87 25.16
N ASP A 19 22.03 -16.40 23.96
CA ASP A 19 22.49 -17.76 23.58
C ASP A 19 24.02 -17.88 23.67
N GLU A 20 24.74 -16.77 23.43
CA GLU A 20 26.19 -16.64 23.56
C GLU A 20 26.67 -16.34 24.99
N GLY A 21 25.76 -16.18 25.96
CA GLY A 21 26.11 -15.91 27.36
C GLY A 21 26.63 -14.49 27.65
N ARG A 22 26.30 -13.53 26.77
CA ARG A 22 26.75 -12.13 26.86
C ARG A 22 25.74 -11.18 27.51
N VAL A 23 24.60 -11.68 27.98
CA VAL A 23 23.54 -10.87 28.60
C VAL A 23 23.68 -10.84 30.12
N VAL A 24 23.49 -9.66 30.72
CA VAL A 24 23.42 -9.45 32.16
C VAL A 24 22.10 -8.76 32.49
N PHE A 25 21.31 -9.35 33.39
CA PHE A 25 20.03 -8.78 33.83
C PHE A 25 20.26 -7.87 35.04
N PHE A 26 19.77 -6.64 34.91
CA PHE A 26 19.64 -5.68 36.00
C PHE A 26 18.21 -5.73 36.51
N CYS A 27 18.03 -6.08 37.78
CA CYS A 27 16.72 -6.22 38.41
C CYS A 27 16.49 -5.10 39.43
N GLY A 28 15.35 -4.42 39.30
CA GLY A 28 14.90 -3.36 40.20
C GLY A 28 13.67 -3.77 41.00
N ALA A 29 13.12 -2.84 41.77
CA ALA A 29 12.04 -3.11 42.73
C ALA A 29 10.76 -3.63 42.06
N GLY A 30 10.54 -3.32 40.77
CA GLY A 30 9.42 -3.85 40.00
C GLY A 30 9.39 -5.38 39.90
N VAL A 31 10.54 -6.06 40.01
CA VAL A 31 10.62 -7.53 40.06
C VAL A 31 10.01 -8.08 41.34
N SER A 32 10.36 -7.50 42.49
CA SER A 32 9.84 -7.89 43.81
C SER A 32 8.38 -7.45 44.01
N ARG A 33 7.92 -6.41 43.32
CA ARG A 33 6.51 -6.00 43.34
C ARG A 33 5.62 -6.95 42.51
N ALA A 34 6.11 -7.43 41.36
CA ALA A 34 5.27 -8.08 40.36
C ALA A 34 4.47 -9.31 40.83
N ARG A 35 5.08 -10.16 41.67
CA ARG A 35 4.43 -11.37 42.23
C ARG A 35 4.61 -11.55 43.73
N ALA A 36 5.60 -10.87 44.30
CA ALA A 36 5.90 -10.93 45.72
C ALA A 36 5.27 -9.79 46.55
N ASP A 37 4.63 -8.82 45.89
CA ASP A 37 3.98 -7.63 46.47
C ASP A 37 4.84 -6.87 47.50
N LEU A 38 6.17 -6.95 47.37
CA LEU A 38 7.08 -6.16 48.19
C LEU A 38 7.01 -4.68 47.80
N PRO A 39 7.24 -3.77 48.76
CA PRO A 39 7.16 -2.34 48.52
C PRO A 39 8.22 -1.89 47.51
N ASP A 40 7.84 -0.99 46.59
CA ASP A 40 8.81 -0.22 45.82
C ASP A 40 9.48 0.84 46.70
N PHE A 41 10.48 1.55 46.17
CA PHE A 41 11.29 2.48 46.95
C PHE A 41 10.45 3.60 47.62
N LYS A 42 9.37 4.05 46.97
CA LYS A 42 8.43 5.05 47.52
C LYS A 42 7.59 4.47 48.66
N ARG A 43 7.02 3.27 48.48
CA ARG A 43 6.27 2.58 49.54
C ARG A 43 7.18 2.22 50.73
N LEU A 44 8.41 1.76 50.47
CA LEU A 44 9.40 1.46 51.51
C LEU A 44 9.73 2.69 52.35
N THR A 45 9.90 3.85 51.70
CA THR A 45 10.14 5.13 52.41
C THR A 45 8.97 5.46 53.35
N THR A 46 7.73 5.22 52.89
CA THR A 46 6.52 5.42 53.69
C THR A 46 6.52 4.52 54.92
N ASP A 47 6.73 3.23 54.72
CA ASP A 47 6.68 2.22 55.78
C ASP A 47 7.76 2.47 56.84
N VAL A 48 8.98 2.84 56.42
CA VAL A 48 10.08 3.18 57.32
C VAL A 48 9.79 4.45 58.12
N LEU A 49 9.24 5.50 57.50
CA LEU A 49 8.84 6.72 58.21
C LEU A 49 7.81 6.42 59.31
N HIS A 50 6.84 5.55 59.03
CA HIS A 50 5.83 5.14 60.00
C HIS A 50 6.42 4.29 61.14
N ARG A 51 7.28 3.32 60.82
CA ARG A 51 7.91 2.41 61.81
C ARG A 51 8.87 3.13 62.75
N LEU A 52 9.67 4.07 62.24
CA LEU A 52 10.58 4.87 63.06
C LEU A 52 9.85 5.90 63.93
N GLY A 53 8.55 6.12 63.70
CA GLY A 53 7.75 7.08 64.47
C GLY A 53 8.23 8.53 64.30
N ALA A 54 8.71 8.89 63.11
CA ALA A 54 9.15 10.25 62.81
C ALA A 54 7.99 11.23 63.08
N LYS A 55 8.23 12.25 63.92
CA LYS A 55 7.20 13.23 64.30
C LYS A 55 6.66 13.96 63.07
N HIS A 56 5.39 14.38 63.10
CA HIS A 56 4.76 15.13 62.01
C HIS A 56 5.48 16.43 61.65
N ASP A 57 6.23 17.03 62.58
CA ASP A 57 7.03 18.22 62.36
C ASP A 57 8.47 17.91 61.91
N SER A 58 8.87 16.65 61.73
CA SER A 58 10.23 16.34 61.31
C SER A 58 10.49 16.81 59.86
N PRO A 59 11.69 17.33 59.55
CA PRO A 59 12.08 17.69 58.19
C PRO A 59 11.87 16.57 57.17
N ALA A 60 12.13 15.31 57.54
CA ALA A 60 11.95 14.16 56.67
C ALA A 60 10.47 13.93 56.30
N ARG A 61 9.57 14.00 57.30
CA ARG A 61 8.13 13.79 57.11
C ARG A 61 7.49 14.95 56.33
N ARG A 62 7.84 16.20 56.65
CA ARG A 62 7.37 17.39 55.93
C ARG A 62 7.79 17.39 54.47
N LEU A 63 9.04 17.03 54.17
CA LEU A 63 9.51 16.93 52.79
C LEU A 63 8.69 15.89 52.02
N TYR A 64 8.45 14.72 52.61
CA TYR A 64 7.66 13.66 51.99
C TYR A 64 6.20 14.07 51.71
N GLU A 65 5.52 14.67 52.69
CA GLU A 65 4.10 15.06 52.58
C GLU A 65 3.89 16.21 51.60
N VAL A 66 4.77 17.23 51.61
CA VAL A 66 4.72 18.31 50.61
C VAL A 66 5.03 17.77 49.22
N GLY A 67 6.00 16.87 49.10
CA GLY A 67 6.33 16.18 47.85
C GLY A 67 5.15 15.45 47.25
N GLN A 68 4.51 14.56 48.02
CA GLN A 68 3.32 13.82 47.56
C GLN A 68 2.19 14.78 47.15
N SER A 69 1.91 15.81 47.95
CA SER A 69 0.86 16.77 47.61
C SER A 69 1.12 17.48 46.27
N VAL A 70 2.38 17.81 45.96
CA VAL A 70 2.74 18.45 44.69
C VAL A 70 2.70 17.46 43.53
N GLU A 71 3.14 16.22 43.74
CA GLU A 71 3.03 15.14 42.74
C GLU A 71 1.56 14.86 42.38
N ASP A 72 0.68 14.74 43.39
CA ASP A 72 -0.74 14.43 43.21
C ASP A 72 -1.52 15.61 42.59
N GLN A 73 -1.23 16.85 43.01
CA GLN A 73 -1.92 18.04 42.48
C GLN A 73 -1.52 18.38 41.04
N HIS A 74 -0.25 18.15 40.67
CA HIS A 74 0.28 18.56 39.38
C HIS A 74 0.59 17.39 38.43
N LYS A 75 0.27 16.15 38.82
CA LYS A 75 0.62 14.91 38.09
C LYS A 75 2.11 14.86 37.70
N LEU A 76 2.97 15.40 38.56
CA LEU A 76 4.43 15.35 38.40
C LEU A 76 4.95 14.09 39.10
N SER A 77 5.95 13.43 38.52
CA SER A 77 6.66 12.30 39.15
C SER A 77 8.07 12.76 39.53
N GLY A 78 8.55 12.38 40.72
CA GLY A 78 9.94 12.61 41.15
C GLY A 78 10.20 13.97 41.79
N VAL A 79 9.18 14.66 42.31
CA VAL A 79 9.31 15.98 42.98
C VAL A 79 10.04 15.83 44.32
N VAL A 80 9.84 14.72 45.02
CA VAL A 80 10.60 14.34 46.21
C VAL A 80 11.22 12.98 46.02
N THR A 81 12.55 12.94 45.97
CA THR A 81 13.30 11.71 45.84
C THR A 81 13.45 11.06 47.21
N SER A 82 13.07 9.78 47.31
CA SER A 82 13.14 8.98 48.55
C SER A 82 14.52 9.00 49.21
N ASP A 83 15.60 9.11 48.44
CA ASP A 83 16.97 9.20 48.95
C ASP A 83 17.24 10.46 49.78
N ARG A 84 16.60 11.58 49.47
CA ARG A 84 16.67 12.81 50.26
C ARG A 84 15.95 12.66 51.59
N VAL A 85 14.83 11.92 51.60
CA VAL A 85 14.10 11.61 52.83
C VAL A 85 14.96 10.73 53.74
N PHE A 86 15.61 9.69 53.21
CA PHE A 86 16.56 8.86 53.97
C PHE A 86 17.77 9.67 54.48
N GLY A 87 18.30 10.61 53.70
CA GLY A 87 19.37 11.50 54.15
C GLY A 87 18.98 12.44 55.29
N LEU A 88 17.69 12.77 55.44
CA LEU A 88 17.16 13.49 56.60
C LEU A 88 16.92 12.55 57.79
N LEU A 89 16.46 11.32 57.55
CA LEU A 89 16.31 10.30 58.59
C LEU A 89 17.65 9.95 59.26
N GLU A 90 18.74 9.90 58.49
CA GLU A 90 20.10 9.67 59.03
C GLU A 90 20.57 10.76 60.02
N ARG A 91 19.92 11.93 60.04
CA ARG A 91 20.21 13.00 61.02
C ARG A 91 19.42 12.86 62.32
N GLU A 92 18.34 12.10 62.29
CA GLU A 92 17.38 11.95 63.39
C GLU A 92 17.50 10.58 64.08
N PHE A 93 17.86 9.54 63.33
CA PHE A 93 17.93 8.17 63.79
C PHE A 93 19.31 7.57 63.50
N THR A 94 19.73 6.60 64.31
CA THR A 94 20.98 5.88 64.06
C THR A 94 20.85 4.98 62.84
N ARG A 95 21.97 4.76 62.13
CA ARG A 95 22.03 3.86 60.96
C ARG A 95 21.44 2.47 61.26
N THR A 96 21.76 1.89 62.42
CA THR A 96 21.24 0.59 62.83
C THR A 96 19.71 0.58 62.99
N GLN A 97 19.11 1.66 63.48
CA GLN A 97 17.65 1.77 63.58
C GLN A 97 16.98 1.87 62.21
N ILE A 98 17.58 2.65 61.29
CA ILE A 98 17.07 2.79 59.92
C ILE A 98 17.19 1.45 59.17
N GLU A 99 18.34 0.79 59.25
CA GLU A 99 18.57 -0.52 58.62
C GLU A 99 17.65 -1.60 59.20
N ALA A 100 17.40 -1.61 60.51
CA ALA A 100 16.43 -2.52 61.13
C ALA A 100 15.00 -2.24 60.64
N ALA A 101 14.58 -0.97 60.56
CA ALA A 101 13.26 -0.59 60.06
C ALA A 101 13.07 -0.96 58.58
N VAL A 102 14.11 -0.81 57.75
CA VAL A 102 14.11 -1.24 56.34
C VAL A 102 14.03 -2.77 56.25
N ALA A 103 14.84 -3.50 57.02
CA ALA A 103 14.81 -4.96 57.03
C ALA A 103 13.45 -5.51 57.47
N GLU A 104 12.84 -4.91 58.49
CA GLU A 104 11.52 -5.30 58.99
C GLU A 104 10.39 -4.91 58.02
N ALA A 105 10.52 -3.80 57.29
CA ALA A 105 9.59 -3.40 56.22
C ALA A 105 9.62 -4.35 55.02
N LEU A 106 10.77 -4.99 54.77
CA LEU A 106 10.96 -5.99 53.73
C LEU A 106 10.66 -7.43 54.20
N SER A 107 10.39 -7.63 55.49
CA SER A 107 10.02 -8.93 56.02
C SER A 107 8.61 -9.31 55.54
N SER A 108 8.51 -10.41 54.78
CA SER A 108 7.23 -10.87 54.23
C SER A 108 6.38 -11.54 55.29
N VAL A 109 5.12 -11.10 55.43
CA VAL A 109 4.13 -11.72 56.32
C VAL A 109 3.44 -12.90 55.59
N GLY A 110 4.18 -13.96 55.22
CA GLY A 110 3.61 -15.18 54.61
C GLY A 110 4.46 -15.85 53.51
N GLU A 111 3.92 -16.90 52.87
CA GLU A 111 4.50 -17.51 51.67
C GLU A 111 4.31 -16.58 50.45
N VAL A 112 5.41 -16.33 49.74
CA VAL A 112 5.49 -15.35 48.64
C VAL A 112 5.69 -16.06 47.30
N ASP A 113 5.06 -15.59 46.22
CA ASP A 113 5.29 -16.16 44.87
C ASP A 113 6.65 -15.74 44.28
N LEU A 114 7.58 -16.70 44.25
CA LEU A 114 8.94 -16.54 43.71
C LEU A 114 9.05 -16.76 42.20
N GLY A 115 7.94 -16.86 41.45
CA GLY A 115 7.92 -17.15 40.02
C GLY A 115 8.75 -16.18 39.17
N ALA A 116 8.67 -14.88 39.46
CA ALA A 116 9.45 -13.83 38.80
C ALA A 116 10.97 -14.04 38.99
N HIS A 117 11.41 -14.25 40.22
CA HIS A 117 12.80 -14.50 40.60
C HIS A 117 13.36 -15.77 39.95
N ARG A 118 12.60 -16.87 40.00
CA ARG A 118 13.00 -18.14 39.35
C ARG A 118 13.16 -18.01 37.84
N THR A 119 12.32 -17.18 37.20
CA THR A 119 12.37 -16.91 35.77
C THR A 119 13.63 -16.15 35.39
N LEU A 120 13.94 -15.07 36.12
CA LEU A 120 15.13 -14.26 35.88
C LEU A 120 16.43 -15.01 36.21
N LEU A 121 16.45 -15.85 37.26
CA LEU A 121 17.58 -16.74 37.54
C LEU A 121 17.87 -17.67 36.36
N LYS A 122 16.83 -18.30 35.79
CA LYS A 122 16.99 -19.16 34.59
C LYS A 122 17.47 -18.40 33.36
N LEU A 123 17.01 -17.17 33.15
CA LEU A 123 17.47 -16.31 32.06
C LEU A 123 18.93 -15.86 32.24
N SER A 124 19.35 -15.67 33.49
CA SER A 124 20.69 -15.22 33.89
C SER A 124 21.69 -16.37 34.07
N THR A 125 21.25 -17.63 33.91
CA THR A 125 22.10 -18.82 34.02
C THR A 125 22.67 -19.15 32.64
N LEU A 126 24.00 -19.16 32.53
CA LEU A 126 24.73 -19.58 31.34
C LEU A 126 24.58 -21.08 31.08
N LEU A 127 24.85 -21.52 29.86
CA LEU A 127 24.91 -22.96 29.53
C LEU A 127 26.00 -23.70 30.32
N THR A 128 27.01 -23.00 30.82
CA THR A 128 28.06 -23.51 31.73
C THR A 128 27.57 -23.68 33.18
N GLY A 129 26.37 -23.20 33.51
CA GLY A 129 25.77 -23.27 34.84
C GLY A 129 26.05 -22.07 35.75
N GLN A 130 26.91 -21.14 35.33
CA GLN A 130 27.24 -19.91 36.07
C GLN A 130 26.11 -18.88 35.96
N ILE A 131 25.92 -18.04 36.97
CA ILE A 131 24.85 -17.05 37.05
C ILE A 131 25.44 -15.64 37.04
N ARG A 132 24.77 -14.74 36.29
CA ARG A 132 25.13 -13.32 36.20
C ARG A 132 23.90 -12.44 36.33
N ILE A 133 23.58 -12.05 37.56
CA ILE A 133 22.46 -11.15 37.84
C ILE A 133 22.92 -10.01 38.74
N VAL A 134 22.47 -8.80 38.42
CA VAL A 134 22.73 -7.59 39.21
C VAL A 134 21.39 -7.09 39.72
N THR A 135 21.28 -6.83 41.01
CA THR A 135 20.06 -6.32 41.63
C THR A 135 20.36 -5.12 42.51
N THR A 136 19.44 -4.15 42.50
CA THR A 136 19.41 -3.03 43.44
C THR A 136 18.44 -3.29 44.60
N ASN A 137 17.73 -4.43 44.57
CA ASN A 137 16.81 -4.80 45.64
C ASN A 137 17.57 -5.27 46.89
N PHE A 138 17.06 -4.87 48.05
CA PHE A 138 17.64 -5.22 49.36
C PHE A 138 17.16 -6.59 49.87
N ASP A 139 16.07 -7.13 49.32
CA ASP A 139 15.48 -8.40 49.72
C ASP A 139 16.33 -9.62 49.32
N ARG A 140 16.03 -10.79 49.90
CA ARG A 140 16.69 -12.08 49.60
C ARG A 140 15.84 -13.03 48.74
N LEU A 141 14.89 -12.51 47.97
CA LEU A 141 13.96 -13.36 47.22
C LEU A 141 14.67 -14.17 46.12
N PHE A 142 15.75 -13.66 45.53
CA PHE A 142 16.58 -14.41 44.58
C PHE A 142 17.30 -15.60 45.26
N GLU A 143 17.89 -15.38 46.44
CA GLU A 143 18.55 -16.44 47.21
C GLU A 143 17.56 -17.48 47.72
N THR A 144 16.33 -17.05 48.04
CA THR A 144 15.25 -17.96 48.44
C THR A 144 14.72 -18.78 47.25
N ALA A 145 14.76 -18.20 46.04
CA ALA A 145 14.29 -18.83 44.82
C ALA A 145 15.25 -19.91 44.27
N GLY A 146 16.55 -19.81 44.54
CA GLY A 146 17.57 -20.77 44.13
C GLY A 146 18.24 -21.52 45.30
N LYS A 147 19.15 -22.45 44.99
CA LYS A 147 19.94 -23.19 45.99
C LYS A 147 21.42 -22.97 45.73
N ASN A 148 22.20 -22.80 46.80
CA ASN A 148 23.67 -22.64 46.77
C ASN A 148 24.15 -21.51 45.86
N LEU A 149 23.43 -20.39 45.84
CA LEU A 149 23.80 -19.22 45.04
C LEU A 149 24.93 -18.44 45.72
N ILE A 150 25.90 -17.99 44.92
CA ILE A 150 26.92 -17.05 45.36
C ILE A 150 26.26 -15.67 45.46
N THR A 151 26.45 -14.98 46.57
CA THR A 151 25.99 -13.60 46.75
C THR A 151 27.20 -12.68 46.87
N SER A 152 27.20 -11.62 46.08
CA SER A 152 28.26 -10.63 45.99
C SER A 152 27.70 -9.27 46.38
N THR A 153 28.40 -8.55 47.24
CA THR A 153 28.08 -7.18 47.68
C THR A 153 29.31 -6.30 47.46
N ARG A 154 29.28 -5.03 47.90
CA ARG A 154 30.38 -4.06 47.74
C ARG A 154 31.76 -4.66 48.06
N SER A 155 31.89 -5.40 49.16
CA SER A 155 33.17 -5.96 49.61
C SER A 155 33.70 -7.13 48.76
N ASN A 156 32.88 -7.69 47.86
CA ASN A 156 33.24 -8.84 47.03
C ASN A 156 32.67 -8.74 45.61
N LEU A 157 32.76 -7.56 44.98
CA LEU A 157 32.29 -7.37 43.60
C LEU A 157 33.15 -8.15 42.60
N PRO A 158 32.55 -8.77 41.56
CA PRO A 158 33.31 -9.54 40.59
C PRO A 158 34.14 -8.64 39.66
N HIS A 159 35.40 -9.04 39.42
CA HIS A 159 36.30 -8.34 38.50
C HIS A 159 36.06 -8.75 37.04
N ILE A 160 35.26 -7.95 36.33
CA ILE A 160 34.82 -8.21 34.94
C ILE A 160 35.99 -8.23 33.94
N ALA A 161 37.12 -7.57 34.26
CA ALA A 161 38.27 -7.45 33.34
C ALA A 161 39.02 -8.76 33.06
N PHE A 162 38.95 -9.74 33.95
CA PHE A 162 39.80 -10.94 33.89
C PHE A 162 39.03 -12.26 34.02
N ASN A 163 37.73 -12.24 34.36
CA ASN A 163 37.06 -13.43 34.86
C ASN A 163 35.72 -13.72 34.15
N GLU A 164 35.64 -14.89 33.52
CA GLU A 164 34.38 -15.53 33.10
C GLU A 164 33.70 -16.31 34.26
N ALA A 165 34.17 -16.16 35.49
CA ALA A 165 33.63 -16.84 36.67
C ALA A 165 32.15 -16.54 36.94
N ASP A 166 31.56 -17.38 37.80
CA ASP A 166 30.23 -17.21 38.35
C ASP A 166 30.17 -15.93 39.21
N TRP A 167 29.36 -14.95 38.81
CA TRP A 167 29.17 -13.71 39.55
C TRP A 167 28.15 -13.89 40.68
N GLY A 168 27.30 -14.91 40.54
CA GLY A 168 26.14 -15.11 41.38
C GLY A 168 25.17 -13.93 41.29
N ILE A 169 24.62 -13.55 42.44
CA ILE A 169 23.75 -12.39 42.60
C ILE A 169 24.57 -11.23 43.15
N VAL A 170 24.70 -10.16 42.38
CA VAL A 170 25.37 -8.93 42.80
C VAL A 170 24.34 -7.96 43.36
N HIS A 171 24.32 -7.76 44.68
CA HIS A 171 23.49 -6.74 45.35
C HIS A 171 24.25 -5.42 45.38
N LEU A 172 23.97 -4.55 44.40
CA LEU A 172 24.72 -3.31 44.21
C LEU A 172 24.44 -2.29 45.31
N HIS A 173 23.27 -2.34 45.96
CA HIS A 173 22.90 -1.41 47.04
C HIS A 173 22.87 -2.06 48.43
N GLY A 174 23.36 -3.29 48.55
CA GLY A 174 23.33 -4.06 49.80
C GLY A 174 22.12 -4.99 49.89
N VAL A 175 22.12 -5.83 50.93
CA VAL A 175 21.13 -6.90 51.15
C VAL A 175 20.87 -7.07 52.64
N VAL A 176 19.62 -7.39 53.00
CA VAL A 176 19.22 -7.70 54.38
C VAL A 176 20.02 -8.88 54.94
N ASP A 177 20.20 -8.98 56.25
CA ASP A 177 20.77 -10.19 56.87
C ASP A 177 19.77 -11.38 56.78
N LYS A 178 20.19 -12.57 57.24
CA LYS A 178 19.35 -13.77 57.15
C LYS A 178 18.15 -13.75 58.10
N ASP A 179 18.27 -13.00 59.19
CA ASP A 179 17.27 -12.93 60.25
C ASP A 179 16.33 -11.71 60.10
N TYR A 180 16.48 -10.93 59.02
CA TYR A 180 15.77 -9.67 58.76
C TYR A 180 15.87 -8.66 59.91
N ARG A 181 17.02 -8.59 60.58
CA ARG A 181 17.27 -7.68 61.72
C ARG A 181 18.01 -6.41 61.32
N GLY A 182 18.61 -6.38 60.13
CA GLY A 182 19.35 -5.23 59.61
C GLY A 182 20.01 -5.55 58.26
N ALA A 183 20.97 -4.74 57.86
CA ALA A 183 21.78 -4.98 56.66
C ALA A 183 22.94 -5.95 56.92
N THR A 184 23.51 -6.53 55.86
CA THR A 184 24.81 -7.22 55.94
C THR A 184 25.97 -6.24 56.18
N GLN A 185 27.21 -6.73 56.29
CA GLN A 185 28.40 -5.92 56.67
C GLN A 185 28.64 -4.67 55.80
N ASP A 186 28.17 -4.66 54.55
CA ASP A 186 28.33 -3.54 53.62
C ASP A 186 27.27 -2.43 53.80
N GLY A 187 26.21 -2.70 54.58
CA GLY A 187 25.08 -1.81 54.80
C GLY A 187 24.23 -1.56 53.55
N PHE A 188 23.26 -0.65 53.66
CA PHE A 188 22.42 -0.24 52.52
C PHE A 188 22.87 1.08 51.86
N VAL A 189 22.62 1.20 50.56
CA VAL A 189 22.70 2.46 49.80
C VAL A 189 21.28 3.03 49.67
N LEU A 190 20.92 3.97 50.55
CA LEU A 190 19.55 4.51 50.68
C LEU A 190 19.51 6.04 50.59
N SER A 191 20.49 6.73 51.16
CA SER A 191 20.53 8.19 51.23
C SER A 191 21.34 8.81 50.09
N SER A 192 21.08 10.07 49.78
CA SER A 192 21.87 10.82 48.78
C SER A 192 23.38 10.80 49.07
N ALA A 193 23.79 10.75 50.35
CA ALA A 193 25.19 10.63 50.75
C ALA A 193 25.78 9.26 50.39
N SER A 194 25.06 8.17 50.66
CA SER A 194 25.47 6.83 50.28
C SER A 194 25.51 6.61 48.76
N PHE A 195 24.59 7.21 48.00
CA PHE A 195 24.64 7.24 46.54
C PHE A 195 25.84 8.02 46.02
N GLY A 196 26.14 9.18 46.63
CA GLY A 196 27.33 9.98 46.32
C GLY A 196 28.64 9.21 46.55
N ASP A 197 28.74 8.45 47.64
CA ASP A 197 29.90 7.57 47.87
C ASP A 197 30.02 6.49 46.80
N ALA A 198 28.93 5.75 46.57
CA ALA A 198 28.91 4.59 45.68
C ALA A 198 29.21 4.91 44.21
N TYR A 199 28.70 6.02 43.69
CA TYR A 199 28.77 6.35 42.27
C TYR A 199 29.76 7.47 41.93
N LEU A 200 30.13 8.34 42.89
CA LEU A 200 31.01 9.49 42.64
C LEU A 200 32.33 9.40 43.41
N ALA A 201 32.28 9.45 44.75
CA ALA A 201 33.48 9.62 45.57
C ALA A 201 34.39 8.38 45.58
N ALA A 202 33.84 7.22 45.95
CA ALA A 202 34.53 5.94 45.84
C ALA A 202 34.28 5.27 44.48
N GLY A 203 33.14 5.54 43.85
CA GLY A 203 32.88 5.22 42.44
C GLY A 203 32.82 3.73 42.07
N TRP A 204 32.81 2.83 43.06
CA TRP A 204 32.84 1.38 42.85
C TRP A 204 31.62 0.85 42.08
N ALA A 205 30.42 1.41 42.32
CA ALA A 205 29.21 1.01 41.62
C ALA A 205 29.26 1.45 40.15
N ARG A 206 29.71 2.69 39.92
CA ARG A 206 29.89 3.25 38.58
C ARG A 206 30.89 2.44 37.75
N GLU A 207 32.04 2.12 38.32
CA GLU A 207 33.09 1.35 37.64
C GLU A 207 32.61 -0.06 37.29
N PHE A 208 31.89 -0.72 38.21
CA PHE A 208 31.32 -2.04 37.95
C PHE A 208 30.35 -2.02 36.76
N VAL A 209 29.34 -1.14 36.77
CA VAL A 209 28.34 -1.13 35.69
C VAL A 209 28.93 -0.67 34.36
N LYS A 210 29.87 0.29 34.36
CA LYS A 210 30.62 0.65 33.15
C LYS A 210 31.30 -0.58 32.53
N ASN A 211 32.03 -1.34 33.35
CA ASN A 211 32.71 -2.55 32.89
C ASN A 211 31.75 -3.63 32.36
N VAL A 212 30.52 -3.71 32.89
CA VAL A 212 29.45 -4.56 32.32
C VAL A 212 29.08 -4.07 30.93
N LEU A 213 28.73 -2.80 30.77
CA LEU A 213 28.26 -2.24 29.50
C LEU A 213 29.32 -2.23 28.39
N ASP A 214 30.61 -2.17 28.76
CA ASP A 214 31.72 -2.26 27.82
C ASP A 214 31.88 -3.66 27.17
N ARG A 215 31.40 -4.73 27.82
CA ARG A 215 31.63 -6.13 27.39
C ARG A 215 30.37 -6.97 27.21
N HIS A 216 29.28 -6.60 27.87
CA HIS A 216 28.04 -7.36 27.95
C HIS A 216 26.86 -6.52 27.50
N VAL A 217 25.75 -7.20 27.19
CA VAL A 217 24.46 -6.56 26.89
C VAL A 217 23.66 -6.48 28.19
N ALA A 218 23.28 -5.28 28.61
CA ALA A 218 22.49 -5.07 29.83
C ALA A 218 20.98 -5.11 29.52
N VAL A 219 20.21 -5.77 30.37
CA VAL A 219 18.73 -5.78 30.29
C VAL A 219 18.15 -5.33 31.62
N PHE A 220 17.53 -4.15 31.63
CA PHE A 220 16.86 -3.57 32.80
C PHE A 220 15.42 -4.10 32.91
N VAL A 221 15.11 -4.71 34.06
CA VAL A 221 13.79 -5.28 34.38
C VAL A 221 13.30 -4.71 35.70
N GLY A 222 12.11 -4.11 35.70
CA GLY A 222 11.51 -3.53 36.90
C GLY A 222 12.15 -2.22 37.36
N TYR A 223 12.74 -1.47 36.43
CA TYR A 223 13.29 -0.12 36.63
C TYR A 223 12.35 0.95 36.07
N SER A 224 12.37 2.13 36.68
CA SER A 224 11.84 3.35 36.07
C SER A 224 12.98 4.12 35.42
N ALA A 225 12.69 4.85 34.34
CA ALA A 225 13.66 5.73 33.69
C ALA A 225 14.20 6.83 34.64
N ASP A 226 13.46 7.14 35.72
CA ASP A 226 13.80 8.15 36.72
C ASP A 226 14.51 7.59 37.97
N ASP A 227 14.83 6.29 38.02
CA ASP A 227 15.47 5.67 39.18
C ASP A 227 16.86 6.33 39.44
N PRO A 228 17.08 6.99 40.60
CA PRO A 228 18.29 7.76 40.89
C PRO A 228 19.66 7.08 40.62
N PRO A 229 19.86 5.77 40.88
CA PRO A 229 21.13 5.08 40.63
C PRO A 229 21.43 4.83 39.16
N ILE A 230 20.40 4.66 38.32
CA ILE A 230 20.54 4.39 36.88
C ILE A 230 20.62 5.68 36.07
N ARG A 231 19.90 6.72 36.50
CA ARG A 231 19.84 8.04 35.86
C ARG A 231 21.24 8.62 35.57
N TYR A 232 22.06 8.83 36.59
CA TYR A 232 23.38 9.45 36.42
C TYR A 232 24.38 8.55 35.69
N LEU A 233 24.20 7.24 35.78
CA LEU A 233 25.12 6.26 35.21
C LEU A 233 24.97 6.16 33.70
N LEU A 234 23.74 6.08 33.20
CA LEU A 234 23.47 6.01 31.76
C LEU A 234 23.74 7.36 31.07
N GLU A 235 23.41 8.48 31.73
CA GLU A 235 23.73 9.83 31.23
C GLU A 235 25.25 10.03 31.05
N GLY A 236 26.09 9.48 31.94
CA GLY A 236 27.55 9.57 31.85
C GLY A 236 28.22 8.66 30.82
N LEU A 237 27.57 7.57 30.40
CA LEU A 237 28.14 6.54 29.52
C LEU A 237 27.87 6.75 28.02
N ARG A 238 27.00 7.71 27.68
CA ARG A 238 26.67 8.07 26.28
C ARG A 238 27.79 8.82 25.56
N GLN A 239 28.78 9.37 26.28
CA GLN A 239 29.88 10.15 25.69
C GLN A 239 30.93 9.28 24.96
N SER A 240 30.84 7.95 25.03
CA SER A 240 31.69 7.02 24.28
C SER A 240 30.87 6.30 23.22
N ASP A 241 31.19 6.49 21.93
CA ASP A 241 30.50 5.87 20.78
C ASP A 241 30.45 4.32 20.82
N ALA A 242 31.24 3.70 21.72
CA ALA A 242 31.32 2.25 21.89
C ALA A 242 30.09 1.59 22.56
N SER A 243 29.17 2.36 23.16
CA SER A 243 28.07 1.84 24.00
C SER A 243 26.67 1.82 23.35
N GLN A 244 26.48 2.41 22.16
CA GLN A 244 25.18 2.38 21.46
C GLN A 244 24.75 0.94 21.09
N GLY A 245 23.49 0.60 21.39
CA GLY A 245 22.87 -0.71 21.05
C GLY A 245 23.24 -1.86 21.98
N ARG A 246 23.68 -1.59 23.22
CA ARG A 246 24.09 -2.61 24.21
C ARG A 246 23.27 -2.64 25.49
N ALA A 247 22.21 -1.85 25.58
CA ALA A 247 21.34 -1.81 26.74
C ALA A 247 19.86 -1.83 26.32
N TYR A 248 19.06 -2.64 26.98
CA TYR A 248 17.62 -2.75 26.74
C TYR A 248 16.83 -2.55 28.05
N ALA A 249 15.65 -1.95 27.97
CA ALA A 249 14.74 -1.83 29.12
C ALA A 249 13.31 -2.23 28.74
N PHE A 250 12.65 -3.05 29.55
CA PHE A 250 11.22 -3.33 29.33
C PHE A 250 10.38 -2.16 29.82
N GLN A 251 9.58 -1.57 28.92
CA GLN A 251 8.76 -0.39 29.20
C GLN A 251 7.33 -0.57 28.71
N ASP A 252 6.38 -0.03 29.46
CA ASP A 252 4.97 0.03 29.07
C ASP A 252 4.78 0.96 27.87
N ALA A 253 4.11 0.48 26.82
CA ALA A 253 3.84 1.23 25.60
C ALA A 253 2.94 2.46 25.83
N SER A 254 2.20 2.49 26.94
CA SER A 254 1.28 3.58 27.31
C SER A 254 1.96 4.84 27.86
N ASP A 255 3.27 4.80 28.09
CA ASP A 255 4.04 5.92 28.66
C ASP A 255 5.09 6.47 27.66
N PRO A 256 4.69 7.31 26.68
CA PRO A 256 5.60 7.91 25.71
C PRO A 256 6.73 8.72 26.34
N LYS A 257 6.50 9.29 27.53
CA LYS A 257 7.49 10.08 28.25
C LYS A 257 8.63 9.18 28.72
N ALA A 258 8.32 8.07 29.37
CA ALA A 258 9.33 7.10 29.81
C ALA A 258 10.09 6.46 28.63
N ILE A 259 9.41 6.21 27.50
CA ILE A 259 10.05 5.69 26.27
C ILE A 259 11.12 6.66 25.76
N ALA A 260 10.78 7.95 25.65
CA ALA A 260 11.74 8.97 25.24
C ALA A 260 12.88 9.11 26.26
N GLU A 261 12.58 9.05 27.56
CA GLU A 261 13.59 9.13 28.62
C GLU A 261 14.59 7.97 28.62
N TRP A 262 14.22 6.77 28.14
CA TRP A 262 15.15 5.65 27.95
C TRP A 262 16.06 5.84 26.73
N ASP A 263 15.48 6.27 25.61
CA ASP A 263 16.23 6.57 24.38
C ASP A 263 17.26 7.70 24.62
N GLU A 264 16.87 8.73 25.37
CA GLU A 264 17.79 9.79 25.81
C GLU A 264 18.99 9.29 26.61
N LYS A 265 18.81 8.20 27.35
CA LYS A 265 19.81 7.54 28.18
C LYS A 265 20.60 6.45 27.42
N GLY A 266 20.35 6.27 26.11
CA GLY A 266 21.05 5.30 25.26
C GLY A 266 20.64 3.84 25.54
N VAL A 267 19.41 3.64 26.02
CA VAL A 267 18.84 2.31 26.29
C VAL A 267 17.66 2.09 25.35
N ASP A 268 17.67 0.97 24.63
CA ASP A 268 16.62 0.62 23.67
C ASP A 268 15.38 0.07 24.43
N PRO A 269 14.23 0.75 24.40
CA PRO A 269 13.04 0.29 25.11
C PRO A 269 12.37 -0.89 24.37
N ILE A 270 12.13 -1.99 25.08
CA ILE A 270 11.34 -3.14 24.64
C ILE A 270 9.90 -2.95 25.13
N LEU A 271 9.02 -2.59 24.21
CA LEU A 271 7.65 -2.19 24.53
C LEU A 271 6.74 -3.40 24.76
N TYR A 272 5.82 -3.27 25.72
CA TYR A 272 4.71 -4.21 25.96
C TYR A 272 3.46 -3.46 26.41
N ASP A 273 2.28 -4.04 26.16
CA ASP A 273 0.98 -3.42 26.48
C ASP A 273 0.48 -3.85 27.88
N THR A 274 -0.11 -2.91 28.62
CA THR A 274 -0.77 -3.11 29.91
C THR A 274 -2.26 -2.72 29.90
N HIS A 275 -2.77 -2.13 28.81
CA HIS A 275 -4.13 -1.58 28.70
C HIS A 275 -5.26 -2.61 28.76
N SER A 276 -4.98 -3.90 28.52
CA SER A 276 -6.02 -4.95 28.47
C SER A 276 -6.55 -5.36 29.86
N GLY A 277 -6.33 -4.56 30.91
CA GLY A 277 -6.64 -4.92 32.30
C GLY A 277 -5.78 -6.04 32.87
N CYS A 278 -4.71 -6.44 32.16
CA CYS A 278 -3.82 -7.56 32.46
C CYS A 278 -2.54 -7.13 33.21
N GLY A 279 -2.31 -5.83 33.40
CA GLY A 279 -1.12 -5.29 34.07
C GLY A 279 0.17 -5.78 33.42
N HIS A 280 1.19 -6.13 34.21
CA HIS A 280 2.47 -6.63 33.69
C HIS A 280 2.48 -8.15 33.38
N ARG A 281 1.32 -8.80 33.32
CA ARG A 281 1.25 -10.27 33.15
C ARG A 281 1.86 -10.75 31.83
N THR A 282 1.56 -10.06 30.74
CA THR A 282 2.05 -10.37 29.37
C THR A 282 3.58 -10.37 29.29
N LEU A 283 4.23 -9.42 29.98
CA LEU A 283 5.69 -9.39 30.15
C LEU A 283 6.20 -10.66 30.84
N TRP A 284 5.68 -10.97 32.03
CA TRP A 284 6.17 -12.10 32.82
C TRP A 284 5.92 -13.45 32.17
N ASP A 285 4.76 -13.64 31.54
CA ASP A 285 4.45 -14.87 30.78
C ASP A 285 5.42 -15.04 29.61
N SER A 286 5.83 -13.94 28.95
CA SER A 286 6.83 -13.96 27.89
C SER A 286 8.23 -14.30 28.40
N LEU A 287 8.64 -13.70 29.52
CA LEU A 287 9.92 -14.00 30.17
C LEU A 287 10.00 -15.47 30.62
N GLU A 288 8.91 -16.05 31.10
CA GLU A 288 8.85 -17.47 31.47
C GLU A 288 9.08 -18.41 30.29
N VAL A 289 8.51 -18.10 29.12
CA VAL A 289 8.73 -18.87 27.89
C VAL A 289 10.17 -18.66 27.39
N TRP A 290 10.69 -17.44 27.47
CA TRP A 290 12.08 -17.14 27.14
C TRP A 290 13.05 -17.91 28.04
N ALA A 291 12.79 -17.99 29.35
CA ALA A 291 13.58 -18.78 30.30
C ALA A 291 13.59 -20.27 29.98
N LYS A 292 12.49 -20.82 29.45
CA LYS A 292 12.45 -22.23 29.00
C LYS A 292 13.32 -22.45 27.76
N ARG A 293 13.43 -21.45 26.87
CA ARG A 293 14.36 -21.48 25.71
C ARG A 293 15.81 -21.38 26.16
N SER A 294 16.14 -20.47 27.07
CA SER A 294 17.52 -20.20 27.52
C SER A 294 18.21 -21.43 28.11
N VAL A 295 17.47 -22.25 28.85
CA VAL A 295 17.99 -23.49 29.46
C VAL A 295 18.42 -24.51 28.40
N ASN A 296 17.74 -24.58 27.26
CA ASN A 296 18.11 -25.51 26.19
C ASN A 296 17.72 -24.97 24.80
N PRO A 297 18.55 -24.09 24.21
CA PRO A 297 18.26 -23.47 22.92
C PRO A 297 18.16 -24.48 21.77
N SER A 298 18.95 -25.57 21.82
CA SER A 298 18.94 -26.60 20.78
C SER A 298 17.65 -27.45 20.80
N LYS A 299 17.16 -27.82 21.99
CA LYS A 299 15.86 -28.48 22.16
C LYS A 299 14.70 -27.58 21.73
N TRP A 300 14.76 -26.28 22.06
CA TRP A 300 13.78 -25.31 21.59
C TRP A 300 13.78 -25.20 20.06
N ARG A 301 14.97 -25.10 19.43
CA ARG A 301 15.11 -25.06 17.97
C ARG A 301 14.54 -26.32 17.32
N SER A 302 14.90 -27.51 17.82
CA SER A 302 14.38 -28.79 17.33
C SER A 302 12.85 -28.88 17.46
N LYS A 303 12.29 -28.45 18.60
CA LYS A 303 10.83 -28.39 18.81
C LYS A 303 10.17 -27.43 17.82
N THR A 304 10.78 -26.28 17.57
CA THR A 304 10.25 -25.25 16.65
C THR A 304 10.29 -25.74 15.20
N LEU A 305 11.39 -26.35 14.74
CA LEU A 305 11.46 -26.96 13.41
C LEU A 305 10.50 -28.16 13.25
N LYS A 306 10.31 -28.96 14.30
CA LYS A 306 9.29 -30.02 14.31
C LYS A 306 7.88 -29.45 14.18
N SER A 307 7.60 -28.31 14.81
CA SER A 307 6.34 -27.57 14.62
C SER A 307 6.21 -27.06 13.18
N ALA A 308 7.30 -26.53 12.61
CA ALA A 308 7.39 -26.00 11.25
C ALA A 308 7.07 -27.04 10.17
N ALA A 309 7.33 -28.33 10.44
CA ALA A 309 7.00 -29.43 9.55
C ALA A 309 5.48 -29.60 9.31
N ARG A 310 4.61 -29.00 10.16
CA ARG A 310 3.15 -29.00 9.96
C ARG A 310 2.69 -28.04 8.83
N GLY A 311 3.58 -27.18 8.35
CA GLY A 311 3.30 -26.14 7.35
C GLY A 311 2.89 -24.78 7.99
N PRO A 312 3.23 -23.65 7.36
CA PRO A 312 3.10 -22.33 7.96
C PRO A 312 1.65 -21.84 8.17
N ARG A 313 0.68 -22.31 7.37
CA ARG A 313 -0.75 -21.93 7.53
C ARG A 313 -1.35 -22.39 8.86
N ARG A 314 -0.83 -23.47 9.43
CA ARG A 314 -1.35 -24.05 10.69
C ARG A 314 -0.72 -23.43 11.93
N LEU A 315 0.28 -22.57 11.74
CA LEU A 315 1.00 -21.92 12.82
C LEU A 315 0.38 -20.57 13.12
N THR A 316 0.57 -20.11 14.35
CA THR A 316 0.26 -18.72 14.74
C THR A 316 1.32 -17.76 14.18
N PRO A 317 1.03 -16.43 14.08
CA PRO A 317 2.03 -15.45 13.70
C PRO A 317 3.31 -15.51 14.56
N ALA A 318 3.19 -15.73 15.87
CA ALA A 318 4.33 -15.88 16.79
C ALA A 318 5.14 -17.17 16.52
N GLU A 319 4.48 -18.29 16.22
CA GLU A 319 5.19 -19.52 15.82
C GLU A 319 5.93 -19.35 14.47
N ARG A 320 5.35 -18.62 13.52
CA ARG A 320 6.05 -18.25 12.27
C ARG A 320 7.21 -17.30 12.53
N GLY A 321 7.04 -16.32 13.41
CA GLY A 321 8.10 -15.44 13.91
C GLY A 321 9.28 -16.19 14.52
N ALA A 322 9.01 -17.23 15.31
CA ALA A 322 10.05 -18.09 15.88
C ALA A 322 10.84 -18.87 14.81
N VAL A 323 10.19 -19.32 13.73
CA VAL A 323 10.87 -19.96 12.60
C VAL A 323 11.69 -18.94 11.81
N ALA A 324 11.13 -17.73 11.58
CA ALA A 324 11.85 -16.62 10.96
C ALA A 324 13.12 -16.27 11.75
N HIS A 325 13.04 -16.17 13.08
CA HIS A 325 14.19 -15.95 13.97
C HIS A 325 15.29 -17.00 13.77
N ILE A 326 14.94 -18.29 13.63
CA ILE A 326 15.93 -19.35 13.35
C ILE A 326 16.63 -19.07 12.01
N VAL A 327 15.86 -18.78 10.96
CA VAL A 327 16.36 -18.58 9.59
C VAL A 327 17.21 -17.32 9.42
N ARG A 328 17.04 -16.32 10.30
CA ARG A 328 17.86 -15.09 10.31
C ARG A 328 19.34 -15.31 10.62
N SER A 329 19.70 -16.44 11.23
CA SER A 329 21.09 -16.80 11.52
C SER A 329 21.63 -17.83 10.54
N THR A 330 22.92 -17.80 10.20
CA THR A 330 23.57 -18.81 9.34
C THR A 330 23.40 -20.23 9.89
N ALA A 331 23.62 -20.41 11.20
CA ALA A 331 23.49 -21.72 11.85
C ALA A 331 22.04 -22.23 11.87
N GLY A 332 21.06 -21.34 12.03
CA GLY A 332 19.65 -21.69 12.01
C GLY A 332 19.10 -21.92 10.61
N ALA A 333 19.50 -21.13 9.61
CA ALA A 333 19.20 -21.39 8.19
C ALA A 333 19.76 -22.75 7.75
N LYS A 334 21.00 -23.09 8.16
CA LYS A 334 21.56 -24.44 7.95
C LYS A 334 20.70 -25.53 8.58
N ALA A 335 20.30 -25.36 9.85
CA ALA A 335 19.48 -26.34 10.56
C ALA A 335 18.08 -26.49 9.94
N PHE A 336 17.47 -25.40 9.48
CA PHE A 336 16.22 -25.40 8.73
C PHE A 336 16.36 -26.14 7.40
N ALA A 337 17.40 -25.79 6.63
CA ALA A 337 17.64 -26.35 5.31
C ALA A 337 18.00 -27.84 5.34
N GLN A 338 18.71 -28.29 6.37
CA GLN A 338 19.16 -29.69 6.54
C GLN A 338 18.15 -30.57 7.30
N TYR A 339 17.02 -30.01 7.75
CA TYR A 339 15.98 -30.79 8.43
C TYR A 339 15.49 -31.94 7.54
N SER A 340 15.20 -33.10 8.14
CA SER A 340 14.80 -34.32 7.44
C SER A 340 13.57 -34.96 8.09
N PRO A 341 12.48 -35.22 7.33
CA PRO A 341 12.29 -34.86 5.92
C PRO A 341 12.32 -33.34 5.70
N PRO A 342 12.59 -32.84 4.47
CA PRO A 342 12.62 -31.41 4.19
C PRO A 342 11.36 -30.68 4.69
N LEU A 343 11.52 -29.45 5.20
CA LEU A 343 10.38 -28.64 5.61
C LEU A 343 9.58 -28.17 4.38
N PRO A 344 8.23 -28.10 4.44
CA PRO A 344 7.39 -27.88 3.26
C PRO A 344 7.71 -26.57 2.52
N SER A 345 7.67 -26.60 1.18
CA SER A 345 7.93 -25.44 0.30
C SER A 345 6.98 -24.26 0.53
N GLU A 346 5.83 -24.46 1.17
CA GLU A 346 4.90 -23.40 1.53
C GLU A 346 5.52 -22.32 2.46
N TRP A 347 6.63 -22.63 3.14
CA TRP A 347 7.42 -21.62 3.87
C TRP A 347 7.94 -20.48 2.99
N LEU A 348 8.03 -20.66 1.66
CA LEU A 348 8.32 -19.59 0.71
C LEU A 348 7.30 -18.45 0.81
N CYS A 349 6.04 -18.75 1.11
CA CYS A 349 4.99 -17.74 1.32
C CYS A 349 5.20 -16.89 2.57
N VAL A 350 5.94 -17.40 3.57
CA VAL A 350 6.29 -16.67 4.79
C VAL A 350 7.61 -15.94 4.63
N PHE A 351 8.56 -16.51 3.89
CA PHE A 351 9.89 -15.92 3.70
C PHE A 351 9.91 -14.77 2.69
N ASP A 352 9.01 -14.81 1.71
CA ASP A 352 8.85 -13.79 0.68
C ASP A 352 7.79 -12.75 1.09
N PRO A 353 8.16 -11.49 1.39
CA PRO A 353 7.19 -10.47 1.77
C PRO A 353 6.25 -10.07 0.63
N VAL A 354 6.64 -10.25 -0.64
CA VAL A 354 5.78 -9.95 -1.80
C VAL A 354 4.55 -10.88 -1.80
N ILE A 355 4.69 -12.10 -1.27
CA ILE A 355 3.56 -13.02 -1.10
C ILE A 355 2.76 -12.66 0.15
N ARG A 356 3.42 -12.39 1.29
CA ARG A 356 2.73 -12.02 2.53
C ARG A 356 1.82 -10.81 2.32
N TYR A 357 2.31 -9.79 1.61
CA TYR A 357 1.58 -8.56 1.30
C TYR A 357 0.84 -8.61 -0.05
N GLY A 358 0.64 -9.81 -0.62
CA GLY A 358 -0.10 -9.99 -1.87
C GLY A 358 -1.58 -9.64 -1.75
N GLU A 359 -2.22 -9.30 -2.88
CA GLU A 359 -3.62 -8.89 -2.91
C GLU A 359 -4.58 -10.04 -2.54
N PRO A 360 -5.67 -9.76 -1.80
CA PRO A 360 -6.74 -10.72 -1.57
C PRO A 360 -7.43 -11.09 -2.89
N ALA A 361 -7.51 -12.38 -3.17
CA ALA A 361 -8.11 -12.91 -4.40
C ALA A 361 -8.80 -14.27 -4.12
N PRO A 362 -9.69 -14.74 -4.99
CA PRO A 362 -10.32 -16.04 -4.81
C PRO A 362 -9.36 -17.20 -5.14
N GLU A 363 -9.45 -18.30 -4.41
CA GLU A 363 -8.51 -19.45 -4.54
C GLU A 363 -8.56 -20.13 -5.92
N ASP A 364 -9.74 -20.14 -6.54
CA ASP A 364 -10.02 -20.80 -7.83
C ASP A 364 -9.91 -19.85 -9.04
N GLY A 365 -9.65 -18.57 -8.81
CA GLY A 365 -9.64 -17.54 -9.85
C GLY A 365 -11.02 -17.19 -10.40
N SER A 366 -12.10 -17.49 -9.66
CA SER A 366 -13.45 -17.00 -9.97
C SER A 366 -13.54 -15.48 -9.80
N TYR A 367 -14.57 -14.83 -10.36
CA TYR A 367 -14.82 -13.39 -10.12
C TYR A 367 -15.68 -13.14 -8.87
N ASP A 368 -15.90 -14.17 -8.05
CA ASP A 368 -16.73 -14.10 -6.84
C ASP A 368 -15.93 -13.48 -5.69
N LYS A 369 -16.11 -12.15 -5.50
CA LYS A 369 -15.43 -11.36 -4.46
C LYS A 369 -15.77 -11.83 -3.03
N THR A 370 -16.82 -12.63 -2.83
CA THR A 370 -17.23 -13.10 -1.49
C THR A 370 -16.32 -14.20 -0.91
N LYS A 371 -15.40 -14.76 -1.72
CA LYS A 371 -14.49 -15.86 -1.32
C LYS A 371 -13.01 -15.50 -1.42
N ASN A 372 -12.68 -14.23 -1.27
CA ASN A 372 -11.28 -13.78 -1.35
C ASN A 372 -10.48 -14.29 -0.15
N ILE A 373 -9.36 -14.97 -0.43
CA ILE A 373 -8.36 -15.33 0.56
C ILE A 373 -7.34 -14.21 0.63
N ASN A 374 -7.08 -13.70 1.83
CA ASN A 374 -6.01 -12.75 2.10
C ASN A 374 -4.71 -13.49 2.46
N PRO A 375 -3.65 -13.43 1.64
CA PRO A 375 -2.36 -14.04 1.96
C PRO A 375 -1.76 -13.55 3.29
N PHE A 376 -1.99 -12.27 3.61
CA PHE A 376 -1.44 -11.65 4.82
C PHE A 376 -1.95 -12.35 6.07
N ASP A 377 -3.24 -12.67 6.16
CA ASP A 377 -3.81 -13.33 7.32
C ASP A 377 -3.29 -14.76 7.51
N LEU A 378 -2.91 -15.42 6.41
CA LEU A 378 -2.38 -16.79 6.43
C LEU A 378 -0.89 -16.86 6.75
N TYR A 379 -0.10 -15.87 6.33
CA TYR A 379 1.37 -15.96 6.34
C TYR A 379 2.09 -14.86 7.13
N LYS A 380 1.39 -13.84 7.64
CA LYS A 380 2.02 -12.75 8.43
C LYS A 380 2.85 -13.27 9.60
N LEU A 381 3.96 -12.59 9.84
CA LEU A 381 4.76 -12.70 11.04
C LEU A 381 4.14 -11.87 12.18
N ASP A 382 4.60 -12.11 13.39
CA ASP A 382 4.30 -11.30 14.58
C ASP A 382 4.85 -9.87 14.48
N SER A 383 5.96 -9.67 13.75
CA SER A 383 6.58 -8.37 13.49
C SER A 383 6.04 -7.64 12.25
N ASP A 384 5.18 -8.27 11.45
CA ASP A 384 4.67 -7.63 10.22
C ASP A 384 3.61 -6.57 10.57
N HIS A 385 3.83 -5.33 10.13
CA HIS A 385 2.81 -4.29 10.23
C HIS A 385 1.69 -4.53 9.21
N PRO A 386 0.42 -4.33 9.59
CA PRO A 386 -0.69 -4.42 8.64
C PRO A 386 -0.45 -3.47 7.45
N PRO A 387 -0.73 -3.89 6.20
CA PRO A 387 -0.64 -3.01 5.06
C PRO A 387 -1.52 -1.76 5.28
N ARG A 388 -0.98 -0.58 4.97
CA ARG A 388 -1.75 0.67 5.02
C ARG A 388 -2.95 0.52 4.07
N LYS A 389 -4.17 0.73 4.57
CA LYS A 389 -5.36 0.81 3.70
C LYS A 389 -5.24 2.10 2.88
N GLU A 390 -5.38 2.01 1.57
CA GLU A 390 -5.41 3.19 0.70
C GLU A 390 -6.70 3.99 0.93
N GLU A 391 -6.56 5.31 0.94
CA GLU A 391 -7.64 6.26 0.69
C GLU A 391 -8.15 6.06 -0.75
N GLN A 392 -9.46 6.21 -0.94
CA GLN A 392 -10.22 5.84 -2.14
C GLN A 392 -9.55 6.23 -3.49
N GLY A 393 -9.55 5.31 -4.46
CA GLY A 393 -9.48 5.66 -5.89
C GLY A 393 -8.17 5.36 -6.64
N GLY A 394 -7.80 4.08 -6.77
CA GLY A 394 -6.84 3.62 -7.78
C GLY A 394 -6.20 2.29 -7.39
N MET A 395 -6.28 1.26 -8.22
CA MET A 395 -5.52 0.01 -7.97
C MET A 395 -4.01 0.29 -8.05
N ARG A 396 -3.33 0.43 -6.93
CA ARG A 396 -1.89 0.14 -6.83
C ARG A 396 -1.55 -0.55 -5.51
N VAL A 397 -1.13 -1.81 -5.63
CA VAL A 397 -0.19 -2.57 -4.79
C VAL A 397 0.09 -1.97 -3.41
N GLY A 398 -0.36 -2.66 -2.35
CA GLY A 398 0.01 -2.35 -0.97
C GLY A 398 1.54 -2.27 -0.85
N ARG A 399 2.07 -1.07 -0.61
CA ARG A 399 3.51 -0.87 -0.42
C ARG A 399 3.96 -1.71 0.78
N ILE A 400 4.87 -2.66 0.53
CA ILE A 400 5.56 -3.40 1.57
C ILE A 400 6.32 -2.37 2.42
N PRO A 401 6.12 -2.32 3.76
CA PRO A 401 6.90 -1.45 4.63
C PRO A 401 8.42 -1.68 4.42
N PRO A 402 9.26 -0.63 4.35
CA PRO A 402 10.70 -0.79 4.08
C PRO A 402 11.43 -1.67 5.10
N GLU A 403 10.94 -1.69 6.34
CA GLU A 403 11.52 -2.48 7.44
C GLU A 403 11.01 -3.93 7.49
N THR A 404 10.14 -4.33 6.56
CA THR A 404 9.60 -5.68 6.49
C THR A 404 10.72 -6.68 6.21
N TRP A 405 10.78 -7.74 7.03
CA TRP A 405 11.79 -8.77 6.88
C TRP A 405 11.60 -9.61 5.61
N ASP A 406 12.69 -9.74 4.85
CA ASP A 406 12.83 -10.63 3.71
C ASP A 406 13.92 -11.67 4.01
N ALA A 407 13.58 -12.95 3.95
CA ALA A 407 14.55 -14.01 4.22
C ALA A 407 15.61 -14.15 3.12
N PHE A 408 15.30 -13.72 1.89
CA PHE A 408 16.17 -13.89 0.72
C PHE A 408 17.09 -12.69 0.49
N SER A 409 16.83 -11.57 1.17
CA SER A 409 17.69 -10.39 1.14
C SER A 409 18.91 -10.55 2.07
N PRO A 410 20.10 -10.02 1.71
CA PRO A 410 21.27 -9.99 2.60
C PRO A 410 21.01 -9.18 3.87
N THR A 411 21.48 -9.69 5.00
CA THR A 411 21.51 -8.96 6.27
C THR A 411 22.88 -8.34 6.53
N PRO A 412 23.02 -7.34 7.43
CA PRO A 412 24.32 -6.81 7.82
C PRO A 412 25.32 -7.89 8.30
N LYS A 413 24.82 -8.97 8.91
CA LYS A 413 25.66 -10.12 9.32
C LYS A 413 26.15 -10.94 8.13
N ASP A 414 25.31 -11.11 7.11
CA ASP A 414 25.72 -11.78 5.87
C ASP A 414 26.82 -10.98 5.17
N LEU A 415 26.69 -9.65 5.13
CA LEU A 415 27.67 -8.75 4.50
C LEU A 415 29.04 -8.81 5.21
N ARG A 416 29.06 -8.91 6.55
CA ARG A 416 30.30 -9.12 7.33
C ARG A 416 30.95 -10.49 7.09
N SER A 417 30.21 -11.46 6.55
CA SER A 417 30.69 -12.81 6.26
C SER A 417 31.09 -13.04 4.79
N ILE A 418 31.05 -12.00 3.96
CA ILE A 418 31.45 -12.06 2.55
C ILE A 418 32.94 -12.43 2.43
N SER A 419 33.23 -13.42 1.58
CA SER A 419 34.58 -13.81 1.17
C SER A 419 34.83 -13.52 -0.32
N HIS A 420 36.04 -13.79 -0.80
CA HIS A 420 36.47 -13.50 -2.18
C HIS A 420 35.56 -14.13 -3.25
N ASP A 421 34.97 -15.29 -2.99
CA ASP A 421 34.07 -16.01 -3.90
C ASP A 421 32.62 -15.45 -3.93
N ASN A 422 32.31 -14.50 -3.05
CA ASN A 422 31.02 -13.78 -3.01
C ASN A 422 31.03 -12.47 -3.81
N VAL A 423 32.16 -12.10 -4.43
CA VAL A 423 32.31 -10.87 -5.22
C VAL A 423 32.82 -11.20 -6.62
N THR A 424 32.33 -10.48 -7.64
CA THR A 424 32.81 -10.64 -9.02
C THR A 424 34.16 -9.96 -9.22
N HIS A 425 34.98 -10.50 -10.11
CA HIS A 425 36.28 -9.91 -10.46
C HIS A 425 36.11 -8.88 -11.59
N LEU A 426 36.97 -7.87 -11.65
CA LEU A 426 36.96 -6.91 -12.77
C LEU A 426 37.38 -7.53 -14.12
N ARG A 427 38.21 -8.58 -14.09
CA ARG A 427 38.77 -9.26 -15.27
C ARG A 427 39.08 -10.72 -15.00
N GLY A 428 39.26 -11.50 -16.07
CA GLY A 428 39.63 -12.92 -16.01
C GLY A 428 38.43 -13.84 -15.89
N TYR A 429 38.70 -15.11 -15.57
CA TYR A 429 37.69 -16.18 -15.53
C TYR A 429 36.46 -15.83 -14.67
N TYR A 430 36.68 -15.20 -13.51
CA TYR A 430 35.62 -14.86 -12.55
C TYR A 430 34.89 -13.54 -12.81
N ALA A 431 35.14 -12.85 -13.94
CA ALA A 431 34.47 -11.57 -14.23
C ALA A 431 33.05 -11.72 -14.77
N ASP A 432 32.78 -12.84 -15.45
CA ASP A 432 31.47 -13.19 -16.03
C ASP A 432 30.76 -14.28 -15.21
N GLU A 433 31.37 -14.74 -14.10
CA GLU A 433 30.73 -15.70 -13.21
C GLU A 433 29.80 -15.01 -12.21
N VAL A 434 28.61 -15.60 -12.01
CA VAL A 434 27.68 -15.15 -10.98
C VAL A 434 28.29 -15.44 -9.61
N PRO A 435 28.46 -14.44 -8.73
CA PRO A 435 29.06 -14.64 -7.41
C PRO A 435 28.31 -15.66 -6.56
N ARG A 436 29.00 -16.32 -5.63
CA ARG A 436 28.34 -17.23 -4.68
C ARG A 436 27.47 -16.44 -3.72
N LEU A 437 26.34 -17.04 -3.33
CA LEU A 437 25.46 -16.48 -2.31
C LEU A 437 26.15 -16.54 -0.93
N PRO A 438 25.90 -15.57 -0.02
CA PRO A 438 26.34 -15.66 1.36
C PRO A 438 25.81 -16.95 2.03
N PRO A 439 26.54 -17.54 3.00
CA PRO A 439 26.24 -18.88 3.51
C PRO A 439 24.79 -19.10 3.98
N ARG A 440 24.19 -18.11 4.66
CA ARG A 440 22.80 -18.20 5.13
C ARG A 440 21.81 -18.34 3.96
N ILE A 441 21.98 -17.52 2.93
CA ILE A 441 21.12 -17.51 1.74
C ILE A 441 21.40 -18.74 0.88
N ASP A 442 22.66 -19.19 0.78
CA ASP A 442 23.01 -20.43 0.08
C ASP A 442 22.34 -21.66 0.71
N TYR A 443 22.23 -21.74 2.05
CA TYR A 443 21.44 -22.79 2.71
C TYR A 443 19.96 -22.72 2.36
N LEU A 444 19.37 -21.53 2.22
CA LEU A 444 17.99 -21.39 1.75
C LEU A 444 17.84 -21.82 0.29
N ALA A 445 18.81 -21.49 -0.58
CA ALA A 445 18.85 -21.93 -1.96
C ALA A 445 18.95 -23.47 -2.07
N ASP A 446 19.75 -24.09 -1.19
CA ASP A 446 19.83 -25.55 -1.07
C ASP A 446 18.49 -26.18 -0.68
N TRP A 447 17.82 -25.61 0.34
CA TRP A 447 16.50 -26.04 0.75
C TRP A 447 15.47 -25.95 -0.38
N ILE A 448 15.42 -24.83 -1.11
CA ILE A 448 14.54 -24.66 -2.28
C ILE A 448 14.76 -25.78 -3.30
N GLY A 449 16.03 -26.11 -3.60
CA GLY A 449 16.36 -27.24 -4.47
C GLY A 449 15.84 -28.58 -3.94
N ARG A 450 15.91 -28.83 -2.63
CA ARG A 450 15.41 -30.06 -1.99
C ARG A 450 13.88 -30.19 -2.02
N VAL A 451 13.13 -29.08 -2.08
CA VAL A 451 11.66 -29.07 -2.11
C VAL A 451 11.08 -28.74 -3.48
N ALA A 452 11.91 -28.71 -4.51
CA ALA A 452 11.52 -28.35 -5.88
C ALA A 452 10.43 -29.24 -6.49
N TYR A 453 10.26 -30.47 -5.97
CA TYR A 453 9.22 -31.41 -6.38
C TYR A 453 7.81 -31.01 -5.90
N GLU A 454 7.71 -30.10 -4.92
CA GLU A 454 6.44 -29.64 -4.38
C GLU A 454 5.83 -28.49 -5.22
N PRO A 455 4.49 -28.49 -5.42
CA PRO A 455 3.81 -27.45 -6.19
C PRO A 455 4.05 -26.01 -5.71
N ALA A 456 4.11 -25.78 -4.39
CA ALA A 456 4.30 -24.43 -3.87
C ALA A 456 5.67 -23.84 -4.24
N CYS A 457 6.70 -24.68 -4.40
CA CYS A 457 8.02 -24.24 -4.84
C CYS A 457 8.00 -23.75 -6.30
N ALA A 458 7.42 -24.54 -7.22
CA ALA A 458 7.31 -24.16 -8.62
C ALA A 458 6.37 -22.96 -8.81
N TRP A 459 5.30 -22.89 -8.03
CA TRP A 459 4.37 -21.75 -8.01
C TRP A 459 5.02 -20.46 -7.50
N TRP A 460 5.85 -20.54 -6.45
CA TRP A 460 6.62 -19.41 -5.97
C TRP A 460 7.62 -18.95 -7.04
N ALA A 461 8.39 -19.88 -7.61
CA ALA A 461 9.37 -19.61 -8.64
C ALA A 461 8.76 -19.00 -9.91
N GLY A 462 7.57 -19.46 -10.30
CA GLY A 462 6.80 -18.92 -11.44
C GLY A 462 6.31 -17.48 -11.26
N GLN A 463 6.48 -16.89 -10.07
CA GLN A 463 6.18 -15.49 -9.77
C GLN A 463 7.44 -14.62 -9.61
N GLN A 464 8.63 -15.22 -9.65
CA GLN A 464 9.88 -14.50 -9.49
C GLN A 464 10.38 -14.00 -10.86
N GLY A 465 10.69 -12.70 -10.95
CA GLY A 465 11.23 -12.13 -12.20
C GLY A 465 12.63 -12.67 -12.54
N ASN A 466 13.46 -12.90 -11.53
CA ASN A 466 14.80 -13.48 -11.66
C ASN A 466 15.07 -14.45 -10.50
N ILE A 467 15.64 -15.61 -10.80
CA ILE A 467 16.06 -16.60 -9.82
C ILE A 467 17.57 -16.81 -9.97
N HIS A 468 18.28 -16.83 -8.85
CA HIS A 468 19.73 -17.02 -8.84
C HIS A 468 20.11 -18.41 -9.40
N ARG A 469 21.19 -18.49 -10.19
CA ARG A 469 21.65 -19.72 -10.84
C ARG A 469 21.82 -20.89 -9.86
N ARG A 470 22.34 -20.63 -8.67
CA ARG A 470 22.49 -21.60 -7.57
C ARG A 470 21.18 -22.35 -7.20
N VAL A 471 20.03 -21.68 -7.26
CA VAL A 471 18.72 -22.28 -7.02
C VAL A 471 18.35 -23.20 -8.19
N MET A 472 18.52 -22.70 -9.42
CA MET A 472 18.25 -23.48 -10.64
C MET A 472 19.11 -24.75 -10.72
N ASP A 473 20.39 -24.68 -10.35
CA ASP A 473 21.29 -25.83 -10.30
C ASP A 473 20.82 -26.87 -9.26
N GLY A 474 20.30 -26.41 -8.11
CA GLY A 474 19.72 -27.28 -7.08
C GLY A 474 18.44 -27.98 -7.54
N VAL A 475 17.56 -27.24 -8.23
CA VAL A 475 16.36 -27.79 -8.87
C VAL A 475 16.73 -28.85 -9.91
N ASP A 476 17.72 -28.57 -10.76
CA ASP A 476 18.19 -29.49 -11.79
C ASP A 476 18.73 -30.79 -11.19
N PHE A 477 19.48 -30.68 -10.09
CA PHE A 477 20.01 -31.84 -9.37
C PHE A 477 18.87 -32.71 -8.81
N SER A 478 17.89 -32.10 -8.11
CA SER A 478 16.78 -32.83 -7.50
C SER A 478 15.84 -33.46 -8.52
N LEU A 479 15.43 -32.70 -9.55
CA LEU A 479 14.37 -33.13 -10.47
C LEU A 479 14.89 -33.93 -11.67
N PHE A 480 16.03 -33.54 -12.25
CA PHE A 480 16.51 -34.14 -13.50
C PHE A 480 17.62 -35.17 -13.31
N ARG A 481 18.39 -35.10 -12.21
CA ARG A 481 19.48 -36.07 -11.94
C ARG A 481 19.09 -37.15 -10.94
N LYS A 482 18.39 -36.79 -9.86
CA LYS A 482 18.03 -37.72 -8.78
C LYS A 482 16.61 -38.30 -8.90
N GLN A 483 15.77 -37.72 -9.77
CA GLN A 483 14.37 -38.08 -10.03
C GLN A 483 13.58 -38.42 -8.75
N GLU A 484 13.10 -37.39 -8.05
CA GLU A 484 12.30 -37.58 -6.82
C GLU A 484 10.96 -38.30 -7.09
N GLU A 485 10.73 -39.41 -6.38
CA GLU A 485 9.51 -40.22 -6.47
C GLU A 485 8.27 -39.39 -6.11
N GLY A 486 7.23 -39.44 -6.95
CA GLY A 486 5.95 -38.73 -6.71
C GLY A 486 5.87 -37.31 -7.28
N THR A 487 6.88 -36.82 -8.00
CA THR A 487 6.81 -35.52 -8.70
C THR A 487 5.76 -35.53 -9.80
N SER A 488 4.81 -34.58 -9.77
CA SER A 488 3.79 -34.47 -10.82
C SER A 488 4.34 -33.91 -12.13
N GLN A 489 3.79 -34.35 -13.26
CA GLN A 489 4.17 -33.84 -14.58
C GLN A 489 3.97 -32.31 -14.70
N ALA A 490 2.92 -31.77 -14.09
CA ALA A 490 2.67 -30.32 -14.07
C ALA A 490 3.80 -29.52 -13.41
N VAL A 491 4.42 -30.05 -12.35
CA VAL A 491 5.56 -29.41 -11.67
C VAL A 491 6.81 -29.46 -12.55
N LEU A 492 7.08 -30.60 -13.21
CA LEU A 492 8.20 -30.72 -14.15
C LEU A 492 8.07 -29.75 -15.33
N ASP A 493 6.87 -29.65 -15.91
CA ASP A 493 6.61 -28.76 -17.03
C ASP A 493 6.65 -27.29 -16.60
N ALA A 494 6.28 -26.97 -15.35
CA ALA A 494 6.42 -25.64 -14.80
C ALA A 494 7.89 -25.22 -14.69
N TRP A 495 8.75 -26.07 -14.14
CA TRP A 495 10.19 -25.79 -14.06
C TRP A 495 10.86 -25.68 -15.43
N ARG A 496 10.44 -26.48 -16.41
CA ARG A 496 10.89 -26.33 -17.81
C ARG A 496 10.50 -24.96 -18.38
N ALA A 497 9.27 -24.52 -18.12
CA ALA A 497 8.78 -23.22 -18.58
C ALA A 497 9.52 -22.04 -17.91
N ILE A 498 9.79 -22.13 -16.60
CA ILE A 498 10.57 -21.13 -15.84
C ILE A 498 12.00 -21.04 -16.37
N ARG A 499 12.62 -22.18 -16.68
CA ARG A 499 13.96 -22.23 -17.27
C ARG A 499 14.00 -21.59 -18.67
N GLU A 500 13.05 -21.94 -19.54
CA GLU A 500 12.95 -21.36 -20.87
C GLU A 500 12.71 -19.83 -20.79
N PHE A 501 11.89 -19.39 -19.84
CA PHE A 501 11.70 -17.97 -19.53
C PHE A 501 13.03 -17.28 -19.17
N HIS A 502 13.82 -17.80 -18.24
CA HIS A 502 15.09 -17.17 -17.87
C HIS A 502 16.09 -17.12 -19.03
N SER A 503 16.02 -18.04 -19.99
CA SER A 503 16.87 -18.01 -21.19
C SER A 503 16.39 -17.03 -22.26
N LEU A 504 15.11 -16.69 -22.29
CA LEU A 504 14.47 -15.89 -23.36
C LEU A 504 13.79 -14.62 -22.84
N LYS A 505 14.10 -14.19 -21.61
CA LYS A 505 13.46 -13.01 -21.01
C LYS A 505 13.80 -11.73 -21.78
N ALA A 506 12.83 -10.83 -21.82
CA ALA A 506 13.01 -9.52 -22.46
C ALA A 506 14.05 -8.67 -21.73
N ASP A 507 14.86 -7.95 -22.49
CA ASP A 507 15.63 -6.81 -22.01
C ASP A 507 15.05 -5.55 -22.65
N LYS A 508 14.39 -4.72 -21.83
CA LYS A 508 13.62 -3.57 -22.32
C LYS A 508 14.51 -2.42 -22.78
N ASP A 509 15.75 -2.37 -22.31
CA ASP A 509 16.63 -1.22 -22.56
C ASP A 509 17.38 -1.35 -23.89
N LYS A 510 17.47 -2.55 -24.46
CA LYS A 510 18.20 -2.79 -25.71
C LYS A 510 17.66 -2.02 -26.91
N ALA A 511 16.34 -1.88 -27.05
CA ALA A 511 15.76 -1.13 -28.18
C ALA A 511 16.09 0.36 -28.09
N TYR A 512 16.07 0.93 -26.88
CA TYR A 512 16.46 2.31 -26.65
C TYR A 512 17.97 2.51 -26.89
N ALA A 513 18.81 1.59 -26.39
CA ALA A 513 20.25 1.60 -26.64
C ALA A 513 20.57 1.53 -28.14
N LEU A 514 19.88 0.66 -28.89
CA LEU A 514 20.04 0.57 -30.35
C LEU A 514 19.63 1.88 -31.05
N THR A 515 18.55 2.54 -30.59
CA THR A 515 18.12 3.84 -31.12
C THR A 515 19.19 4.91 -30.89
N LEU A 516 19.77 4.95 -29.69
CA LEU A 516 20.83 5.89 -29.35
C LEU A 516 22.13 5.60 -30.13
N HIS A 517 22.51 4.33 -30.27
CA HIS A 517 23.67 3.91 -31.05
C HIS A 517 23.53 4.28 -32.52
N THR A 518 22.41 3.91 -33.15
CA THR A 518 22.14 4.24 -34.56
C THR A 518 22.09 5.75 -34.79
N GLY A 519 21.57 6.53 -33.84
CA GLY A 519 21.57 8.00 -33.90
C GLY A 519 22.97 8.62 -33.82
N ASN A 520 23.89 8.03 -33.05
CA ASN A 520 25.23 8.58 -32.82
C ASN A 520 26.26 8.11 -33.86
N THR A 521 26.22 6.85 -34.28
CA THR A 521 27.25 6.25 -35.16
C THR A 521 26.77 6.06 -36.61
N GLY A 522 25.48 6.22 -36.87
CA GLY A 522 24.86 5.69 -38.08
C GLY A 522 24.74 4.16 -38.04
N TRP A 523 24.25 3.57 -39.12
CA TRP A 523 24.08 2.12 -39.26
C TRP A 523 25.37 1.42 -39.73
N TYR A 524 25.58 0.19 -39.27
CA TYR A 524 26.63 -0.73 -39.74
C TYR A 524 26.22 -2.19 -39.51
N GLU A 525 26.95 -3.15 -40.09
CA GLU A 525 26.48 -4.53 -40.25
C GLU A 525 26.11 -5.25 -38.93
N SER A 526 26.84 -5.00 -37.83
CA SER A 526 26.50 -5.64 -36.55
C SER A 526 25.22 -5.11 -35.92
N LEU A 527 24.82 -3.85 -36.20
CA LEU A 527 23.57 -3.29 -35.71
C LEU A 527 22.35 -3.95 -36.36
N ALA A 528 22.49 -4.47 -37.59
CA ALA A 528 21.44 -5.30 -38.19
C ALA A 528 21.26 -6.65 -37.47
N ARG A 529 22.34 -7.21 -36.89
CA ARG A 529 22.23 -8.43 -36.06
C ARG A 529 21.58 -8.11 -34.73
N GLU A 530 21.99 -7.00 -34.09
CA GLU A 530 21.38 -6.52 -32.85
C GLU A 530 19.89 -6.19 -33.02
N TYR A 531 19.50 -5.56 -34.13
CA TYR A 531 18.09 -5.33 -34.47
C TYR A 531 17.31 -6.65 -34.54
N ALA A 532 17.84 -7.68 -35.22
CA ALA A 532 17.19 -8.98 -35.32
C ALA A 532 17.10 -9.70 -33.96
N ASP A 533 18.11 -9.56 -33.11
CA ASP A 533 18.10 -10.10 -31.75
C ASP A 533 17.01 -9.43 -30.89
N ILE A 534 16.81 -8.12 -31.02
CA ILE A 534 15.75 -7.38 -30.30
C ILE A 534 14.35 -7.64 -30.90
N PHE A 535 14.25 -7.82 -32.22
CA PHE A 535 13.02 -8.21 -32.91
C PHE A 535 12.58 -9.64 -32.57
N SER A 536 13.51 -10.48 -32.11
CA SER A 536 13.20 -11.87 -31.74
C SER A 536 12.21 -11.95 -30.57
N PRO A 537 11.31 -12.95 -30.58
CA PRO A 537 10.34 -13.13 -29.51
C PRO A 537 11.06 -13.37 -28.18
N CYS A 538 10.47 -12.85 -27.11
CA CYS A 538 10.92 -13.07 -25.75
C CYS A 538 9.78 -13.70 -24.93
N LEU A 539 10.12 -14.16 -23.73
CA LEU A 539 9.16 -14.73 -22.81
C LEU A 539 8.94 -13.79 -21.62
N LYS A 540 7.69 -13.76 -21.16
CA LYS A 540 7.27 -12.99 -20.00
C LYS A 540 6.42 -13.84 -19.06
N LEU A 541 6.71 -13.73 -17.77
CA LEU A 541 5.83 -14.26 -16.73
C LEU A 541 4.61 -13.34 -16.58
N THR A 542 3.42 -13.94 -16.58
CA THR A 542 2.15 -13.20 -16.46
C THR A 542 1.38 -13.61 -15.23
N ASN A 543 0.74 -12.62 -14.60
CA ASN A 543 0.06 -12.77 -13.32
C ASN A 543 -1.47 -12.66 -13.40
N TYR A 544 -2.08 -12.83 -14.59
CA TYR A 544 -3.52 -12.63 -14.79
C TYR A 544 -4.42 -13.51 -13.90
N ARG A 545 -3.88 -14.63 -13.39
CA ARG A 545 -4.55 -15.52 -12.44
C ARG A 545 -3.69 -15.75 -11.20
N ARG A 546 -3.04 -14.70 -10.68
CA ARG A 546 -2.22 -14.81 -9.47
C ARG A 546 -3.11 -15.31 -8.33
N ARG A 547 -2.88 -16.56 -7.93
CA ARG A 547 -3.56 -17.11 -6.76
C ARG A 547 -2.98 -16.44 -5.51
N PRO A 548 -3.79 -16.21 -4.47
CA PRO A 548 -3.30 -15.68 -3.19
C PRO A 548 -2.46 -16.73 -2.43
N VAL A 549 -2.60 -18.01 -2.80
CA VAL A 549 -1.97 -19.14 -2.13
C VAL A 549 -1.53 -20.21 -3.14
N PRO A 550 -0.49 -21.00 -2.83
CA PRO A 550 -0.04 -22.08 -3.72
C PRO A 550 -1.11 -23.18 -3.89
N PRO A 551 -1.23 -23.77 -5.10
CA PRO A 551 -2.15 -24.86 -5.34
C PRO A 551 -1.71 -26.15 -4.63
N LYS A 552 -2.68 -26.97 -4.21
CA LYS A 552 -2.41 -28.29 -3.63
C LYS A 552 -2.09 -29.32 -4.71
N LEU A 553 -1.23 -30.28 -4.37
CA LEU A 553 -0.95 -31.43 -5.23
C LEU A 553 -2.24 -32.23 -5.47
N SER A 554 -2.64 -32.37 -6.74
CA SER A 554 -3.81 -33.16 -7.13
C SER A 554 -3.64 -33.70 -8.55
N LYS A 555 -4.40 -34.74 -8.93
CA LYS A 555 -4.43 -35.26 -10.32
C LYS A 555 -4.92 -34.24 -11.34
N LYS A 556 -5.57 -33.15 -10.90
CA LYS A 556 -6.10 -32.08 -11.77
C LYS A 556 -5.16 -30.87 -11.88
N LEU A 557 -4.02 -30.88 -11.20
CA LEU A 557 -3.04 -29.79 -11.23
C LEU A 557 -2.53 -29.57 -12.65
N LYS A 558 -2.62 -28.35 -13.16
CA LYS A 558 -2.12 -27.97 -14.47
C LYS A 558 -0.87 -27.10 -14.32
N THR A 559 -0.01 -27.12 -15.34
CA THR A 559 1.17 -26.24 -15.41
C THR A 559 0.77 -24.76 -15.26
N SER A 560 -0.35 -24.36 -15.84
CA SER A 560 -0.88 -22.98 -15.74
C SER A 560 -1.39 -22.57 -14.35
N ASP A 561 -1.55 -23.51 -13.42
CA ASP A 561 -1.81 -23.22 -12.00
C ASP A 561 -0.52 -22.85 -11.24
N LEU A 562 0.66 -23.21 -11.79
CA LEU A 562 1.98 -23.00 -11.18
C LEU A 562 2.72 -21.84 -11.84
N VAL A 563 2.74 -21.79 -13.18
CA VAL A 563 3.42 -20.76 -13.95
C VAL A 563 2.67 -20.47 -15.23
N GLN A 564 2.59 -19.18 -15.58
CA GLN A 564 2.05 -18.73 -16.85
C GLN A 564 3.12 -17.92 -17.56
N VAL A 565 3.55 -18.44 -18.72
CA VAL A 565 4.54 -17.81 -19.57
C VAL A 565 3.88 -17.47 -20.89
N GLU A 566 3.88 -16.18 -21.23
CA GLU A 566 3.43 -15.71 -22.53
C GLU A 566 4.62 -15.34 -23.40
N VAL A 567 4.41 -15.43 -24.72
CA VAL A 567 5.31 -14.83 -25.70
C VAL A 567 5.04 -13.33 -25.70
N ASP A 568 6.11 -12.56 -25.64
CA ASP A 568 6.12 -11.12 -25.67
C ASP A 568 7.14 -10.64 -26.71
N TYR A 569 7.03 -9.36 -27.09
CA TYR A 569 7.85 -8.82 -28.16
C TYR A 569 8.27 -7.38 -27.83
N SER A 570 9.47 -6.99 -28.26
CA SER A 570 9.98 -5.64 -28.02
C SER A 570 9.23 -4.62 -28.86
N GLU A 571 8.35 -3.82 -28.26
CA GLU A 571 7.60 -2.80 -29.01
C GLU A 571 8.48 -1.64 -29.49
N GLY A 572 9.53 -1.32 -28.73
CA GLY A 572 10.46 -0.24 -29.05
C GLY A 572 11.20 -0.42 -30.38
N ILE A 573 11.38 -1.67 -30.83
CA ILE A 573 12.06 -1.95 -32.11
C ILE A 573 11.33 -1.35 -33.31
N ARG A 574 10.01 -1.15 -33.20
CA ARG A 574 9.17 -0.59 -34.28
C ARG A 574 9.45 0.88 -34.59
N GLN A 575 10.06 1.59 -33.64
CA GLN A 575 10.43 3.00 -33.79
C GLN A 575 11.82 3.17 -34.43
N VAL A 576 12.62 2.10 -34.49
CA VAL A 576 13.97 2.14 -35.04
C VAL A 576 13.89 2.09 -36.58
N ALA A 577 14.17 3.22 -37.22
CA ALA A 577 14.16 3.32 -38.67
C ALA A 577 15.32 2.51 -39.29
N VAL A 578 14.98 1.50 -40.09
CA VAL A 578 15.94 0.67 -40.84
C VAL A 578 16.21 1.30 -42.22
N PRO A 579 17.46 1.63 -42.58
CA PRO A 579 17.81 2.08 -43.93
C PRO A 579 17.70 0.97 -44.97
N ASP A 580 17.38 1.35 -46.20
CA ASP A 580 17.10 0.43 -47.31
C ASP A 580 18.26 -0.51 -47.66
N GLU A 581 19.50 -0.04 -47.55
CA GLU A 581 20.71 -0.80 -47.87
C GLU A 581 20.96 -2.01 -46.95
N TYR A 582 20.38 -2.02 -45.75
CA TYR A 582 20.51 -3.12 -44.79
C TYR A 582 19.37 -4.15 -44.89
N LEU A 583 18.29 -3.86 -45.63
CA LEU A 583 17.14 -4.77 -45.76
C LEU A 583 17.52 -6.17 -46.27
N PRO A 584 18.39 -6.34 -47.30
CA PRO A 584 18.78 -7.67 -47.79
C PRO A 584 19.47 -8.54 -46.75
N ALA A 585 20.28 -7.95 -45.86
CA ALA A 585 20.99 -8.66 -44.81
C ALA A 585 20.10 -8.92 -43.57
N LEU A 586 19.15 -8.01 -43.30
CA LEU A 586 18.29 -8.04 -42.12
C LEU A 586 17.09 -8.98 -42.27
N LEU A 587 16.35 -8.90 -43.38
CA LEU A 587 15.08 -9.61 -43.56
C LEU A 587 15.18 -11.14 -43.44
N PRO A 588 16.25 -11.83 -43.91
CA PRO A 588 16.44 -13.25 -43.64
C PRO A 588 16.52 -13.58 -42.13
N LYS A 589 17.11 -12.70 -41.33
CA LYS A 589 17.19 -12.87 -39.87
C LYS A 589 15.84 -12.65 -39.21
N LEU A 590 15.10 -11.60 -39.61
CA LEU A 590 13.75 -11.36 -39.11
C LEU A 590 12.79 -12.50 -39.45
N LYS A 591 12.95 -13.10 -40.64
CA LYS A 591 12.23 -14.32 -41.03
C LYS A 591 12.50 -15.47 -40.07
N SER A 592 13.76 -15.74 -39.72
CA SER A 592 14.12 -16.76 -38.71
C SER A 592 13.56 -16.42 -37.32
N SER A 593 13.54 -15.15 -36.93
CA SER A 593 12.91 -14.70 -35.68
C SER A 593 11.40 -14.95 -35.68
N LEU A 594 10.70 -14.76 -36.80
CA LEU A 594 9.27 -15.08 -36.94
C LEU A 594 9.01 -16.59 -36.95
N GLU A 595 9.90 -17.40 -37.53
CA GLU A 595 9.83 -18.86 -37.41
C GLU A 595 9.90 -19.31 -35.95
N PHE A 596 10.82 -18.72 -35.19
CA PHE A 596 10.95 -18.97 -33.76
C PHE A 596 9.74 -18.46 -32.97
N ALA A 597 9.19 -17.29 -33.32
CA ALA A 597 7.99 -16.75 -32.70
C ALA A 597 6.78 -17.67 -32.89
N TRP A 598 6.60 -18.19 -34.11
CA TRP A 598 5.52 -19.12 -34.42
C TRP A 598 5.65 -20.44 -33.62
N ASP A 599 6.86 -20.99 -33.49
CA ASP A 599 7.11 -22.17 -32.65
C ASP A 599 6.71 -21.90 -31.18
N LEU A 600 7.16 -20.78 -30.61
CA LEU A 600 6.84 -20.42 -29.22
C LEU A 600 5.34 -20.21 -28.98
N GLU A 601 4.68 -19.47 -29.88
CA GLU A 601 3.26 -19.15 -29.79
C GLU A 601 2.40 -20.41 -29.92
N SER A 602 2.71 -21.28 -30.87
CA SER A 602 1.95 -22.52 -31.12
C SER A 602 2.05 -23.54 -29.98
N ARG A 603 3.16 -23.54 -29.22
CA ARG A 603 3.32 -24.38 -28.01
C ARG A 603 2.53 -23.87 -26.80
N ARG A 604 2.23 -22.56 -26.74
CA ARG A 604 1.72 -21.88 -25.54
C ARG A 604 0.27 -21.42 -25.65
N SER A 605 -0.20 -21.15 -26.86
CA SER A 605 -1.59 -20.77 -27.10
C SER A 605 -2.29 -21.83 -27.93
N SER A 606 -3.53 -22.15 -27.54
CA SER A 606 -4.41 -23.03 -28.31
C SER A 606 -4.96 -22.37 -29.57
N TRP A 607 -4.86 -21.04 -29.69
CA TRP A 607 -5.33 -20.28 -30.84
C TRP A 607 -4.43 -19.07 -31.09
N VAL A 608 -3.53 -19.20 -32.07
CA VAL A 608 -2.68 -18.10 -32.55
C VAL A 608 -3.15 -17.73 -33.95
N ASP A 609 -3.51 -16.46 -34.13
CA ASP A 609 -3.82 -15.90 -35.45
C ASP A 609 -3.40 -14.42 -35.48
N ILE A 610 -3.02 -13.95 -36.65
CA ILE A 610 -2.58 -12.56 -36.86
C ILE A 610 -3.75 -11.70 -37.38
N CYS A 611 -3.61 -10.38 -37.32
CA CYS A 611 -4.58 -9.48 -37.95
C CYS A 611 -4.54 -9.59 -39.49
N SER A 612 -5.52 -9.00 -40.18
CA SER A 612 -5.43 -8.85 -41.64
C SER A 612 -4.17 -8.06 -41.99
N ILE A 613 -3.38 -8.51 -42.96
CA ILE A 613 -2.13 -7.81 -43.31
C ILE A 613 -2.48 -6.48 -43.97
N GLU A 614 -3.39 -6.48 -44.95
CA GLU A 614 -3.94 -5.26 -45.52
C GLU A 614 -5.08 -4.69 -44.64
N PRO A 615 -5.03 -3.41 -44.22
CA PRO A 615 -6.06 -2.79 -43.38
C PRO A 615 -7.37 -2.55 -44.16
N ASP A 616 -8.48 -2.35 -43.44
CA ASP A 616 -9.71 -1.78 -44.01
C ASP A 616 -9.52 -0.30 -44.35
N GLU A 617 -10.36 0.23 -45.25
CA GLU A 617 -10.43 1.67 -45.46
C GLU A 617 -10.98 2.34 -44.18
N PRO A 618 -10.37 3.44 -43.71
CA PRO A 618 -10.81 4.09 -42.48
C PRO A 618 -12.24 4.62 -42.64
N ASN A 619 -13.18 4.07 -41.85
CA ASN A 619 -14.53 4.58 -41.69
C ASN A 619 -14.61 5.47 -40.44
N GLU A 620 -15.29 6.61 -40.53
CA GLU A 620 -15.45 7.58 -39.43
C GLU A 620 -16.20 7.01 -38.20
N ASP A 621 -16.95 5.91 -38.36
CA ASP A 621 -17.80 5.29 -37.33
C ASP A 621 -17.20 4.03 -36.66
N GLU A 622 -16.03 3.56 -37.08
CA GLU A 622 -15.33 2.42 -36.46
C GLU A 622 -14.21 2.95 -35.56
N GLY A 623 -14.30 2.68 -34.25
CA GLY A 623 -13.31 3.13 -33.27
C GLY A 623 -11.88 2.65 -33.59
N ASP A 624 -10.90 3.18 -32.87
CA ASP A 624 -9.46 2.99 -33.14
C ASP A 624 -9.04 1.51 -33.27
N SER A 625 -8.99 1.01 -34.52
CA SER A 625 -8.58 -0.35 -34.87
C SER A 625 -7.06 -0.57 -34.74
N SER A 626 -6.31 0.47 -34.36
CA SER A 626 -4.84 0.49 -34.30
C SER A 626 -4.26 -0.48 -33.26
N PHE A 627 -4.95 -0.70 -32.13
CA PHE A 627 -4.41 -1.51 -31.03
C PHE A 627 -4.12 -2.95 -31.48
N HIS A 628 -5.07 -3.62 -32.12
CA HIS A 628 -4.89 -5.03 -32.50
C HIS A 628 -3.81 -5.24 -33.57
N ARG A 629 -3.63 -4.26 -34.47
CA ARG A 629 -2.59 -4.29 -35.50
C ARG A 629 -1.19 -4.08 -34.91
N SER A 630 -1.08 -3.27 -33.86
CA SER A 630 0.18 -3.06 -33.14
C SER A 630 0.43 -4.07 -32.00
N TYR A 631 -0.52 -4.94 -31.66
CA TYR A 631 -0.37 -5.85 -30.52
C TYR A 631 0.49 -7.09 -30.85
N LYS A 632 1.48 -7.39 -29.99
CA LYS A 632 2.30 -8.62 -29.99
C LYS A 632 2.77 -9.08 -31.39
N LEU A 633 2.49 -10.34 -31.76
CA LEU A 633 2.91 -10.99 -33.00
C LEU A 633 2.39 -10.24 -34.23
N SER A 634 1.13 -9.77 -34.22
CA SER A 634 0.55 -9.02 -35.34
C SER A 634 1.40 -7.80 -35.69
N GLY A 635 1.84 -7.04 -34.69
CA GLY A 635 2.69 -5.87 -34.93
C GLY A 635 4.09 -6.22 -35.47
N HIS A 636 4.67 -7.36 -35.07
CA HIS A 636 5.95 -7.83 -35.61
C HIS A 636 5.81 -8.34 -37.05
N VAL A 637 4.71 -9.03 -37.35
CA VAL A 637 4.40 -9.48 -38.70
C VAL A 637 4.16 -8.28 -39.61
N ILE A 638 3.40 -7.27 -39.17
CA ILE A 638 3.14 -6.05 -39.96
C ILE A 638 4.44 -5.29 -40.22
N LEU A 639 5.28 -5.09 -39.19
CA LEU A 639 6.60 -4.47 -39.37
C LEU A 639 7.46 -5.24 -40.39
N PHE A 640 7.49 -6.58 -40.30
CA PHE A 640 8.18 -7.41 -41.27
C PHE A 640 7.62 -7.23 -42.69
N THR A 641 6.29 -7.19 -42.86
CA THR A 641 5.67 -6.98 -44.17
C THR A 641 5.95 -5.59 -44.74
N ASP A 642 6.01 -4.55 -43.92
CA ASP A 642 6.34 -3.18 -44.36
C ASP A 642 7.80 -3.07 -44.83
N LEU A 643 8.73 -3.67 -44.08
CA LEU A 643 10.15 -3.76 -44.49
C LEU A 643 10.31 -4.62 -45.75
N PHE A 644 9.53 -5.70 -45.87
CA PHE A 644 9.54 -6.55 -47.06
C PHE A 644 8.96 -5.84 -48.29
N LYS A 645 7.87 -5.05 -48.15
CA LYS A 645 7.30 -4.20 -49.21
C LYS A 645 8.37 -3.22 -49.75
N ARG A 646 9.15 -2.60 -48.86
CA ARG A 646 10.27 -1.73 -49.25
C ARG A 646 11.33 -2.50 -50.04
N MET A 647 11.77 -3.67 -49.54
CA MET A 647 12.74 -4.52 -50.26
C MET A 647 12.22 -4.96 -51.64
N ALA A 648 10.93 -5.29 -51.75
CA ALA A 648 10.29 -5.66 -53.00
C ALA A 648 10.29 -4.52 -54.03
N ALA A 649 10.15 -3.27 -53.59
CA ALA A 649 10.25 -2.09 -54.46
C ALA A 649 11.69 -1.81 -54.93
N ILE A 650 12.69 -2.03 -54.07
CA ILE A 650 14.09 -1.71 -54.35
C ILE A 650 14.80 -2.80 -55.14
N SER A 651 14.56 -4.07 -54.78
CA SER A 651 15.24 -5.22 -55.36
C SER A 651 14.29 -6.43 -55.50
N PRO A 652 13.39 -6.42 -56.51
CA PRO A 652 12.39 -7.47 -56.72
C PRO A 652 12.97 -8.89 -56.78
N ALA A 653 14.12 -9.06 -57.44
CA ALA A 653 14.75 -10.39 -57.59
C ALA A 653 15.18 -11.00 -56.25
N GLN A 654 15.75 -10.20 -55.34
CA GLN A 654 16.14 -10.66 -54.01
C GLN A 654 14.91 -10.88 -53.12
N ALA A 655 13.91 -10.00 -53.21
CA ALA A 655 12.64 -10.16 -52.48
C ALA A 655 11.93 -11.46 -52.91
N LEU A 656 11.89 -11.77 -54.22
CA LEU A 656 11.33 -13.01 -54.74
C LEU A 656 12.10 -14.25 -54.27
N ALA A 657 13.43 -14.19 -54.26
CA ALA A 657 14.27 -15.27 -53.73
C ALA A 657 13.98 -15.52 -52.23
N LEU A 658 13.85 -14.46 -51.43
CA LEU A 658 13.50 -14.55 -50.02
C LEU A 658 12.07 -15.10 -49.83
N LEU A 659 11.09 -14.60 -50.60
CA LEU A 659 9.70 -15.07 -50.56
C LEU A 659 9.58 -16.58 -50.83
N ARG A 660 10.32 -17.09 -51.83
CA ARG A 660 10.35 -18.52 -52.15
C ARG A 660 10.93 -19.37 -51.02
N SER A 661 11.78 -18.79 -50.16
CA SER A 661 12.37 -19.46 -48.99
C SER A 661 11.45 -19.52 -47.75
N TRP A 662 10.29 -18.86 -47.79
CA TRP A 662 9.35 -18.87 -46.65
C TRP A 662 8.74 -20.26 -46.42
N PRO A 663 8.54 -20.68 -45.16
CA PRO A 663 7.93 -21.96 -44.84
C PRO A 663 6.58 -22.18 -45.54
N THR A 664 6.31 -23.41 -45.96
CA THR A 664 5.05 -23.80 -46.60
C THR A 664 3.98 -24.28 -45.61
N GLY A 665 4.33 -24.44 -44.33
CA GLY A 665 3.42 -24.90 -43.27
C GLY A 665 3.34 -23.92 -42.10
N GLY A 666 2.20 -23.92 -41.43
CA GLY A 666 1.88 -23.03 -40.31
C GLY A 666 1.00 -21.85 -40.72
N ARG A 667 -0.10 -21.61 -39.99
CA ARG A 667 -1.16 -20.67 -40.38
C ARG A 667 -0.65 -19.26 -40.66
N MET A 668 0.31 -18.75 -39.88
CA MET A 668 0.91 -17.45 -40.11
C MET A 668 1.65 -17.38 -41.46
N TRP A 669 2.48 -18.37 -41.77
CA TRP A 669 3.26 -18.41 -43.01
C TRP A 669 2.39 -18.68 -44.24
N GLU A 670 1.38 -19.54 -44.12
CA GLU A 670 0.37 -19.73 -45.17
C GLU A 670 -0.28 -18.39 -45.55
N ARG A 671 -0.67 -17.59 -44.55
CA ARG A 671 -1.27 -16.26 -44.77
C ARG A 671 -0.28 -15.26 -45.35
N LEU A 672 0.94 -15.20 -44.84
CA LEU A 672 2.00 -14.34 -45.37
C LEU A 672 2.29 -14.67 -46.85
N ARG A 673 2.35 -15.95 -47.22
CA ARG A 673 2.56 -16.36 -48.61
C ARG A 673 1.38 -15.98 -49.50
N VAL A 674 0.15 -16.20 -49.05
CA VAL A 674 -1.05 -15.79 -49.80
C VAL A 674 -1.02 -14.28 -50.06
N TRP A 675 -0.73 -13.49 -49.03
CA TRP A 675 -0.58 -12.04 -49.16
C TRP A 675 0.57 -11.66 -50.11
N ALA A 676 1.78 -12.19 -49.91
CA ALA A 676 2.94 -11.76 -50.69
C ALA A 676 2.88 -12.19 -52.17
N PHE A 677 2.45 -13.42 -52.49
CA PHE A 677 2.31 -13.86 -53.88
C PHE A 677 1.09 -13.22 -54.58
N GLY A 678 0.03 -12.92 -53.84
CA GLY A 678 -1.21 -12.35 -54.39
C GLY A 678 -1.17 -10.83 -54.54
N ASN A 679 -0.66 -10.12 -53.53
CA ASN A 679 -0.76 -8.67 -53.45
C ASN A 679 0.49 -7.92 -53.90
N LEU A 680 1.65 -8.58 -53.97
CA LEU A 680 2.89 -7.99 -54.50
C LEU A 680 3.13 -8.46 -55.93
N ASP A 681 3.33 -7.51 -56.84
CA ASP A 681 3.61 -7.80 -58.24
C ASP A 681 5.11 -8.13 -58.48
N ILE A 682 5.59 -9.18 -57.79
CA ILE A 682 6.99 -9.65 -57.86
C ILE A 682 7.13 -11.12 -58.25
N ALA A 683 6.02 -11.86 -58.32
CA ALA A 683 5.97 -13.26 -58.70
C ALA A 683 4.93 -13.49 -59.81
N PRO A 684 5.13 -14.49 -60.69
CA PRO A 684 4.12 -14.89 -61.67
C PRO A 684 2.79 -15.30 -61.01
N ALA A 685 1.66 -14.95 -61.64
CA ALA A 685 0.32 -15.24 -61.12
C ALA A 685 0.08 -16.75 -60.91
N ASP A 686 0.71 -17.59 -61.73
CA ASP A 686 0.64 -19.04 -61.62
C ASP A 686 1.33 -19.59 -60.37
N GLU A 687 2.34 -18.91 -59.82
CA GLU A 687 2.94 -19.30 -58.52
C GLU A 687 2.00 -18.97 -57.36
N PHE A 688 1.26 -17.85 -57.44
CA PHE A 688 0.19 -17.56 -56.48
C PHE A 688 -0.89 -18.63 -56.51
N ALA A 689 -1.28 -19.08 -57.71
CA ALA A 689 -2.23 -20.18 -57.86
C ALA A 689 -1.70 -21.49 -57.24
N ASP A 690 -0.41 -21.82 -57.40
CA ASP A 690 0.20 -22.99 -56.77
C ASP A 690 0.14 -22.91 -55.24
N VAL A 691 0.41 -21.74 -54.65
CA VAL A 691 0.27 -21.51 -53.21
C VAL A 691 -1.15 -21.78 -52.75
N LEU A 692 -2.16 -21.24 -53.43
CA LEU A 692 -3.57 -21.45 -53.08
C LEU A 692 -4.01 -22.91 -53.18
N LEU A 693 -3.51 -23.63 -54.19
CA LEU A 693 -3.83 -25.03 -54.43
C LEU A 693 -3.18 -25.96 -53.38
N ALA A 694 -2.02 -25.56 -52.85
CA ALA A 694 -1.31 -26.30 -51.80
C ALA A 694 -1.94 -26.14 -50.40
N LEU A 695 -2.76 -25.11 -50.16
CA LEU A 695 -3.40 -24.88 -48.86
C LEU A 695 -4.29 -26.05 -48.44
N SER A 696 -4.35 -26.30 -47.13
CA SER A 696 -5.39 -27.16 -46.55
C SER A 696 -6.80 -26.57 -46.78
N ARG A 697 -7.85 -27.38 -46.58
CA ARG A 697 -9.23 -26.89 -46.75
C ARG A 697 -9.54 -25.76 -45.76
N ASP A 698 -9.03 -25.83 -44.54
CA ASP A 698 -9.26 -24.81 -43.51
C ASP A 698 -8.42 -23.55 -43.79
N ALA A 699 -7.17 -23.70 -44.22
CA ALA A 699 -6.30 -22.56 -44.56
C ALA A 699 -6.77 -21.79 -45.82
N PHE A 700 -7.43 -22.46 -46.76
CA PHE A 700 -8.08 -21.81 -47.91
C PHE A 700 -9.39 -21.09 -47.54
N TRP A 701 -9.96 -21.39 -46.37
CA TRP A 701 -11.13 -20.72 -45.80
C TRP A 701 -10.79 -20.05 -44.45
N PRO A 702 -9.80 -19.13 -44.42
CA PRO A 702 -9.32 -18.55 -43.18
C PRO A 702 -10.38 -17.61 -42.57
N PHE A 703 -10.42 -17.51 -41.23
CA PHE A 703 -11.33 -16.58 -40.56
C PHE A 703 -10.83 -15.13 -40.65
N LYS A 704 -9.67 -14.82 -40.05
CA LYS A 704 -9.08 -13.46 -40.11
C LYS A 704 -8.29 -13.16 -41.39
N GLY A 705 -7.88 -14.19 -42.14
CA GLY A 705 -7.08 -14.04 -43.36
C GLY A 705 -7.88 -13.92 -44.65
N GLU A 706 -9.20 -13.81 -44.57
CA GLU A 706 -10.06 -13.84 -45.75
C GLU A 706 -9.85 -12.62 -46.66
N ARG A 707 -9.67 -11.44 -46.05
CA ARG A 707 -9.36 -10.19 -46.76
C ARG A 707 -8.10 -10.34 -47.63
N ASP A 708 -7.00 -10.76 -47.02
CA ASP A 708 -5.71 -10.93 -47.71
C ASP A 708 -5.83 -11.89 -48.91
N LEU A 709 -6.57 -12.98 -48.75
CA LEU A 709 -6.81 -13.98 -49.80
C LEU A 709 -7.70 -13.45 -50.93
N LEU A 710 -8.79 -12.76 -50.59
CA LEU A 710 -9.74 -12.22 -51.57
C LEU A 710 -9.13 -11.09 -52.38
N LEU A 711 -8.37 -10.19 -51.74
CA LEU A 711 -7.62 -9.14 -52.45
C LEU A 711 -6.61 -9.75 -53.42
N GLY A 712 -5.83 -10.75 -52.99
CA GLY A 712 -4.87 -11.43 -53.87
C GLY A 712 -5.55 -12.13 -55.05
N LEU A 713 -6.67 -12.80 -54.81
CA LEU A 713 -7.50 -13.38 -55.87
C LEU A 713 -7.98 -12.31 -56.84
N SER A 714 -8.61 -11.24 -56.38
CA SER A 714 -9.15 -10.17 -57.25
C SER A 714 -8.08 -9.55 -58.15
N ARG A 715 -6.87 -9.33 -57.61
CA ARG A 715 -5.75 -8.73 -58.35
C ARG A 715 -5.19 -9.66 -59.42
N ARG A 716 -4.95 -10.93 -59.09
CA ARG A 716 -4.22 -11.86 -59.97
C ARG A 716 -5.14 -12.75 -60.82
N TRP A 717 -6.46 -12.75 -60.57
CA TRP A 717 -7.39 -13.73 -61.14
C TRP A 717 -7.27 -13.91 -62.65
N ASN A 718 -7.27 -12.79 -63.37
CA ASN A 718 -7.30 -12.79 -64.83
C ASN A 718 -5.93 -13.15 -65.46
N GLU A 719 -4.83 -13.08 -64.70
CA GLU A 719 -3.48 -13.48 -65.10
C GLU A 719 -3.19 -14.98 -64.88
N ILE A 720 -3.96 -15.64 -64.00
CA ILE A 720 -3.81 -17.07 -63.72
C ILE A 720 -4.23 -17.90 -64.94
N SER A 721 -3.44 -18.91 -65.29
CA SER A 721 -3.73 -19.87 -66.35
C SER A 721 -5.12 -20.51 -66.18
N ILE A 722 -5.78 -20.80 -67.30
CA ILE A 722 -7.15 -21.35 -67.32
C ILE A 722 -7.20 -22.70 -66.57
N GLU A 723 -6.16 -23.53 -66.71
CA GLU A 723 -6.05 -24.82 -66.04
C GLU A 723 -6.05 -24.67 -64.51
N LYS A 724 -5.26 -23.76 -63.97
CA LYS A 724 -5.17 -23.53 -62.51
C LYS A 724 -6.40 -22.81 -61.99
N ARG A 725 -6.96 -21.86 -62.76
CA ARG A 725 -8.21 -21.17 -62.42
C ARG A 725 -9.35 -22.17 -62.22
N LYS A 726 -9.51 -23.15 -63.11
CA LYS A 726 -10.49 -24.24 -62.97
C LYS A 726 -10.33 -25.04 -61.67
N GLN A 727 -9.09 -25.27 -61.22
CA GLN A 727 -8.83 -25.97 -59.97
C GLN A 727 -9.20 -25.11 -58.75
N ILE A 728 -8.90 -23.82 -58.78
CA ILE A 728 -9.28 -22.88 -57.71
C ILE A 728 -10.81 -22.72 -57.65
N GLU A 729 -11.48 -22.58 -58.80
CA GLU A 729 -12.94 -22.55 -58.91
C GLU A 729 -13.57 -23.79 -58.27
N LYS A 730 -13.02 -24.99 -58.54
CA LYS A 730 -13.45 -26.23 -57.90
C LYS A 730 -13.29 -26.19 -56.38
N ARG A 731 -12.21 -25.59 -55.85
CA ARG A 731 -12.01 -25.43 -54.40
C ARG A 731 -12.98 -24.42 -53.78
N ILE A 732 -13.29 -23.32 -54.47
CA ILE A 732 -14.30 -22.34 -54.03
C ILE A 732 -15.66 -23.03 -53.97
N ARG A 733 -16.08 -23.73 -55.04
CA ARG A 733 -17.37 -24.43 -55.10
C ARG A 733 -17.51 -25.58 -54.11
N ALA A 734 -16.40 -26.24 -53.76
CA ALA A 734 -16.41 -27.28 -52.71
C ALA A 734 -16.72 -26.72 -51.31
N GLY A 735 -16.47 -25.43 -51.08
CA GLY A 735 -16.76 -24.75 -49.82
C GLY A 735 -15.89 -25.20 -48.64
N ARG A 736 -16.06 -24.53 -47.50
CA ARG A 736 -15.33 -24.81 -46.25
C ARG A 736 -15.62 -26.19 -45.67
N ALA A 737 -14.78 -26.65 -44.74
CA ALA A 737 -15.03 -27.90 -44.03
C ALA A 737 -16.30 -27.81 -43.17
N LYS A 738 -17.06 -28.91 -43.11
CA LYS A 738 -18.27 -29.01 -42.29
C LYS A 738 -17.90 -29.06 -40.81
N THR A 739 -18.57 -28.27 -39.98
CA THR A 739 -18.37 -28.24 -38.52
C THR A 739 -18.98 -29.49 -37.87
N LYS A 740 -18.40 -29.97 -36.75
CA LYS A 740 -18.98 -31.09 -35.98
C LYS A 740 -20.26 -30.73 -35.21
N ARG A 741 -20.66 -29.45 -35.21
CA ARG A 741 -21.85 -28.90 -34.53
C ARG A 741 -22.83 -28.39 -35.60
N GLY A 742 -24.12 -28.64 -35.40
CA GLY A 742 -25.23 -28.23 -36.29
C GLY A 742 -25.90 -29.40 -37.02
N THR A 743 -27.16 -29.21 -37.44
CA THR A 743 -27.86 -30.22 -38.25
C THR A 743 -27.26 -30.31 -39.66
N ARG A 744 -27.62 -31.35 -40.43
CA ARG A 744 -27.12 -31.53 -41.80
C ARG A 744 -27.52 -30.36 -42.71
N ASP A 745 -28.70 -29.78 -42.48
CA ASP A 745 -29.23 -28.69 -43.27
C ASP A 745 -28.57 -27.36 -42.88
N ASP A 746 -28.35 -27.09 -41.59
CA ASP A 746 -27.58 -25.91 -41.13
C ASP A 746 -26.16 -25.90 -41.70
N GLN A 747 -25.50 -27.07 -41.74
CA GLN A 747 -24.17 -27.20 -42.33
C GLN A 747 -24.19 -26.96 -43.84
N LYS A 748 -25.27 -27.35 -44.53
CA LYS A 748 -25.43 -27.14 -45.97
C LYS A 748 -25.63 -25.65 -46.27
N ALA A 749 -26.50 -24.99 -45.53
CA ALA A 749 -26.73 -23.55 -45.60
C ALA A 749 -25.47 -22.74 -45.29
N TYR A 750 -24.74 -23.10 -44.24
CA TYR A 750 -23.50 -22.41 -43.86
C TYR A 750 -22.41 -22.47 -44.93
N VAL A 751 -22.25 -23.64 -45.56
CA VAL A 751 -21.31 -23.82 -46.67
C VAL A 751 -21.78 -23.01 -47.87
N ALA A 752 -23.07 -23.07 -48.22
CA ALA A 752 -23.65 -22.30 -49.32
C ALA A 752 -23.46 -20.78 -49.13
N HIS A 753 -23.74 -20.25 -47.93
CA HIS A 753 -23.46 -18.85 -47.55
C HIS A 753 -22.00 -18.48 -47.78
N SER A 754 -21.07 -19.31 -47.34
CA SER A 754 -19.63 -19.03 -47.48
C SER A 754 -19.20 -18.98 -48.95
N VAL A 755 -19.74 -19.87 -49.79
CA VAL A 755 -19.43 -19.93 -51.24
C VAL A 755 -20.08 -18.77 -52.00
N LEU A 756 -21.37 -18.50 -51.74
CA LEU A 756 -22.08 -17.35 -52.31
C LEU A 756 -21.35 -16.05 -52.03
N ARG A 757 -20.95 -15.83 -50.77
CA ARG A 757 -20.22 -14.63 -50.34
C ARG A 757 -18.96 -14.38 -51.16
N ARG A 758 -18.14 -15.41 -51.41
CA ARG A 758 -16.90 -15.26 -52.18
C ARG A 758 -17.13 -15.12 -53.68
N LEU A 759 -18.02 -15.93 -54.26
CA LEU A 759 -18.28 -15.90 -55.71
C LEU A 759 -18.87 -14.55 -56.13
N ILE A 760 -19.86 -14.06 -55.39
CA ILE A 760 -20.48 -12.76 -55.66
C ILE A 760 -19.45 -11.64 -55.49
N TRP A 761 -18.69 -11.63 -54.40
CA TRP A 761 -17.66 -10.62 -54.19
C TRP A 761 -16.61 -10.62 -55.31
N LEU A 762 -16.04 -11.78 -55.67
CA LEU A 762 -15.07 -11.88 -56.77
C LEU A 762 -15.66 -11.42 -58.11
N ASN A 763 -16.91 -11.76 -58.40
CA ASN A 763 -17.59 -11.28 -59.60
C ASN A 763 -17.71 -9.75 -59.61
N THR A 764 -18.06 -9.12 -58.48
CA THR A 764 -18.11 -7.65 -58.36
C THR A 764 -16.75 -6.99 -58.54
N GLN A 765 -15.65 -7.70 -58.29
CA GLN A 765 -14.29 -7.24 -58.54
C GLN A 765 -13.78 -7.52 -59.98
N GLY A 766 -14.63 -8.03 -60.88
CA GLY A 766 -14.27 -8.27 -62.29
C GLY A 766 -13.58 -9.61 -62.57
N CYS A 767 -13.70 -10.60 -61.69
CA CYS A 767 -13.16 -11.94 -61.89
C CYS A 767 -14.06 -12.76 -62.85
N SER A 768 -13.50 -13.20 -63.98
CA SER A 768 -14.20 -14.04 -64.97
C SER A 768 -14.07 -15.54 -64.67
N PHE A 769 -15.20 -16.26 -64.62
CA PHE A 769 -15.25 -17.69 -64.29
C PHE A 769 -15.35 -18.59 -65.54
N THR A 770 -14.83 -19.82 -65.47
CA THR A 770 -14.92 -20.79 -66.57
C THR A 770 -16.21 -21.63 -66.56
N PHE A 771 -17.04 -21.47 -65.53
CA PHE A 771 -18.35 -22.10 -65.40
C PHE A 771 -19.47 -21.04 -65.47
N ASP A 772 -20.70 -21.51 -65.70
CA ASP A 772 -21.91 -20.68 -65.66
C ASP A 772 -22.20 -20.22 -64.22
N LEU A 773 -21.80 -18.97 -63.92
CA LEU A 773 -21.92 -18.39 -62.58
C LEU A 773 -23.38 -18.27 -62.14
N ASP A 774 -24.26 -17.77 -63.01
CA ASP A 774 -25.67 -17.54 -62.68
C ASP A 774 -26.36 -18.85 -62.28
N LYS A 775 -26.10 -19.92 -63.03
CA LYS A 775 -26.62 -21.26 -62.71
C LYS A 775 -26.10 -21.80 -61.38
N GLU A 776 -24.84 -21.55 -61.04
CA GLU A 776 -24.27 -21.98 -59.76
C GLU A 776 -24.85 -21.18 -58.58
N LEU A 777 -25.01 -19.86 -58.73
CA LEU A 777 -25.63 -18.99 -57.72
C LEU A 777 -27.08 -19.40 -57.44
N GLU A 778 -27.86 -19.72 -58.48
CA GLU A 778 -29.23 -20.24 -58.32
C GLU A 778 -29.28 -21.55 -57.52
N LEU A 779 -28.31 -22.46 -57.73
CA LEU A 779 -28.24 -23.72 -57.00
C LEU A 779 -27.90 -23.48 -55.52
N LEU A 780 -26.92 -22.61 -55.23
CA LEU A 780 -26.49 -22.33 -53.86
C LEU A 780 -27.56 -21.56 -53.07
N ARG A 781 -28.33 -20.67 -53.70
CA ARG A 781 -29.45 -19.94 -53.06
C ARG A 781 -30.58 -20.87 -52.61
N LYS A 782 -30.77 -22.02 -53.27
CA LYS A 782 -31.73 -23.05 -52.80
C LYS A 782 -31.28 -23.70 -51.50
N ASP A 783 -29.98 -23.78 -51.27
CA ASP A 783 -29.39 -24.36 -50.05
C ASP A 783 -29.19 -23.31 -48.94
N ALA A 784 -29.27 -22.01 -49.25
CA ALA A 784 -29.20 -20.87 -48.32
C ALA A 784 -30.36 -19.88 -48.56
N PRO A 785 -31.60 -20.23 -48.17
CA PRO A 785 -32.80 -19.43 -48.49
C PRO A 785 -32.85 -18.06 -47.80
N ASP A 786 -32.04 -17.85 -46.76
CA ASP A 786 -31.87 -16.60 -46.01
C ASP A 786 -30.76 -15.69 -46.56
N TRP A 787 -30.14 -16.06 -47.69
CA TRP A 787 -29.07 -15.28 -48.32
C TRP A 787 -29.55 -13.92 -48.83
N SER A 788 -28.74 -12.87 -48.58
CA SER A 788 -28.88 -11.55 -49.19
C SER A 788 -27.57 -11.17 -49.89
N ASP A 789 -27.65 -10.64 -51.11
CA ASP A 789 -26.46 -10.23 -51.88
C ASP A 789 -25.67 -9.11 -51.18
N THR A 790 -26.29 -8.36 -50.26
CA THR A 790 -25.61 -7.38 -49.40
C THR A 790 -24.53 -8.00 -48.50
N TYR A 791 -24.67 -9.28 -48.13
CA TYR A 791 -23.67 -10.00 -47.32
C TYR A 791 -22.35 -10.22 -48.06
N ALA A 792 -22.34 -10.13 -49.40
CA ALA A 792 -21.12 -10.19 -50.18
C ALA A 792 -20.27 -8.91 -50.07
N GLN A 793 -20.87 -7.76 -49.75
CA GLN A 793 -20.15 -6.48 -49.68
C GLN A 793 -19.08 -6.46 -48.58
N SER A 794 -19.32 -7.16 -47.46
CA SER A 794 -18.37 -7.29 -46.34
C SER A 794 -17.47 -8.53 -46.44
N ALA A 795 -17.45 -9.23 -47.59
CA ALA A 795 -16.66 -10.46 -47.74
C ALA A 795 -15.15 -10.24 -47.49
N ALA A 796 -14.64 -9.06 -47.85
CA ALA A 796 -13.25 -8.68 -47.65
C ALA A 796 -13.02 -7.76 -46.44
N SER A 797 -14.00 -7.56 -45.54
CA SER A 797 -13.77 -6.75 -44.33
C SER A 797 -12.76 -7.43 -43.38
N ALA A 798 -11.97 -6.62 -42.67
CA ALA A 798 -11.05 -7.12 -41.65
C ALA A 798 -11.87 -7.63 -40.45
N HIS A 799 -11.78 -8.92 -40.16
CA HIS A 799 -12.45 -9.52 -38.99
C HIS A 799 -11.58 -9.39 -37.72
N ASP A 800 -10.91 -8.24 -37.58
CA ASP A 800 -10.11 -7.91 -36.41
C ASP A 800 -11.06 -7.54 -35.25
N GLY A 801 -10.72 -7.89 -34.01
CA GLY A 801 -11.57 -7.55 -32.88
C GLY A 801 -11.66 -6.03 -32.75
N GLY A 802 -12.86 -5.46 -32.74
CA GLY A 802 -13.06 -4.03 -32.46
C GLY A 802 -13.37 -3.84 -30.98
N GLY A 803 -12.54 -3.05 -30.28
CA GLY A 803 -12.85 -2.53 -28.95
C GLY A 803 -12.88 -1.01 -29.01
N GLY A 804 -13.89 -0.38 -28.42
CA GLY A 804 -14.00 1.08 -28.35
C GLY A 804 -15.11 1.51 -27.39
N MET A 805 -15.22 2.81 -27.13
CA MET A 805 -16.28 3.35 -26.29
C MET A 805 -17.61 3.31 -27.05
N VAL A 806 -18.68 2.88 -26.37
CA VAL A 806 -20.04 2.90 -26.94
C VAL A 806 -20.50 4.35 -27.05
N ARG A 807 -20.73 4.83 -28.28
CA ARG A 807 -21.35 6.13 -28.55
C ARG A 807 -22.84 6.07 -28.22
N ILE A 808 -23.37 7.04 -27.49
CA ILE A 808 -24.82 7.15 -27.26
C ILE A 808 -25.43 7.92 -28.43
N ASP A 809 -26.42 7.33 -29.09
CA ASP A 809 -27.19 7.95 -30.16
C ASP A 809 -28.58 8.33 -29.64
N THR A 810 -28.89 9.62 -29.63
CA THR A 810 -30.14 10.17 -29.13
C THR A 810 -31.13 10.55 -30.23
N ASP A 811 -30.93 10.10 -31.48
CA ASP A 811 -31.91 10.34 -32.55
C ASP A 811 -33.28 9.72 -32.19
N PHE A 812 -34.32 10.55 -32.23
CA PHE A 812 -35.70 10.17 -31.92
C PHE A 812 -36.60 10.23 -33.16
N GLY A 813 -36.03 10.37 -34.37
CA GLY A 813 -36.78 10.38 -35.63
C GLY A 813 -37.68 9.16 -35.82
N ILE A 814 -37.30 8.00 -35.26
CA ILE A 814 -38.11 6.77 -35.27
C ILE A 814 -39.45 6.91 -34.53
N LEU A 815 -39.56 7.87 -33.62
CA LEU A 815 -40.76 8.11 -32.82
C LEU A 815 -41.73 9.07 -33.52
N LYS A 816 -41.40 9.59 -34.71
CA LYS A 816 -42.25 10.53 -35.43
C LYS A 816 -43.55 9.85 -35.89
N GLY A 817 -44.70 10.36 -35.43
CA GLY A 817 -46.03 9.82 -35.77
C GLY A 817 -46.53 8.69 -34.86
N VAL A 818 -45.80 8.32 -33.81
CA VAL A 818 -46.24 7.34 -32.79
C VAL A 818 -47.08 8.02 -31.71
N GLU A 819 -48.24 7.46 -31.37
CA GLU A 819 -49.10 7.97 -30.29
C GLU A 819 -48.42 7.83 -28.92
N SER A 820 -48.63 8.79 -28.01
CA SER A 820 -47.92 8.84 -26.71
C SER A 820 -48.06 7.55 -25.89
N ALA A 821 -49.20 6.87 -25.94
CA ALA A 821 -49.46 5.62 -25.23
C ALA A 821 -48.57 4.45 -25.71
N ASP A 822 -48.11 4.48 -26.96
CA ASP A 822 -47.37 3.38 -27.60
C ASP A 822 -45.84 3.61 -27.62
N ILE A 823 -45.36 4.81 -27.26
CA ILE A 823 -43.94 5.17 -27.28
C ILE A 823 -43.09 4.27 -26.37
N ILE A 824 -43.45 4.15 -25.09
CA ILE A 824 -42.68 3.34 -24.14
C ILE A 824 -42.72 1.84 -24.49
N PRO A 825 -43.90 1.24 -24.80
CA PRO A 825 -43.97 -0.13 -25.32
C PRO A 825 -43.05 -0.37 -26.52
N MET A 826 -43.11 0.50 -27.54
CA MET A 826 -42.25 0.39 -28.73
C MET A 826 -40.75 0.43 -28.39
N LEU A 827 -40.35 1.25 -27.43
CA LEU A 827 -38.95 1.38 -27.01
C LEU A 827 -38.46 0.24 -26.10
N LEU A 828 -39.36 -0.44 -25.41
CA LEU A 828 -39.04 -1.68 -24.68
C LEU A 828 -38.78 -2.84 -25.66
N ASP A 829 -39.45 -2.85 -26.81
CA ASP A 829 -39.28 -3.86 -27.86
C ASP A 829 -38.10 -3.57 -28.83
N MET A 830 -37.55 -2.34 -28.80
CA MET A 830 -36.43 -1.95 -29.64
C MET A 830 -35.11 -2.57 -29.18
N ASN A 831 -34.30 -3.07 -30.14
CA ASN A 831 -32.92 -3.44 -29.86
C ASN A 831 -32.03 -2.19 -29.69
N ARG A 832 -31.93 -1.70 -28.46
CA ARG A 832 -31.18 -0.48 -28.10
C ARG A 832 -29.66 -0.62 -28.26
N ARG A 833 -29.13 -1.85 -28.29
CA ARG A 833 -27.69 -2.12 -28.50
C ARG A 833 -27.51 -3.15 -29.60
N PRO A 834 -27.46 -2.72 -30.88
CA PRO A 834 -27.26 -3.62 -32.00
C PRO A 834 -25.94 -4.37 -31.84
N VAL A 835 -26.00 -5.70 -31.99
CA VAL A 835 -24.81 -6.55 -31.92
C VAL A 835 -23.82 -6.15 -33.01
N GLY A 836 -22.58 -5.87 -32.63
CA GLY A 836 -21.50 -5.51 -33.57
C GLY A 836 -21.34 -4.01 -33.85
N LYS A 837 -22.17 -3.14 -33.25
CA LYS A 837 -21.96 -1.68 -33.29
C LYS A 837 -21.58 -1.14 -31.92
N LEU A 838 -20.62 -0.21 -31.87
CA LEU A 838 -20.29 0.53 -30.65
C LEU A 838 -21.24 1.72 -30.48
N VAL A 839 -22.55 1.48 -30.60
CA VAL A 839 -23.61 2.48 -30.46
C VAL A 839 -24.72 1.96 -29.55
N GLU A 840 -25.19 2.79 -28.63
CA GLU A 840 -26.41 2.56 -27.86
C GLU A 840 -27.46 3.60 -28.25
N TYR A 841 -28.59 3.14 -28.77
CA TYR A 841 -29.73 3.99 -29.11
C TYR A 841 -30.54 4.34 -27.86
N GLN A 842 -30.65 5.63 -27.58
CA GLN A 842 -31.46 6.20 -26.51
C GLN A 842 -32.47 7.26 -27.05
N PRO A 843 -33.39 6.86 -27.94
CA PRO A 843 -34.37 7.77 -28.56
C PRO A 843 -35.31 8.44 -27.54
N PHE A 844 -35.62 7.80 -26.40
CA PHE A 844 -36.42 8.44 -25.34
C PHE A 844 -35.69 9.63 -24.70
N SER A 845 -34.37 9.53 -24.53
CA SER A 845 -33.57 10.64 -24.01
C SER A 845 -33.61 11.84 -24.98
N GLY A 846 -33.53 11.56 -26.29
CA GLY A 846 -33.72 12.56 -27.35
C GLY A 846 -35.13 13.15 -27.38
N LEU A 847 -36.17 12.31 -27.29
CA LEU A 847 -37.58 12.75 -27.24
C LEU A 847 -37.83 13.61 -26.00
N SER A 848 -37.33 13.20 -24.83
CA SER A 848 -37.47 14.00 -23.61
C SER A 848 -36.82 15.36 -23.84
N ALA A 849 -35.58 15.42 -24.34
CA ALA A 849 -34.93 16.70 -24.61
C ALA A 849 -35.70 17.57 -25.63
N ALA A 850 -36.18 17.02 -26.74
CA ALA A 850 -36.78 17.80 -27.83
C ALA A 850 -38.29 18.09 -27.66
N GLU A 851 -39.07 17.11 -27.17
CA GLU A 851 -40.54 17.18 -27.02
C GLU A 851 -41.00 16.76 -25.59
N PRO A 852 -40.73 17.58 -24.56
CA PRO A 852 -40.97 17.24 -23.15
C PRO A 852 -42.39 16.78 -22.81
N ARG A 853 -43.40 17.50 -23.31
CA ARG A 853 -44.81 17.25 -22.99
C ARG A 853 -45.24 15.87 -23.48
N ARG A 854 -44.82 15.52 -24.70
CA ARG A 854 -45.11 14.23 -25.31
C ARG A 854 -44.43 13.08 -24.57
N ALA A 855 -43.20 13.28 -24.07
CA ALA A 855 -42.52 12.32 -23.22
C ALA A 855 -43.25 12.13 -21.87
N LEU A 856 -43.73 13.21 -21.24
CA LEU A 856 -44.52 13.15 -20.01
C LEU A 856 -45.88 12.46 -20.22
N ASP A 857 -46.56 12.74 -21.33
CA ASP A 857 -47.81 12.08 -21.71
C ASP A 857 -47.62 10.57 -21.87
N ALA A 858 -46.51 10.14 -22.47
CA ALA A 858 -46.16 8.72 -22.59
C ALA A 858 -45.96 8.05 -21.23
N LEU A 859 -45.26 8.71 -20.30
CA LEU A 859 -45.09 8.24 -18.93
C LEU A 859 -46.43 8.14 -18.18
N CYS A 860 -47.29 9.15 -18.33
CA CYS A 860 -48.60 9.20 -17.67
C CYS A 860 -49.58 8.16 -18.24
N ALA A 861 -49.56 7.93 -19.56
CA ALA A 861 -50.35 6.89 -20.21
C ALA A 861 -49.92 5.50 -19.73
N ARG A 862 -48.60 5.24 -19.65
CA ARG A 862 -48.06 3.99 -19.11
C ARG A 862 -48.47 3.77 -17.66
N LEU A 863 -48.35 4.80 -16.81
CA LEU A 863 -48.79 4.75 -15.42
C LEU A 863 -50.30 4.48 -15.27
N SER A 864 -51.13 5.12 -16.10
CA SER A 864 -52.59 4.93 -16.10
C SER A 864 -53.00 3.51 -16.54
N SER A 865 -52.16 2.84 -17.33
CA SER A 865 -52.32 1.42 -17.70
C SER A 865 -51.86 0.44 -16.60
N GLY A 866 -51.47 0.93 -15.42
CA GLY A 866 -51.04 0.13 -14.27
C GLY A 866 -49.57 -0.30 -14.28
N HIS A 867 -48.75 0.23 -15.20
CA HIS A 867 -47.33 -0.12 -15.33
C HIS A 867 -46.43 1.06 -14.96
N PHE A 868 -45.38 0.81 -14.18
CA PHE A 868 -44.40 1.80 -13.77
C PHE A 868 -43.01 1.38 -14.24
N GLU A 869 -42.39 2.20 -15.10
CA GLU A 869 -41.10 1.91 -15.72
C GLU A 869 -40.05 2.92 -15.22
N GLU A 870 -39.36 2.58 -14.13
CA GLU A 870 -38.42 3.46 -13.41
C GLU A 870 -37.38 4.10 -14.34
N GLU A 871 -36.77 3.32 -15.23
CA GLU A 871 -35.70 3.77 -16.15
C GLU A 871 -36.09 5.01 -16.98
N PHE A 872 -37.36 5.07 -17.44
CA PHE A 872 -37.83 6.17 -18.27
C PHE A 872 -38.18 7.41 -17.44
N TRP A 873 -38.71 7.23 -16.24
CA TRP A 873 -38.90 8.34 -15.29
C TRP A 873 -37.55 8.95 -14.90
N ASP A 874 -36.54 8.12 -14.63
CA ASP A 874 -35.19 8.56 -14.31
C ASP A 874 -34.55 9.34 -15.46
N LYS A 875 -34.66 8.81 -16.69
CA LYS A 875 -34.21 9.50 -17.91
C LYS A 875 -34.94 10.81 -18.14
N PHE A 876 -36.24 10.87 -17.87
CA PHE A 876 -37.05 12.08 -18.05
C PHE A 876 -36.66 13.20 -17.07
N LEU A 877 -36.45 12.87 -15.79
CA LEU A 877 -36.13 13.83 -14.74
C LEU A 877 -34.69 14.35 -14.80
N ARG A 878 -33.75 13.56 -15.33
CA ARG A 878 -32.32 13.91 -15.41
C ARG A 878 -31.91 14.72 -16.65
N VAL A 879 -32.82 15.04 -17.56
CA VAL A 879 -32.45 15.81 -18.76
C VAL A 879 -32.04 17.24 -18.39
N GLU A 880 -30.86 17.69 -18.80
CA GLU A 880 -30.31 18.99 -18.39
C GLU A 880 -31.19 20.19 -18.78
N ASN A 881 -31.88 20.13 -19.92
CA ASN A 881 -32.74 21.22 -20.39
C ASN A 881 -34.05 21.37 -19.60
N ARG A 882 -34.38 20.44 -18.68
CA ARG A 882 -35.54 20.52 -17.78
C ARG A 882 -35.53 21.78 -16.91
N LYS A 883 -34.35 22.32 -16.64
CA LYS A 883 -34.19 23.59 -15.90
C LYS A 883 -34.94 24.74 -16.58
N GLY A 884 -35.02 24.74 -17.92
CA GLY A 884 -35.68 25.77 -18.72
C GLY A 884 -37.20 25.60 -18.90
N ASP A 885 -37.82 24.56 -18.34
CA ASP A 885 -39.24 24.30 -18.54
C ASP A 885 -40.15 25.40 -17.97
N THR A 886 -41.27 25.67 -18.66
CA THR A 886 -42.27 26.64 -18.20
C THR A 886 -42.90 26.24 -16.85
N THR A 887 -43.27 27.22 -16.02
CA THR A 887 -43.95 26.96 -14.73
C THR A 887 -45.22 26.12 -14.88
N ALA A 888 -46.00 26.31 -15.95
CA ALA A 888 -47.16 25.47 -16.24
C ALA A 888 -46.79 24.00 -16.41
N PHE A 889 -45.73 23.71 -17.18
CA PHE A 889 -45.28 22.34 -17.41
C PHE A 889 -44.66 21.71 -16.15
N ARG A 890 -43.92 22.48 -15.34
CA ARG A 890 -43.43 22.01 -14.03
C ARG A 890 -44.58 21.58 -13.12
N LYS A 891 -45.72 22.28 -13.12
CA LYS A 891 -46.92 21.89 -12.37
C LYS A 891 -47.50 20.56 -12.86
N GLU A 892 -47.47 20.31 -14.17
CA GLU A 892 -47.91 19.04 -14.76
C GLU A 892 -47.01 17.87 -14.31
N ILE A 893 -45.68 18.06 -14.31
CA ILE A 893 -44.72 17.06 -13.80
C ILE A 893 -44.99 16.78 -12.32
N ILE A 894 -45.16 17.81 -11.49
CA ILE A 894 -45.47 17.65 -10.06
C ILE A 894 -46.79 16.89 -9.87
N ALA A 895 -47.83 17.23 -10.63
CA ALA A 895 -49.10 16.53 -10.56
C ALA A 895 -48.98 15.06 -10.96
N ALA A 896 -48.09 14.73 -11.89
CA ALA A 896 -47.79 13.35 -12.28
C ALA A 896 -47.02 12.60 -11.17
N LEU A 897 -46.00 13.22 -10.57
CA LEU A 897 -45.26 12.65 -9.44
C LEU A 897 -46.15 12.40 -8.21
N CYS A 898 -47.09 13.31 -7.92
CA CYS A 898 -48.05 13.15 -6.81
C CYS A 898 -49.06 12.01 -7.01
N LYS A 899 -49.13 11.38 -8.19
CA LYS A 899 -49.97 10.20 -8.44
C LYS A 899 -49.24 8.88 -8.12
N LEU A 900 -47.93 8.92 -7.91
CA LEU A 900 -47.13 7.74 -7.57
C LEU A 900 -47.40 7.29 -6.14
N SER A 901 -47.33 5.97 -5.89
CA SER A 901 -47.33 5.45 -4.53
C SER A 901 -46.04 5.83 -3.79
N ALA A 902 -46.04 5.74 -2.45
CA ALA A 902 -44.84 6.02 -1.65
C ALA A 902 -43.64 5.13 -2.06
N GLU A 903 -43.89 3.86 -2.41
CA GLU A 903 -42.86 2.93 -2.89
C GLU A 903 -42.32 3.32 -4.28
N GLN A 904 -43.19 3.70 -5.22
CA GLN A 904 -42.79 4.14 -6.56
C GLN A 904 -42.03 5.46 -6.52
N PHE A 905 -42.46 6.41 -5.69
CA PHE A 905 -41.76 7.67 -5.52
C PHE A 905 -40.41 7.47 -4.79
N SER A 906 -40.35 6.53 -3.83
CA SER A 906 -39.10 6.15 -3.15
C SER A 906 -38.02 5.70 -4.13
N SER A 907 -38.35 4.90 -5.15
CA SER A 907 -37.36 4.46 -6.14
C SER A 907 -36.85 5.59 -7.05
N LEU A 908 -37.66 6.64 -7.26
CA LEU A 908 -37.27 7.86 -7.99
C LEU A 908 -36.69 8.96 -7.10
N SER A 909 -36.56 8.73 -5.80
CA SER A 909 -36.21 9.77 -4.82
C SER A 909 -34.95 10.56 -5.23
N HIS A 910 -33.93 9.89 -5.78
CA HIS A 910 -32.68 10.53 -6.21
C HIS A 910 -32.83 11.37 -7.49
N SER A 911 -33.51 10.86 -8.52
CA SER A 911 -33.72 11.61 -9.77
C SER A 911 -34.73 12.74 -9.60
N ALA A 912 -35.77 12.51 -8.79
CA ALA A 912 -36.75 13.52 -8.43
C ALA A 912 -36.15 14.65 -7.58
N SER A 913 -35.29 14.34 -6.60
CA SER A 913 -34.63 15.37 -5.78
C SER A 913 -33.64 16.19 -6.62
N PHE A 914 -32.89 15.55 -7.53
CA PHE A 914 -32.03 16.25 -8.51
C PHE A 914 -32.83 17.21 -9.40
N TRP A 915 -33.97 16.77 -9.94
CA TRP A 915 -34.83 17.63 -10.74
C TRP A 915 -35.40 18.78 -9.91
N PHE A 916 -35.95 18.46 -8.72
CA PHE A 916 -36.58 19.43 -7.84
C PHE A 916 -35.63 20.53 -7.38
N GLU A 917 -34.40 20.15 -7.01
CA GLU A 917 -33.31 21.08 -6.67
C GLU A 917 -33.12 22.15 -7.76
N SER A 918 -33.18 21.73 -9.02
CA SER A 918 -32.94 22.60 -10.17
C SER A 918 -34.09 23.56 -10.52
N VAL A 919 -35.33 23.26 -10.10
CA VAL A 919 -36.53 24.05 -10.43
C VAL A 919 -37.14 24.76 -9.22
N ALA A 920 -36.72 24.42 -8.01
CA ALA A 920 -37.26 24.95 -6.75
C ALA A 920 -37.29 26.49 -6.65
N PRO A 921 -36.24 27.24 -7.05
CA PRO A 921 -36.27 28.71 -6.98
C PRO A 921 -37.44 29.33 -7.77
N ALA A 922 -37.70 28.81 -8.97
CA ALA A 922 -38.80 29.29 -9.81
C ALA A 922 -40.17 28.82 -9.31
N LEU A 923 -40.27 27.62 -8.73
CA LEU A 923 -41.50 27.14 -8.11
C LEU A 923 -41.89 27.95 -6.87
N LEU A 924 -40.92 28.40 -6.07
CA LEU A 924 -41.19 29.24 -4.90
C LEU A 924 -41.76 30.61 -5.28
N SER A 925 -41.29 31.20 -6.38
CA SER A 925 -41.80 32.45 -6.92
C SER A 925 -43.17 32.29 -7.57
N ASP A 926 -43.29 31.35 -8.52
CA ASP A 926 -44.41 31.35 -9.48
C ASP A 926 -45.51 30.32 -9.13
N ALA A 927 -45.21 29.38 -8.23
CA ALA A 927 -46.07 28.22 -7.93
C ALA A 927 -45.90 27.67 -6.50
N PRO A 928 -46.01 28.50 -5.44
CA PRO A 928 -45.68 28.11 -4.07
C PRO A 928 -46.51 26.93 -3.55
N GLU A 929 -47.77 26.78 -3.96
CA GLU A 929 -48.59 25.62 -3.60
C GLU A 929 -48.04 24.30 -4.19
N SER A 930 -47.53 24.34 -5.42
CA SER A 930 -46.94 23.17 -6.08
C SER A 930 -45.61 22.80 -5.45
N TYR A 931 -44.80 23.80 -5.07
CA TYR A 931 -43.60 23.59 -4.25
C TYR A 931 -43.94 22.87 -2.94
N GLN A 932 -44.94 23.38 -2.20
CA GLN A 932 -45.33 22.80 -0.91
C GLN A 932 -45.85 21.37 -1.05
N LYS A 933 -46.61 21.06 -2.11
CA LYS A 933 -47.10 19.69 -2.36
C LYS A 933 -45.95 18.70 -2.60
N LEU A 934 -44.99 19.06 -3.46
CA LEU A 934 -43.84 18.18 -3.73
C LEU A 934 -42.91 18.08 -2.50
N TRP A 935 -42.71 19.18 -1.77
CA TRP A 935 -41.97 19.19 -0.51
C TRP A 935 -42.58 18.25 0.53
N ALA A 936 -43.91 18.32 0.71
CA ALA A 936 -44.63 17.44 1.64
C ALA A 936 -44.51 15.96 1.22
N LEU A 937 -44.56 15.66 -0.08
CA LEU A 937 -44.36 14.31 -0.60
C LEU A 937 -42.97 13.78 -0.25
N PHE A 938 -41.90 14.55 -0.47
CA PHE A 938 -40.54 14.17 -0.08
C PHE A 938 -40.41 13.91 1.42
N VAL A 939 -40.87 14.84 2.27
CA VAL A 939 -40.75 14.72 3.73
C VAL A 939 -41.51 13.48 4.23
N GLU A 940 -42.71 13.23 3.72
CA GLU A 940 -43.50 12.07 4.14
C GLU A 940 -42.87 10.75 3.67
N THR A 941 -42.41 10.68 2.41
CA THR A 941 -41.72 9.49 1.90
C THR A 941 -40.43 9.21 2.67
N LEU A 942 -39.62 10.24 3.00
CA LEU A 942 -38.38 10.07 3.76
C LEU A 942 -38.62 9.64 5.21
N LYS A 943 -39.76 9.99 5.80
CA LYS A 943 -40.17 9.50 7.14
C LYS A 943 -40.58 8.03 7.11
N GLN A 944 -41.28 7.60 6.06
CA GLN A 944 -41.87 6.26 5.97
C GLN A 944 -40.94 5.21 5.36
N CYS A 945 -40.07 5.59 4.41
CA CYS A 945 -39.28 4.68 3.60
C CYS A 945 -37.78 4.95 3.79
N ASN A 946 -37.10 4.10 4.56
CA ASN A 946 -35.65 4.25 4.81
C ASN A 946 -34.80 4.14 3.53
N THR A 947 -35.25 3.37 2.52
CA THR A 947 -34.57 3.23 1.22
C THR A 947 -34.54 4.53 0.42
N ALA A 948 -35.56 5.40 0.56
CA ALA A 948 -35.64 6.68 -0.16
C ALA A 948 -34.54 7.67 0.27
N GLY A 949 -33.96 7.46 1.45
CA GLY A 949 -32.94 8.31 2.05
C GLY A 949 -31.52 7.73 2.00
N GLN A 950 -31.33 6.55 1.41
CA GLN A 950 -30.02 5.94 1.26
C GLN A 950 -29.16 6.72 0.25
N SER A 951 -27.84 6.70 0.45
CA SER A 951 -26.91 7.25 -0.51
C SER A 951 -26.75 6.32 -1.72
N ALA A 952 -26.52 6.89 -2.89
CA ALA A 952 -26.12 6.13 -4.08
C ALA A 952 -24.74 5.47 -3.96
N ILE A 953 -23.97 5.80 -2.91
CA ILE A 953 -22.68 5.19 -2.58
C ILE A 953 -22.89 4.05 -1.57
N VAL A 954 -22.44 2.84 -1.91
CA VAL A 954 -22.49 1.68 -1.02
C VAL A 954 -21.28 1.69 -0.11
N ASP A 955 -21.50 1.88 1.20
CA ASP A 955 -20.44 1.84 2.21
C ASP A 955 -19.82 0.42 2.33
N THR A 956 -18.50 0.36 2.49
CA THR A 956 -17.76 -0.86 2.86
C THR A 956 -17.36 -0.79 4.34
N GLU A 957 -17.04 -1.93 4.96
CA GLU A 957 -16.95 -2.17 6.43
C GLU A 957 -15.95 -1.32 7.28
N ARG A 958 -15.53 -0.12 6.86
CA ARG A 958 -14.87 0.87 7.73
C ARG A 958 -15.42 2.28 7.51
N LYS A 959 -15.69 2.98 8.63
CA LYS A 959 -16.10 4.41 8.82
C LYS A 959 -16.71 5.10 7.58
N ARG A 960 -17.97 5.52 7.72
CA ARG A 960 -18.81 6.11 6.66
C ARG A 960 -18.30 7.47 6.20
N ASP A 961 -18.18 7.68 4.89
CA ASP A 961 -17.91 9.00 4.29
C ASP A 961 -19.19 9.83 4.27
N TRP A 962 -19.47 10.51 5.38
CA TRP A 962 -20.70 11.26 5.61
C TRP A 962 -20.96 12.37 4.58
N VAL A 963 -19.92 13.00 4.01
CA VAL A 963 -20.09 14.13 3.08
C VAL A 963 -20.46 13.62 1.70
N SER A 964 -19.70 12.66 1.17
CA SER A 964 -20.00 12.04 -0.13
C SER A 964 -21.34 11.31 -0.07
N ALA A 965 -21.64 10.66 1.04
CA ALA A 965 -22.92 10.00 1.24
C ALA A 965 -24.09 11.00 1.24
N ALA A 966 -23.95 12.12 1.96
CA ALA A 966 -24.99 13.14 2.07
C ALA A 966 -25.31 13.82 0.73
N ILE A 967 -24.30 14.32 -0.01
CA ILE A 967 -24.53 15.02 -1.30
C ILE A 967 -25.09 14.09 -2.39
N ASN A 968 -24.90 12.77 -2.25
CA ASN A 968 -25.46 11.74 -3.13
C ASN A 968 -26.70 11.05 -2.54
N SER A 969 -27.34 11.67 -1.55
CA SER A 969 -28.61 11.23 -0.95
C SER A 969 -29.70 12.27 -1.23
N SER A 970 -30.94 11.81 -1.39
CA SER A 970 -32.10 12.69 -1.51
C SER A 970 -32.27 13.68 -0.34
N PRO A 971 -32.16 13.30 0.94
CA PRO A 971 -32.26 14.27 2.04
C PRO A 971 -31.14 15.33 2.01
N GLY A 972 -29.91 14.94 1.66
CA GLY A 972 -28.82 15.91 1.51
C GLY A 972 -29.02 16.88 0.34
N ARG A 973 -29.54 16.41 -0.80
CA ARG A 973 -29.92 17.30 -1.93
C ARG A 973 -31.03 18.28 -1.56
N LEU A 974 -32.03 17.85 -0.78
CA LEU A 974 -33.08 18.74 -0.29
C LEU A 974 -32.52 19.81 0.67
N ALA A 975 -31.56 19.44 1.53
CA ALA A 975 -30.85 20.39 2.39
C ALA A 975 -30.01 21.39 1.56
N GLU A 976 -29.29 20.92 0.53
CA GLU A 976 -28.50 21.77 -0.38
C GLU A 976 -29.40 22.71 -1.18
N MET A 977 -30.55 22.22 -1.65
CA MET A 977 -31.58 23.03 -2.28
C MET A 977 -32.13 24.11 -1.33
N LEU A 978 -32.42 23.78 -0.06
CA LEU A 978 -32.87 24.79 0.90
C LEU A 978 -31.82 25.89 1.08
N VAL A 979 -30.55 25.54 1.12
CA VAL A 979 -29.44 26.52 1.18
C VAL A 979 -29.42 27.38 -0.09
N SER A 980 -29.55 26.78 -1.27
CA SER A 980 -29.50 27.50 -2.55
C SER A 980 -30.70 28.43 -2.78
N VAL A 981 -31.88 28.07 -2.26
CA VAL A 981 -33.12 28.85 -2.34
C VAL A 981 -33.02 30.21 -1.64
N ILE A 982 -32.21 30.29 -0.57
CA ILE A 982 -31.94 31.57 0.09
C ILE A 982 -31.12 32.51 -0.84
N GLY A 983 -30.41 31.93 -1.82
CA GLY A 983 -29.68 32.64 -2.86
C GLY A 983 -28.49 33.46 -2.35
N ASP A 984 -27.99 34.36 -3.20
CA ASP A 984 -27.00 35.38 -2.84
C ASP A 984 -27.60 36.54 -2.02
N LYS A 985 -28.76 36.32 -1.39
CA LYS A 985 -29.39 37.37 -0.59
C LYS A 985 -28.41 37.76 0.51
N GLU A 986 -27.95 39.00 0.48
CA GLU A 986 -27.09 39.53 1.53
C GLU A 986 -27.94 39.68 2.80
N PHE A 987 -27.55 38.97 3.84
CA PHE A 987 -28.12 39.13 5.17
C PHE A 987 -27.19 39.99 6.01
N GLU A 988 -27.75 40.87 6.81
CA GLU A 988 -27.02 41.52 7.89
C GLU A 988 -26.75 40.56 9.04
N LYS A 989 -25.71 40.84 9.82
CA LYS A 989 -25.36 40.04 11.00
C LYS A 989 -26.55 40.01 11.99
N GLY A 990 -27.10 38.83 12.22
CA GLY A 990 -28.24 38.64 13.13
C GLY A 990 -29.62 39.01 12.57
N GLU A 991 -29.76 39.18 11.25
CA GLU A 991 -31.04 39.51 10.59
C GLU A 991 -32.13 38.44 10.77
N LYS A 992 -31.74 37.20 11.12
CA LYS A 992 -32.57 36.00 11.28
C LYS A 992 -33.06 35.38 9.97
N LEU A 993 -33.19 34.05 9.98
CA LEU A 993 -33.66 33.29 8.82
C LEU A 993 -35.19 33.40 8.66
N PRO A 994 -35.73 33.38 7.43
CA PRO A 994 -37.17 33.42 7.19
C PRO A 994 -37.91 32.27 7.89
N ALA A 995 -39.08 32.57 8.47
CA ALA A 995 -39.85 31.58 9.23
C ALA A 995 -40.30 30.36 8.41
N SER A 996 -40.66 30.56 7.13
CA SER A 996 -41.02 29.47 6.20
C SER A 996 -39.83 28.56 5.91
N TRP A 997 -38.63 29.13 5.76
CA TRP A 997 -37.40 28.38 5.54
C TRP A 997 -37.03 27.56 6.78
N LYS A 998 -37.08 28.18 7.97
CA LYS A 998 -36.78 27.48 9.23
C LYS A 998 -37.67 26.26 9.44
N ARG A 999 -38.98 26.39 9.18
CA ARG A 999 -39.92 25.26 9.24
C ARG A 999 -39.50 24.10 8.33
N SER A 1000 -39.05 24.39 7.11
CA SER A 1000 -38.57 23.36 6.18
C SER A 1000 -37.26 22.73 6.64
N ALA A 1001 -36.31 23.52 7.14
CA ALA A 1001 -35.05 23.00 7.68
C ALA A 1001 -35.29 22.12 8.92
N GLU A 1002 -36.14 22.55 9.83
CA GLU A 1002 -36.56 21.81 11.03
C GLU A 1002 -37.28 20.49 10.67
N GLN A 1003 -38.06 20.47 9.58
CA GLN A 1003 -38.67 19.23 9.07
C GLN A 1003 -37.63 18.21 8.60
N LEU A 1004 -36.54 18.66 7.96
CA LEU A 1004 -35.43 17.79 7.57
C LEU A 1004 -34.62 17.31 8.79
N LEU A 1005 -34.38 18.20 9.76
CA LEU A 1005 -33.67 17.86 11.00
C LEU A 1005 -34.50 16.96 11.94
N ALA A 1006 -35.81 16.87 11.73
CA ALA A 1006 -36.70 15.95 12.45
C ALA A 1006 -36.80 14.55 11.80
N LEU A 1007 -36.07 14.29 10.71
CA LEU A 1007 -36.05 12.98 10.06
C LEU A 1007 -35.35 11.92 10.94
N PRO A 1008 -35.57 10.61 10.70
CA PRO A 1008 -34.97 9.55 11.52
C PRO A 1008 -33.54 9.18 11.06
N GLN A 1009 -32.68 8.85 12.03
CA GLN A 1009 -31.39 8.18 11.80
C GLN A 1009 -30.51 8.89 10.75
N ASP A 1010 -29.95 8.14 9.81
CA ASP A 1010 -28.99 8.60 8.81
C ASP A 1010 -29.52 9.74 7.92
N THR A 1011 -30.83 9.79 7.69
CA THR A 1011 -31.43 10.86 6.89
C THR A 1011 -31.31 12.23 7.56
N ARG A 1012 -31.40 12.28 8.90
CA ARG A 1012 -31.10 13.49 9.69
C ARG A 1012 -29.61 13.81 9.68
N ALA A 1013 -28.76 12.80 9.89
CA ALA A 1013 -27.31 12.97 9.87
C ALA A 1013 -26.82 13.55 8.52
N PHE A 1014 -27.36 13.10 7.38
CA PHE A 1014 -27.06 13.69 6.07
C PHE A 1014 -27.45 15.16 5.97
N CYS A 1015 -28.59 15.56 6.54
CA CYS A 1015 -29.00 16.97 6.57
C CYS A 1015 -28.10 17.82 7.46
N ILE A 1016 -27.73 17.31 8.65
CA ILE A 1016 -26.78 17.97 9.57
C ILE A 1016 -25.45 18.18 8.86
N CYS A 1017 -24.92 17.16 8.19
CA CYS A 1017 -23.67 17.24 7.42
C CYS A 1017 -23.72 18.38 6.40
N VAL A 1018 -24.77 18.44 5.57
CA VAL A 1018 -24.92 19.47 4.53
C VAL A 1018 -25.07 20.88 5.12
N PHE A 1019 -25.88 21.07 6.16
CA PHE A 1019 -25.98 22.39 6.79
C PHE A 1019 -24.66 22.82 7.45
N CYS A 1020 -23.89 21.87 8.01
CA CYS A 1020 -22.61 22.16 8.62
C CYS A 1020 -21.52 22.58 7.62
N LEU A 1021 -21.65 22.26 6.32
CA LEU A 1021 -20.80 22.82 5.26
C LEU A 1021 -20.87 24.35 5.20
N ARG A 1022 -21.98 24.95 5.67
CA ARG A 1022 -22.23 26.40 5.70
C ARG A 1022 -22.44 26.95 7.11
N ILE A 1023 -21.98 26.25 8.15
CA ILE A 1023 -22.19 26.63 9.56
C ILE A 1023 -21.79 28.08 9.88
N ARG A 1024 -20.73 28.59 9.25
CA ARG A 1024 -20.24 29.98 9.40
C ARG A 1024 -21.29 31.01 8.96
N TRP A 1025 -22.01 30.71 7.89
CA TRP A 1025 -23.03 31.57 7.32
C TRP A 1025 -24.28 31.55 8.19
N PHE A 1026 -24.74 30.35 8.59
CA PHE A 1026 -25.88 30.22 9.51
C PHE A 1026 -25.65 30.95 10.83
N ASN A 1027 -24.46 30.79 11.43
CA ASN A 1027 -24.12 31.48 12.67
C ASN A 1027 -24.02 33.00 12.50
N TYR A 1028 -23.67 33.49 11.31
CA TYR A 1028 -23.62 34.92 11.03
C TYR A 1028 -25.02 35.54 10.92
N VAL A 1029 -25.95 34.82 10.26
CA VAL A 1029 -27.31 35.30 9.97
C VAL A 1029 -28.28 35.07 11.13
N ASP A 1030 -28.31 33.87 11.71
CA ASP A 1030 -29.19 33.49 12.82
C ASP A 1030 -28.43 32.62 13.84
N PRO A 1031 -27.64 33.25 14.74
CA PRO A 1031 -26.88 32.53 15.76
C PRO A 1031 -27.78 31.69 16.68
N SER A 1032 -28.98 32.17 17.02
CA SER A 1032 -29.94 31.44 17.84
C SER A 1032 -30.37 30.13 17.19
N TRP A 1033 -30.80 30.18 15.92
CA TRP A 1033 -31.21 28.97 15.21
C TRP A 1033 -30.05 27.98 15.06
N THR A 1034 -28.85 28.48 14.79
CA THR A 1034 -27.64 27.65 14.68
C THR A 1034 -27.31 26.96 16.00
N GLN A 1035 -27.45 27.68 17.12
CA GLN A 1035 -27.24 27.13 18.45
C GLN A 1035 -28.23 26.01 18.79
N ASP A 1036 -29.52 26.24 18.50
CA ASP A 1036 -30.59 25.30 18.89
C ASP A 1036 -30.61 24.04 18.02
N ASN A 1037 -30.27 24.16 16.72
CA ASN A 1037 -30.50 23.10 15.74
C ASN A 1037 -29.24 22.40 15.24
N LEU A 1038 -28.06 23.04 15.29
CA LEU A 1038 -26.81 22.46 14.79
C LEU A 1038 -25.78 22.28 15.91
N LEU A 1039 -25.55 23.29 16.75
CA LEU A 1039 -24.56 23.19 17.84
C LEU A 1039 -25.06 22.40 19.06
N SER A 1040 -26.37 22.16 19.16
CA SER A 1040 -26.97 21.37 20.24
C SER A 1040 -26.47 19.92 20.28
N VAL A 1041 -26.00 19.38 19.15
CA VAL A 1041 -25.40 18.03 19.07
C VAL A 1041 -24.08 17.92 19.84
N LEU A 1042 -23.43 19.05 20.16
CA LEU A 1042 -22.17 19.08 20.91
C LEU A 1042 -22.37 19.24 22.43
N GLN A 1043 -23.61 19.30 22.91
CA GLN A 1043 -23.90 19.46 24.34
C GLN A 1043 -23.60 18.18 25.12
N ASP A 1044 -23.13 18.33 26.36
CA ASP A 1044 -22.88 17.21 27.26
C ASP A 1044 -24.17 16.40 27.49
N GLY A 1045 -24.11 15.08 27.23
CA GLY A 1045 -25.26 14.17 27.36
C GLY A 1045 -26.07 13.93 26.09
N TYR A 1046 -25.57 14.34 24.91
CA TYR A 1046 -26.16 13.97 23.63
C TYR A 1046 -25.74 12.55 23.19
N ASP A 1047 -26.73 11.65 22.98
CA ASP A 1047 -26.48 10.20 22.86
C ASP A 1047 -26.30 9.67 21.40
N ASP A 1048 -26.66 10.43 20.36
CA ASP A 1048 -26.58 9.92 18.97
C ASP A 1048 -25.22 10.24 18.32
N CYS A 1049 -24.30 9.26 18.38
CA CYS A 1049 -22.95 9.40 17.84
C CYS A 1049 -22.92 9.74 16.33
N ARG A 1050 -23.93 9.34 15.55
CA ARG A 1050 -23.96 9.58 14.10
C ARG A 1050 -24.12 11.04 13.74
N ASP A 1051 -24.93 11.77 14.51
CA ASP A 1051 -25.15 13.19 14.28
C ASP A 1051 -23.90 14.01 14.62
N VAL A 1052 -23.17 13.60 15.67
CA VAL A 1052 -21.87 14.20 16.04
C VAL A 1052 -20.82 13.94 14.95
N GLU A 1053 -20.74 12.71 14.44
CA GLU A 1053 -19.85 12.38 13.32
C GLU A 1053 -20.19 13.19 12.05
N ALA A 1054 -21.47 13.25 11.69
CA ALA A 1054 -21.94 13.98 10.52
C ALA A 1054 -21.73 15.50 10.65
N PHE A 1055 -21.94 16.05 11.85
CA PHE A 1055 -21.63 17.44 12.19
C PHE A 1055 -20.16 17.74 11.90
N TRP A 1056 -19.24 16.95 12.47
CA TRP A 1056 -17.81 17.16 12.27
C TRP A 1056 -17.38 16.97 10.82
N ALA A 1057 -17.92 15.96 10.13
CA ALA A 1057 -17.65 15.74 8.71
C ALA A 1057 -18.01 16.97 7.84
N GLY A 1058 -19.17 17.60 8.11
CA GLY A 1058 -19.59 18.83 7.46
C GLY A 1058 -18.70 20.03 7.81
N VAL A 1059 -18.38 20.22 9.10
CA VAL A 1059 -17.50 21.31 9.56
C VAL A 1059 -16.12 21.21 8.93
N PHE A 1060 -15.49 20.04 8.97
CA PHE A 1060 -14.15 19.81 8.42
C PHE A 1060 -14.12 20.00 6.90
N SER A 1061 -15.20 19.61 6.21
CA SER A 1061 -15.31 19.77 4.75
C SER A 1061 -15.54 21.21 4.30
N SER A 1062 -15.99 22.11 5.19
CA SER A 1062 -16.16 23.54 4.86
C SER A 1062 -14.83 24.25 4.52
N GLY A 1063 -13.70 23.71 5.00
CA GLY A 1063 -12.35 24.22 4.76
C GLY A 1063 -12.08 25.66 5.24
N SER A 1064 -13.00 26.24 6.02
CA SER A 1064 -13.06 27.67 6.28
C SER A 1064 -13.07 27.98 7.78
N ILE A 1065 -12.31 29.00 8.20
CA ILE A 1065 -12.20 29.35 9.63
C ILE A 1065 -13.38 30.21 10.11
N PRO A 1066 -14.11 29.80 11.17
CA PRO A 1066 -15.27 30.51 11.67
C PRO A 1066 -14.94 31.90 12.22
N GLN A 1067 -15.95 32.78 12.29
CA GLN A 1067 -15.79 34.07 12.97
C GLN A 1067 -15.57 33.85 14.48
N ILE A 1068 -14.95 34.82 15.16
CA ILE A 1068 -14.55 34.71 16.58
C ILE A 1068 -15.61 34.11 17.51
N PRO A 1069 -16.91 34.50 17.47
CA PRO A 1069 -17.90 33.90 18.37
C PRO A 1069 -18.03 32.38 18.17
N LEU A 1070 -18.18 31.93 16.92
CA LEU A 1070 -18.28 30.51 16.59
C LEU A 1070 -16.94 29.77 16.79
N TYR A 1071 -15.81 30.43 16.51
CA TYR A 1071 -14.49 29.90 16.83
C TYR A 1071 -14.37 29.57 18.31
N THR A 1072 -14.80 30.49 19.18
CA THR A 1072 -14.75 30.34 20.64
C THR A 1072 -15.63 29.19 21.10
N THR A 1073 -16.81 29.01 20.49
CA THR A 1073 -17.71 27.89 20.80
C THR A 1073 -17.12 26.53 20.37
N LEU A 1074 -16.52 26.44 19.18
CA LEU A 1074 -15.99 25.17 18.67
C LEU A 1074 -14.65 24.77 19.29
N ARG A 1075 -13.87 25.74 19.76
CA ARG A 1075 -12.49 25.54 20.23
C ARG A 1075 -12.36 24.42 21.28
N PRO A 1076 -13.11 24.39 22.40
CA PRO A 1076 -12.94 23.35 23.43
C PRO A 1076 -13.15 21.93 22.89
N HIS A 1077 -14.11 21.76 21.97
CA HIS A 1077 -14.38 20.46 21.37
C HIS A 1077 -13.25 20.03 20.40
N LEU A 1078 -12.71 20.97 19.62
CA LEU A 1078 -11.58 20.69 18.72
C LEU A 1078 -10.28 20.43 19.49
N GLU A 1079 -10.08 21.08 20.65
CA GLU A 1079 -8.97 20.75 21.55
C GLU A 1079 -9.09 19.32 22.11
N ALA A 1080 -10.31 18.88 22.45
CA ALA A 1080 -10.55 17.50 22.87
C ALA A 1080 -10.23 16.51 21.73
N VAL A 1081 -10.64 16.80 20.48
CA VAL A 1081 -10.33 15.96 19.31
C VAL A 1081 -8.82 15.82 19.09
N VAL A 1082 -8.04 16.90 19.27
CA VAL A 1082 -6.56 16.84 19.19
C VAL A 1082 -5.98 15.92 20.27
N ARG A 1083 -6.54 15.97 21.50
CA ARG A 1083 -6.04 15.22 22.67
C ARG A 1083 -6.44 13.75 22.70
N THR A 1084 -7.59 13.37 22.14
CA THR A 1084 -8.08 11.98 22.14
C THR A 1084 -7.39 11.08 21.11
N GLN A 1085 -6.49 11.63 20.29
CA GLN A 1085 -5.69 10.92 19.27
C GLN A 1085 -6.49 10.15 18.20
N GLU A 1086 -7.81 10.35 18.07
CA GLU A 1086 -8.67 9.73 17.03
C GLU A 1086 -8.57 10.44 15.65
N ASP A 1087 -7.34 10.76 15.22
CA ASP A 1087 -7.03 11.57 14.03
C ASP A 1087 -6.85 10.67 12.76
N ASP A 1088 -7.82 9.79 12.50
CA ASP A 1088 -7.70 8.72 11.49
C ASP A 1088 -7.81 9.21 10.03
N GLU A 1089 -8.31 10.42 9.76
CA GLU A 1089 -8.56 10.94 8.39
C GLU A 1089 -7.74 12.19 8.02
N ASN A 1090 -7.25 12.26 6.78
CA ASN A 1090 -6.36 13.34 6.29
C ASN A 1090 -6.99 14.73 6.39
N ARG A 1091 -8.30 14.83 6.12
CA ARG A 1091 -9.02 16.11 6.06
C ARG A 1091 -9.21 16.75 7.44
N ASN A 1092 -9.40 15.96 8.50
CA ASN A 1092 -9.66 16.47 9.85
C ASN A 1092 -8.42 17.16 10.40
N SER A 1093 -7.28 16.46 10.37
CA SER A 1093 -6.02 17.01 10.87
C SER A 1093 -5.54 18.23 10.07
N GLU A 1094 -5.86 18.30 8.78
CA GLU A 1094 -5.58 19.48 7.96
C GLU A 1094 -6.42 20.71 8.38
N PHE A 1095 -7.71 20.51 8.65
CA PHE A 1095 -8.58 21.57 9.16
C PHE A 1095 -8.13 22.04 10.54
N LEU A 1096 -7.86 21.10 11.46
CA LEU A 1096 -7.37 21.40 12.81
C LEU A 1096 -6.11 22.26 12.77
N ALA A 1097 -5.14 21.92 11.90
CA ALA A 1097 -3.93 22.70 11.74
C ALA A 1097 -4.21 24.14 11.29
N VAL A 1098 -5.07 24.34 10.29
CA VAL A 1098 -5.46 25.68 9.84
C VAL A 1098 -6.24 26.44 10.92
N PHE A 1099 -7.12 25.75 11.65
CA PHE A 1099 -7.94 26.34 12.71
C PHE A 1099 -7.08 26.95 13.80
N PHE A 1100 -6.17 26.16 14.38
CA PHE A 1100 -5.32 26.64 15.46
C PHE A 1100 -4.25 27.64 15.00
N LEU A 1101 -3.69 27.49 13.80
CA LEU A 1101 -2.78 28.51 13.22
C LEU A 1101 -3.50 29.84 12.97
N SER A 1102 -4.77 29.81 12.53
CA SER A 1102 -5.54 31.02 12.30
C SER A 1102 -5.92 31.72 13.61
N GLY A 1103 -6.27 30.97 14.64
CA GLY A 1103 -6.44 31.52 15.99
C GLY A 1103 -5.14 32.11 16.55
N TRP A 1104 -4.00 31.49 16.24
CA TRP A 1104 -2.70 32.02 16.64
C TRP A 1104 -2.34 33.32 15.93
N LYS A 1105 -2.64 33.44 14.63
CA LYS A 1105 -2.44 34.68 13.85
C LYS A 1105 -3.38 35.80 14.26
N THR A 1106 -4.60 35.48 14.71
CA THR A 1106 -5.64 36.48 15.01
C THR A 1106 -5.42 37.13 16.38
N THR A 1107 -5.53 38.46 16.45
CA THR A 1107 -5.47 39.23 17.70
C THR A 1107 -6.77 40.00 17.97
N ILE A 1108 -7.19 40.03 19.23
CA ILE A 1108 -8.34 40.79 19.74
C ILE A 1108 -7.86 41.58 20.95
N ASP A 1109 -8.08 42.89 20.96
CA ASP A 1109 -7.62 43.80 22.03
C ASP A 1109 -6.12 43.65 22.36
N GLY A 1110 -5.31 43.39 21.34
CA GLY A 1110 -3.86 43.20 21.48
C GLY A 1110 -3.41 41.83 22.01
N LYS A 1111 -4.33 40.88 22.24
CA LYS A 1111 -4.03 39.50 22.65
C LYS A 1111 -4.34 38.52 21.53
N ARG A 1112 -3.44 37.54 21.30
CA ARG A 1112 -3.72 36.45 20.34
C ARG A 1112 -4.89 35.59 20.84
N VAL A 1113 -5.76 35.15 19.92
CA VAL A 1113 -6.89 34.26 20.24
C VAL A 1113 -6.40 32.87 20.68
N VAL A 1114 -5.26 32.44 20.14
CA VAL A 1114 -4.46 31.32 20.63
C VAL A 1114 -3.05 31.85 20.91
N SER A 1115 -2.60 31.76 22.15
CA SER A 1115 -1.26 32.18 22.57
C SER A 1115 -0.17 31.21 22.12
N ASN A 1116 1.10 31.66 22.18
CA ASN A 1116 2.26 30.81 21.88
C ASN A 1116 2.32 29.57 22.79
N GLU A 1117 1.88 29.71 24.05
CA GLU A 1117 1.85 28.62 25.03
C GLU A 1117 0.74 27.61 24.72
N GLU A 1118 -0.46 28.08 24.40
CA GLU A 1118 -1.59 27.20 24.05
C GLU A 1118 -1.31 26.39 22.78
N LEU A 1119 -0.81 27.03 21.72
CA LEU A 1119 -0.49 26.32 20.48
C LEU A 1119 0.66 25.33 20.69
N ARG A 1120 1.68 25.68 21.47
CA ARG A 1120 2.77 24.75 21.81
C ARG A 1120 2.25 23.52 22.55
N SER A 1121 1.40 23.71 23.55
CA SER A 1121 0.81 22.60 24.33
C SER A 1121 -0.03 21.68 23.44
N LEU A 1122 -0.82 22.24 22.52
CA LEU A 1122 -1.59 21.44 21.55
C LEU A 1122 -0.71 20.64 20.58
N ILE A 1123 0.41 21.20 20.13
CA ILE A 1123 1.36 20.47 19.27
C ILE A 1123 2.00 19.31 20.04
N ILE A 1124 2.30 19.49 21.33
CA ILE A 1124 2.87 18.45 22.20
C ILE A 1124 1.88 17.31 22.46
N GLU A 1125 0.62 17.65 22.72
CA GLU A 1125 -0.44 16.67 23.04
C GLU A 1125 -1.03 16.00 21.79
N GLY A 1126 -0.91 16.64 20.62
CA GLY A 1126 -1.52 16.19 19.37
C GLY A 1126 -0.76 15.06 18.66
N SER A 1127 -1.46 14.41 17.72
CA SER A 1127 -0.94 13.28 16.94
C SER A 1127 0.22 13.66 16.02
N ASP A 1128 1.04 12.68 15.64
CA ASP A 1128 2.07 12.76 14.61
C ASP A 1128 1.56 13.36 13.27
N ARG A 1129 0.27 13.18 12.98
CA ARG A 1129 -0.38 13.70 11.76
C ARG A 1129 -0.71 15.18 11.91
N PHE A 1130 -1.31 15.56 13.04
CA PHE A 1130 -1.55 16.96 13.39
C PHE A 1130 -0.26 17.78 13.38
N GLN A 1131 0.80 17.28 14.02
CA GLN A 1131 2.12 17.91 14.03
C GLN A 1131 2.69 18.11 12.61
N SER A 1132 2.60 17.09 11.76
CA SER A 1132 3.03 17.17 10.35
C SER A 1132 2.23 18.23 9.57
N ASN A 1133 0.91 18.29 9.79
CA ASN A 1133 0.03 19.22 9.09
C ASN A 1133 0.23 20.66 9.55
N ILE A 1134 0.56 20.91 10.82
CA ILE A 1134 0.96 22.23 11.30
C ILE A 1134 2.19 22.74 10.53
N LEU A 1135 3.26 21.92 10.42
CA LEU A 1135 4.46 22.27 9.65
C LEU A 1135 4.15 22.50 8.17
N TRP A 1136 3.36 21.62 7.57
CA TRP A 1136 3.00 21.74 6.16
C TRP A 1136 2.16 23.00 5.87
N ARG A 1137 1.22 23.35 6.75
CA ARG A 1137 0.37 24.54 6.59
C ARG A 1137 1.16 25.83 6.77
N ILE A 1138 2.01 25.92 7.80
CA ILE A 1138 2.79 27.14 8.03
C ILE A 1138 3.84 27.37 6.93
N ASP A 1139 4.46 26.30 6.40
CA ASP A 1139 5.30 26.38 5.20
C ASP A 1139 4.50 26.95 4.00
N ARG A 1140 3.31 26.41 3.75
CA ARG A 1140 2.46 26.91 2.65
C ARG A 1140 2.02 28.35 2.83
N PHE A 1141 1.72 28.79 4.06
CA PHE A 1141 1.33 30.17 4.33
C PHE A 1141 2.50 31.13 4.16
N SER A 1142 3.66 30.83 4.73
CA SER A 1142 4.87 31.64 4.63
C SER A 1142 5.38 31.82 3.19
N ARG A 1143 5.20 30.82 2.31
CA ARG A 1143 5.55 30.96 0.87
C ARG A 1143 4.59 31.86 0.09
N LYS A 1144 3.33 31.96 0.50
CA LYS A 1144 2.26 32.60 -0.27
C LYS A 1144 1.92 34.01 0.20
N GLN A 1145 2.20 34.33 1.46
CA GLN A 1145 1.79 35.56 2.11
C GLN A 1145 2.98 36.12 2.89
N GLU A 1146 3.45 37.32 2.52
CA GLU A 1146 4.65 37.96 3.09
C GLU A 1146 4.56 38.13 4.61
N GLU A 1147 3.36 38.43 5.13
CA GLU A 1147 3.11 38.58 6.57
C GLU A 1147 3.41 37.32 7.39
N TRP A 1148 3.25 36.12 6.81
CA TRP A 1148 3.54 34.85 7.48
C TRP A 1148 5.03 34.49 7.48
N SER A 1149 5.84 35.19 6.68
CA SER A 1149 7.30 34.98 6.66
C SER A 1149 7.95 35.41 7.98
N GLU A 1150 7.47 36.50 8.59
CA GLU A 1150 7.91 36.94 9.93
C GLU A 1150 7.36 36.03 11.03
N ASP A 1151 6.08 35.63 10.91
CA ASP A 1151 5.47 34.70 11.86
C ASP A 1151 6.17 33.34 11.86
N LEU A 1152 6.73 32.87 10.74
CA LEU A 1152 7.44 31.60 10.69
C LEU A 1152 8.65 31.57 11.63
N VAL A 1153 9.39 32.69 11.70
CA VAL A 1153 10.53 32.82 12.62
C VAL A 1153 10.05 32.81 14.07
N GLU A 1154 8.99 33.57 14.39
CA GLU A 1154 8.37 33.53 15.73
C GLU A 1154 7.87 32.13 16.07
N PHE A 1155 7.24 31.44 15.12
CA PHE A 1155 6.70 30.10 15.28
C PHE A 1155 7.81 29.12 15.62
N LEU A 1156 8.88 29.05 14.82
CA LEU A 1156 9.97 28.10 15.06
C LEU A 1156 10.71 28.38 16.38
N ARG A 1157 10.83 29.65 16.80
CA ARG A 1157 11.52 30.02 18.05
C ARG A 1157 10.67 29.83 19.30
N ASN A 1158 9.40 30.21 19.22
CA ASN A 1158 8.52 30.44 20.37
C ASN A 1158 7.28 29.55 20.39
N VAL A 1159 6.95 28.82 19.33
CA VAL A 1159 5.74 27.97 19.28
C VAL A 1159 6.10 26.51 19.07
N TRP A 1160 6.95 26.19 18.09
CA TRP A 1160 7.36 24.81 17.82
C TRP A 1160 8.03 24.19 19.07
N PRO A 1161 7.57 23.01 19.53
CA PRO A 1161 8.11 22.38 20.72
C PRO A 1161 9.60 22.06 20.60
N LYS A 1162 10.37 22.31 21.66
CA LYS A 1162 11.82 22.02 21.74
C LYS A 1162 12.12 20.66 22.36
N GLN A 1163 11.09 20.02 22.93
CA GLN A 1163 11.12 18.72 23.57
C GLN A 1163 11.69 17.66 22.62
N LYS A 1164 12.55 16.79 23.14
CA LYS A 1164 13.16 15.71 22.35
C LYS A 1164 12.13 14.72 21.81
N SER A 1165 11.00 14.52 22.51
CA SER A 1165 9.90 13.65 22.06
C SER A 1165 9.35 14.02 20.68
N LEU A 1166 9.47 15.27 20.23
CA LEU A 1166 9.04 15.71 18.89
C LEU A 1166 10.18 15.71 17.86
N ARG A 1167 11.42 15.42 18.25
CA ARG A 1167 12.57 15.32 17.33
C ARG A 1167 12.64 13.94 16.69
N THR A 1168 11.53 13.48 16.11
CA THR A 1168 11.48 12.20 15.40
C THR A 1168 12.09 12.35 14.01
N SER A 1169 12.49 11.24 13.37
CA SER A 1169 12.97 11.25 11.97
C SER A 1169 11.95 11.89 11.02
N LYS A 1170 10.66 11.65 11.26
CA LYS A 1170 9.56 12.19 10.46
C LYS A 1170 9.41 13.71 10.60
N MET A 1171 9.37 14.23 11.83
CA MET A 1171 9.30 15.70 12.05
C MET A 1171 10.57 16.39 11.57
N SER A 1172 11.73 15.77 11.78
CA SER A 1172 13.02 16.30 11.33
C SER A 1172 13.06 16.45 9.81
N ALA A 1173 12.61 15.44 9.05
CA ALA A 1173 12.50 15.54 7.59
C ALA A 1173 11.57 16.70 7.16
N ARG A 1174 10.40 16.86 7.82
CA ARG A 1174 9.46 17.96 7.52
C ARG A 1174 10.01 19.34 7.84
N LEU A 1175 10.75 19.49 8.93
CA LEU A 1175 11.42 20.74 9.29
C LEU A 1175 12.54 21.10 8.30
N VAL A 1176 13.28 20.10 7.81
CA VAL A 1176 14.29 20.30 6.76
C VAL A 1176 13.63 20.71 5.44
N GLU A 1177 12.56 20.04 5.02
CA GLU A 1177 11.77 20.43 3.84
C GLU A 1177 11.25 21.87 3.96
N LEU A 1178 10.75 22.24 5.15
CA LEU A 1178 10.32 23.61 5.46
C LEU A 1178 11.49 24.60 5.40
N ALA A 1179 12.69 24.25 5.87
CA ALA A 1179 13.84 25.15 5.76
C ALA A 1179 14.20 25.40 4.29
N LEU A 1180 14.36 24.32 3.51
CA LEU A 1180 14.75 24.37 2.09
C LEU A 1180 13.73 25.11 1.22
N ALA A 1181 12.48 25.15 1.64
CA ALA A 1181 11.42 25.91 1.00
C ALA A 1181 11.62 27.43 1.02
N GLN A 1182 12.31 27.94 2.05
CA GLN A 1182 12.33 29.35 2.41
C GLN A 1182 13.60 30.02 1.88
N LYS A 1183 13.71 30.13 0.56
CA LYS A 1183 14.94 30.60 -0.12
C LYS A 1183 15.50 31.91 0.45
N ASP A 1184 14.65 32.91 0.62
CA ASP A 1184 15.08 34.27 1.01
C ASP A 1184 15.51 34.39 2.47
N LYS A 1185 15.00 33.49 3.34
CA LYS A 1185 15.32 33.45 4.79
C LYS A 1185 16.05 32.17 5.19
N PHE A 1186 16.58 31.43 4.22
CA PHE A 1186 17.16 30.11 4.44
C PHE A 1186 18.24 30.12 5.52
N PRO A 1187 19.20 31.08 5.55
CA PRO A 1187 20.23 31.08 6.59
C PRO A 1187 19.67 31.19 8.01
N GLU A 1188 18.69 32.07 8.24
CA GLU A 1188 18.09 32.24 9.56
C GLU A 1188 17.26 31.02 9.98
N ILE A 1189 16.49 30.45 9.04
CA ILE A 1189 15.62 29.31 9.32
C ILE A 1189 16.44 28.03 9.49
N ALA A 1190 17.47 27.81 8.68
CA ALA A 1190 18.37 26.66 8.77
C ALA A 1190 19.07 26.58 10.12
N GLU A 1191 19.53 27.71 10.67
CA GLU A 1191 20.13 27.78 12.00
C GLU A 1191 19.13 27.41 13.10
N ILE A 1192 17.89 27.90 13.02
CA ILE A 1192 16.84 27.54 14.00
C ILE A 1192 16.50 26.04 13.87
N VAL A 1193 16.26 25.56 12.65
CA VAL A 1193 15.87 24.17 12.36
C VAL A 1193 16.97 23.19 12.77
N ALA A 1194 18.25 23.50 12.57
CA ALA A 1194 19.36 22.66 13.00
C ALA A 1194 19.33 22.35 14.51
N THR A 1195 18.76 23.25 15.33
CA THR A 1195 18.59 23.04 16.78
C THR A 1195 17.36 22.19 17.16
N LEU A 1196 16.45 21.96 16.21
CA LEU A 1196 15.15 21.31 16.39
C LEU A 1196 15.07 19.91 15.78
N VAL A 1197 16.06 19.48 15.00
CA VAL A 1197 16.07 18.19 14.30
C VAL A 1197 16.94 17.13 14.99
N THR A 1198 16.81 15.89 14.54
CA THR A 1198 17.73 14.78 14.81
C THR A 1198 18.20 14.13 13.50
N LYS A 1199 19.13 13.17 13.60
CA LYS A 1199 19.60 12.38 12.45
C LYS A 1199 18.46 11.56 11.85
N VAL A 1200 18.26 11.64 10.54
CA VAL A 1200 17.19 10.94 9.80
C VAL A 1200 17.79 9.73 9.09
N GLY A 1201 17.52 8.53 9.62
CA GLY A 1201 18.05 7.25 9.10
C GLY A 1201 17.12 6.48 8.15
N ASP A 1202 16.12 7.12 7.53
CA ASP A 1202 15.17 6.48 6.62
C ASP A 1202 15.02 7.28 5.29
N ASP A 1203 14.36 6.68 4.29
CA ASP A 1203 14.14 7.28 2.95
C ASP A 1203 13.22 8.52 2.96
N ARG A 1204 12.86 9.06 4.13
CA ARG A 1204 11.92 10.18 4.25
C ARG A 1204 12.59 11.54 4.05
N LEU A 1205 13.92 11.60 4.16
CA LEU A 1205 14.66 12.83 3.88
C LEU A 1205 14.78 13.03 2.37
N PHE A 1206 13.94 13.89 1.81
CA PHE A 1206 13.99 14.27 0.41
C PHE A 1206 14.54 15.69 0.27
N ILE A 1207 15.71 15.82 -0.37
CA ILE A 1207 16.37 17.12 -0.61
C ILE A 1207 16.43 17.36 -2.14
N PRO A 1208 15.30 17.73 -2.77
CA PRO A 1208 15.23 17.90 -4.23
C PRO A 1208 16.16 19.01 -4.75
N GLU A 1209 16.52 19.97 -3.91
CA GLU A 1209 17.47 21.05 -4.22
C GLU A 1209 18.87 20.54 -4.59
N LEU A 1210 19.25 19.34 -4.16
CA LEU A 1210 20.56 18.71 -4.48
C LEU A 1210 20.62 18.08 -5.87
N ARG A 1211 19.50 18.08 -6.61
CA ARG A 1211 19.38 17.46 -7.94
C ARG A 1211 19.32 18.48 -9.08
N LYS A 1212 19.28 19.78 -8.77
CA LYS A 1212 19.19 20.85 -9.77
C LYS A 1212 20.60 21.30 -10.18
N SER A 1213 20.85 21.38 -11.48
CA SER A 1213 22.16 21.72 -12.06
C SER A 1213 22.51 23.20 -11.99
N ASP A 1214 21.54 24.09 -11.74
CA ASP A 1214 21.73 25.54 -11.80
C ASP A 1214 21.09 26.25 -10.59
N GLU A 1215 21.81 27.22 -10.00
CA GLU A 1215 21.43 28.09 -8.87
C GLU A 1215 20.76 27.38 -7.67
N THR A 1216 21.52 26.55 -6.96
CA THR A 1216 21.05 25.86 -5.75
C THR A 1216 21.23 26.71 -4.49
N ILE A 1217 20.32 26.54 -3.52
CA ILE A 1217 20.43 27.16 -2.17
C ILE A 1217 21.76 26.76 -1.50
N ALA A 1218 22.24 25.54 -1.77
CA ALA A 1218 23.53 25.05 -1.31
C ALA A 1218 24.69 25.90 -1.84
N GLY A 1219 24.63 26.38 -3.09
CA GLY A 1219 25.63 27.29 -3.65
C GLY A 1219 25.53 28.72 -3.11
N GLN A 1220 24.33 29.21 -2.82
CA GLN A 1220 24.11 30.58 -2.32
C GLN A 1220 24.40 30.73 -0.81
N HIS A 1221 24.10 29.68 -0.03
CA HIS A 1221 24.22 29.67 1.43
C HIS A 1221 24.94 28.41 1.94
N PRO A 1222 26.20 28.19 1.55
CA PRO A 1222 26.89 26.93 1.78
C PRO A 1222 27.12 26.62 3.26
N THR A 1223 27.42 27.63 4.08
CA THR A 1223 27.60 27.46 5.53
C THR A 1223 26.32 27.02 6.23
N ALA A 1224 25.18 27.65 5.91
CA ALA A 1224 23.89 27.33 6.52
C ALA A 1224 23.39 25.93 6.08
N MET A 1225 23.64 25.57 4.82
CA MET A 1225 23.35 24.24 4.31
C MET A 1225 24.22 23.16 4.99
N LEU A 1226 25.51 23.44 5.24
CA LEU A 1226 26.38 22.56 6.01
C LEU A 1226 25.87 22.39 7.45
N THR A 1227 25.43 23.47 8.11
CA THR A 1227 24.82 23.39 9.45
C THR A 1227 23.62 22.44 9.45
N LEU A 1228 22.73 22.56 8.46
CA LEU A 1228 21.53 21.75 8.34
C LEU A 1228 21.84 20.27 8.04
N LEU A 1229 22.74 20.00 7.09
CA LEU A 1229 23.16 18.65 6.72
C LEU A 1229 23.86 17.93 7.87
N TYR A 1230 24.74 18.63 8.60
CA TYR A 1230 25.41 18.05 9.76
C TYR A 1230 24.44 17.64 10.87
N ALA A 1231 23.36 18.40 11.07
CA ALA A 1231 22.35 18.09 12.06
C ALA A 1231 21.45 16.89 11.69
N VAL A 1232 21.24 16.63 10.39
CA VAL A 1232 20.25 15.65 9.91
C VAL A 1232 20.85 14.36 9.33
N LEU A 1233 22.09 14.38 8.83
CA LEU A 1233 22.68 13.18 8.22
C LEU A 1233 23.08 12.13 9.28
N PRO A 1234 22.67 10.86 9.11
CA PRO A 1234 23.04 9.79 10.03
C PRO A 1234 24.53 9.44 9.94
N ASP A 1235 25.04 8.72 10.94
CA ASP A 1235 26.45 8.26 10.91
C ASP A 1235 26.67 7.16 9.86
N ASP A 1236 25.65 6.34 9.63
CA ASP A 1236 25.66 5.31 8.59
C ASP A 1236 25.37 5.91 7.21
N LYS A 1237 26.42 5.97 6.36
CA LYS A 1237 26.35 6.42 4.97
C LYS A 1237 25.27 5.71 4.14
N SER A 1238 25.01 4.43 4.40
CA SER A 1238 24.03 3.65 3.61
C SER A 1238 22.60 4.18 3.74
N ARG A 1239 22.35 5.00 4.76
CA ARG A 1239 21.05 5.62 5.06
C ARG A 1239 21.01 7.10 4.65
N TRP A 1240 22.02 7.60 3.95
CA TRP A 1240 22.05 8.97 3.46
C TRP A 1240 21.07 9.15 2.29
N PRO A 1241 20.38 10.29 2.20
CA PRO A 1241 19.48 10.55 1.09
C PRO A 1241 20.28 10.66 -0.22
N TYR A 1242 19.70 10.11 -1.29
CA TYR A 1242 20.29 10.16 -2.62
C TYR A 1242 20.60 11.62 -3.04
N GLY A 1243 21.89 11.91 -3.27
CA GLY A 1243 22.40 13.24 -3.63
C GLY A 1243 23.19 13.96 -2.52
N ALA A 1244 23.24 13.43 -1.29
CA ALA A 1244 24.00 14.03 -0.18
C ALA A 1244 25.51 14.15 -0.45
N GLU A 1245 26.12 13.14 -1.09
CA GLU A 1245 27.55 13.16 -1.43
C GLU A 1245 27.89 14.27 -2.45
N THR A 1246 27.05 14.41 -3.48
CA THR A 1246 27.14 15.50 -4.45
C THR A 1246 26.99 16.86 -3.76
N ALA A 1247 26.08 16.97 -2.78
CA ALA A 1247 25.89 18.21 -2.03
C ALA A 1247 27.14 18.64 -1.27
N LEU A 1248 27.79 17.74 -0.53
CA LEU A 1248 29.02 18.06 0.20
C LEU A 1248 30.12 18.55 -0.74
N SER A 1249 30.21 17.95 -1.93
CA SER A 1249 31.14 18.38 -2.98
C SER A 1249 30.82 19.80 -3.47
N VAL A 1250 29.54 20.09 -3.75
CA VAL A 1250 29.07 21.43 -4.16
C VAL A 1250 29.34 22.47 -3.06
N LEU A 1251 29.16 22.14 -1.78
CA LEU A 1251 29.46 23.04 -0.67
C LEU A 1251 30.96 23.40 -0.63
N ALA A 1252 31.83 22.41 -0.84
CA ALA A 1252 33.29 22.59 -0.87
C ALA A 1252 33.79 23.38 -2.10
N GLU A 1253 33.01 23.43 -3.17
CA GLU A 1253 33.27 24.22 -4.37
C GLU A 1253 32.73 25.66 -4.25
N ALA A 1254 31.53 25.81 -3.70
CA ALA A 1254 30.87 27.11 -3.52
C ALA A 1254 31.58 28.00 -2.49
N ASP A 1255 32.06 27.43 -1.38
CA ASP A 1255 32.89 28.13 -0.39
C ASP A 1255 34.11 27.28 0.00
N PRO A 1256 35.28 27.56 -0.61
CA PRO A 1256 36.51 26.84 -0.32
C PRO A 1256 36.96 26.91 1.15
N SER A 1257 36.50 27.89 1.95
CA SER A 1257 36.83 27.97 3.37
C SER A 1257 36.22 26.84 4.19
N LEU A 1258 35.08 26.27 3.73
CA LEU A 1258 34.42 25.13 4.37
C LEU A 1258 35.24 23.84 4.29
N ARG A 1259 36.23 23.75 3.39
CA ARG A 1259 37.16 22.59 3.34
C ARG A 1259 37.95 22.41 4.64
N SER A 1260 38.09 23.47 5.43
CA SER A 1260 38.69 23.44 6.76
C SER A 1260 37.66 23.39 7.91
N ASP A 1261 36.35 23.39 7.61
CA ASP A 1261 35.29 23.27 8.61
C ASP A 1261 35.22 21.83 9.12
N SER A 1262 35.28 21.66 10.45
CA SER A 1262 35.29 20.36 11.10
C SER A 1262 34.06 19.51 10.75
N ARG A 1263 32.90 20.15 10.51
CA ARG A 1263 31.65 19.45 10.16
C ARG A 1263 31.73 18.84 8.77
N LEU A 1264 32.28 19.56 7.80
CA LEU A 1264 32.46 19.05 6.44
C LEU A 1264 33.51 17.95 6.40
N ILE A 1265 34.61 18.11 7.14
CA ILE A 1265 35.65 17.09 7.27
C ILE A 1265 35.06 15.80 7.85
N GLU A 1266 34.30 15.90 8.95
CA GLU A 1266 33.68 14.74 9.60
C GLU A 1266 32.67 14.05 8.69
N LEU A 1267 31.79 14.78 8.01
CA LEU A 1267 30.86 14.20 7.03
C LEU A 1267 31.60 13.56 5.86
N SER A 1268 32.69 14.17 5.39
CA SER A 1268 33.52 13.62 4.31
C SER A 1268 34.30 12.37 4.73
N GLN A 1269 34.59 12.19 6.02
CA GLN A 1269 35.19 10.96 6.56
C GLN A 1269 34.18 9.81 6.67
N ARG A 1270 32.88 10.12 6.73
CA ARG A 1270 31.80 9.13 6.69
C ARG A 1270 31.48 8.67 5.27
N LEU A 1271 31.87 9.45 4.24
CA LEU A 1271 31.86 9.04 2.83
C LEU A 1271 32.87 7.93 2.57
#